data_AF-A0A2P2FSH2-F1
#
_entry.id   AF-A0A2P2FSH2-F1
#
_cell.length_a   1.000
_cell.length_b   1.000
_cell.length_c   1.000
_cell.angle_alpha   90.00
_cell.angle_beta   90.00
_cell.angle_gamma   90.00
#
_symmetry.space_group_name_H-M   'P 1'
#
loop_
_entity.id
_entity.type
_entity.pdbx_description
1 polymer ?
#
loop_
_entity_poly.entity_id
_entity_poly.type
_entity_poly.pdbx_seq_one_letter_code
_entity_poly.pdbx_strand_id
1 'polypeptide(L)'
;MSRDEHRLRRRLDGARKARNAESLAAQIEADIEAAELRVTRRRDAVPKISFPEELPVSQRKDEIAAAIRDHQVVIVAGETGSGKTTQLPKICLELGRGIRGQIGHTQPRRLAARTVADRIASELNTELGEAVGYKVRFTDHSGQDTLVKLMTDGILLAEIQTDRMLRQYDTLIIDEAHERSLNIDFILGYVKQLLPRRPDLKVIITSATIDPERFSKHFDDAPIVEVSGRTYRVEVRYRPIIDPDDPDADQDRDQTQAICDAVDELQHEGPGDILVFLSGEREIRDAADALSKQDLRNTEILPLYARLSSSDQHRVFQRHTGRRVVLATNVAETSLTVPGIKYVVDPGTARISRYSHRTKVQRLPIEPVSQASANQRKGRCGRTSDGICIRLYSEDDFDARPEFTDPEILRTNLASVILQMTSLGLGDIAAFPFVEPPDRRQVTDGVQLLQELGAFEMSDGKKLTETGRKLAQLPVDPRMARMVLEASRNGCVREVMIIAAALSIQDPRERPAEKQQAADEQHARFTDKTSDFLAYLNLWEYVTEQQKALSTNQFRRMCRNEYLNYLRIREWQDIFSQLRQLAKPLGITLNTDGPADPQRVHTSLIAGLLSHVGLKDPAKGDYLGARGARFSVFPGSALFKKQPRFVMSAELVETSRLWGRVNARIEPEWVEPLAGHVVKRNYSEPHWERKQGAVMALEKVTLYGVPLVADRRVNYGRIDPEVSRELFIRHALVEGDWETRHHFFRENRALLEEVEDLENRARRRDILVDDETLFEFYDQRVPADVVSARHFDSWWKKARHTEPDLLSFEKTMLINETAGGVREADYPDFWTQGSQTFKLTYQFEPGADADGVTVHVPLPVLNQVTPDGFDWQVPGLREELVTQLIKSLPKAIRRNFVPAPDHAKLVLSRVGPADGPLLHVVADELEALRGVVIPDDAWQLSAVPDHLKMTFRVVDVRGKKVSEGKDIDALKRDLSGQVRATISKAADSIEREGLTTPAFGELPKVFASKQRGHDVKAYPALVDEGGSVAVRLLDTPGQQEQSMWAGTRRMLRLNIPSPMKFITRNLGNSSKLVLNRNPHGSVAALLEDCVDCAVDKLVADNGGPRWDEAGFAVLLEKVRAGLNAGVLDVLTNVEKILRAANDVETRLADTRGPKDSLADIRAQLDGLVHKGFVTETGQDRLKHVVRYLRGIERRLEKLPTEPTRDIQRTGDIAWLRNEYQAALDALPPGTSSPALREIRWMIEELRVSFFAQTLGTAHPVSLKRVIKALDDAATSRN
;
A
#
# COMPACT_ATOMS: atom_id res chain seq x y z
N MET A 1 12.85 -7.98 -67.34
CA MET A 1 11.83 -8.28 -66.30
C MET A 1 11.12 -7.00 -65.85
N SER A 2 10.00 -7.07 -65.11
CA SER A 2 9.28 -5.88 -64.57
C SER A 2 10.21 -4.98 -63.71
N ARG A 3 11.08 -5.61 -62.90
CA ARG A 3 12.14 -4.93 -62.15
C ARG A 3 13.13 -4.16 -63.05
N ASP A 4 13.56 -4.78 -64.15
CA ASP A 4 14.52 -4.16 -65.08
C ASP A 4 13.88 -3.01 -65.82
N GLU A 5 12.64 -3.19 -66.32
CA GLU A 5 11.89 -2.18 -67.06
C GLU A 5 11.75 -0.89 -66.25
N HIS A 6 11.39 -0.98 -64.97
CA HIS A 6 11.30 0.21 -64.11
C HIS A 6 12.66 0.86 -63.84
N ARG A 7 13.69 0.05 -63.55
CA ARG A 7 15.07 0.53 -63.33
C ARG A 7 15.60 1.27 -64.55
N LEU A 8 15.39 0.67 -65.73
CA LEU A 8 15.83 1.20 -67.02
C LEU A 8 15.05 2.47 -67.40
N ARG A 9 13.73 2.48 -67.22
CA ARG A 9 12.89 3.68 -67.47
C ARG A 9 13.31 4.87 -66.61
N ARG A 10 13.55 4.66 -65.30
CA ARG A 10 14.09 5.72 -64.42
C ARG A 10 15.45 6.23 -64.86
N ARG A 11 16.35 5.34 -65.29
CA ARG A 11 17.67 5.73 -65.80
C ARG A 11 17.57 6.49 -67.11
N LEU A 12 16.65 6.10 -68.00
CA LEU A 12 16.38 6.79 -69.25
C LEU A 12 15.82 8.20 -69.01
N ASP A 13 14.86 8.34 -68.08
CA ASP A 13 14.29 9.64 -67.67
C ASP A 13 15.35 10.54 -67.02
N GLY A 14 16.25 9.96 -66.21
CA GLY A 14 17.39 10.67 -65.60
C GLY A 14 18.47 11.04 -66.62
N ALA A 15 18.71 10.21 -67.63
CA ALA A 15 19.70 10.44 -68.68
C ALA A 15 19.38 11.67 -69.52
N ARG A 16 18.09 11.98 -69.71
CA ARG A 16 17.63 13.22 -70.36
C ARG A 16 18.11 14.51 -69.67
N LYS A 17 18.58 14.43 -68.42
CA LYS A 17 19.05 15.56 -67.61
C LYS A 17 20.56 15.54 -67.34
N ALA A 18 21.30 14.55 -67.84
CA ALA A 18 22.72 14.35 -67.52
C ALA A 18 23.65 15.04 -68.54
N ARG A 19 24.78 15.60 -68.07
CA ARG A 19 25.81 16.26 -68.91
C ARG A 19 26.60 15.31 -69.82
N ASN A 20 26.66 14.02 -69.49
CA ASN A 20 27.31 12.96 -70.29
C ASN A 20 26.27 11.95 -70.79
N ALA A 21 25.45 12.38 -71.76
CA ALA A 21 24.33 11.58 -72.26
C ALA A 21 24.78 10.33 -73.05
N GLU A 22 25.86 10.40 -73.83
CA GLU A 22 26.31 9.29 -74.69
C GLU A 22 26.82 8.08 -73.89
N SER A 23 27.71 8.29 -72.92
CA SER A 23 28.23 7.20 -72.08
C SER A 23 27.12 6.53 -71.25
N LEU A 24 26.17 7.32 -70.77
CA LEU A 24 25.02 6.80 -70.03
C LEU A 24 24.04 6.05 -70.95
N ALA A 25 23.86 6.50 -72.20
CA ALA A 25 23.05 5.80 -73.20
C ALA A 25 23.63 4.43 -73.54
N ALA A 26 24.94 4.33 -73.79
CA ALA A 26 25.60 3.04 -74.07
C ALA A 26 25.49 2.05 -72.89
N GLN A 27 25.60 2.53 -71.65
CA GLN A 27 25.36 1.70 -70.47
C GLN A 27 23.92 1.23 -70.35
N ILE A 28 22.94 2.10 -70.65
CA ILE A 28 21.52 1.74 -70.62
C ILE A 28 21.22 0.70 -71.71
N GLU A 29 21.79 0.84 -72.90
CA GLU A 29 21.64 -0.10 -74.02
C GLU A 29 22.20 -1.49 -73.65
N ALA A 30 23.41 -1.56 -73.11
CA ALA A 30 23.98 -2.82 -72.60
C ALA A 30 23.12 -3.46 -71.49
N ASP A 31 22.54 -2.67 -70.59
CA ASP A 31 21.63 -3.18 -69.57
C ASP A 31 20.28 -3.64 -70.14
N ILE A 32 19.80 -3.05 -71.26
CA ILE A 32 18.61 -3.50 -71.98
C ILE A 32 18.90 -4.86 -72.62
N GLU A 33 20.00 -4.99 -73.37
CA GLU A 33 20.42 -6.27 -73.99
C GLU A 33 20.55 -7.38 -72.94
N ALA A 34 21.19 -7.09 -71.81
CA ALA A 34 21.31 -8.04 -70.70
C ALA A 34 19.95 -8.41 -70.08
N ALA A 35 18.98 -7.50 -70.06
CA ALA A 35 17.63 -7.76 -69.60
C ALA A 35 16.83 -8.60 -70.61
N GLU A 36 16.98 -8.36 -71.91
CA GLU A 36 16.37 -9.15 -72.98
C GLU A 36 16.91 -10.58 -73.00
N LEU A 37 18.23 -10.74 -72.96
CA LEU A 37 18.88 -12.06 -72.91
C LEU A 37 18.39 -12.89 -71.71
N ARG A 38 18.17 -12.24 -70.57
CA ARG A 38 17.62 -12.90 -69.37
C ARG A 38 16.18 -13.35 -69.58
N VAL A 39 15.35 -12.56 -70.25
CA VAL A 39 13.96 -12.93 -70.56
C VAL A 39 13.94 -14.10 -71.54
N THR A 40 14.79 -14.10 -72.57
CA THR A 40 14.93 -15.21 -73.52
C THR A 40 15.37 -16.49 -72.79
N ARG A 41 16.42 -16.43 -71.98
CA ARG A 41 16.89 -17.57 -71.17
C ARG A 41 15.79 -18.15 -70.28
N ARG A 42 15.02 -17.29 -69.61
CA ARG A 42 13.92 -17.73 -68.73
C ARG A 42 12.76 -18.33 -69.52
N ARG A 43 12.49 -17.85 -70.73
CA ARG A 43 11.48 -18.43 -71.64
C ARG A 43 11.92 -19.82 -72.10
N ASP A 44 13.18 -19.98 -72.46
CA ASP A 44 13.74 -21.27 -72.91
C ASP A 44 13.86 -22.29 -71.76
N ALA A 45 13.97 -21.81 -70.51
CA ALA A 45 14.03 -22.64 -69.32
C ALA A 45 12.66 -23.13 -68.80
N VAL A 46 11.54 -22.76 -69.44
CA VAL A 46 10.21 -23.26 -69.06
C VAL A 46 10.14 -24.78 -69.34
N PRO A 47 9.96 -25.63 -68.31
CA PRO A 47 9.89 -27.08 -68.52
C PRO A 47 8.66 -27.49 -69.33
N LYS A 48 8.69 -28.69 -69.93
CA LYS A 48 7.51 -29.26 -70.59
C LYS A 48 6.42 -29.54 -69.55
N ILE A 49 5.24 -28.96 -69.76
CA ILE A 49 4.12 -29.03 -68.81
C ILE A 49 3.18 -30.18 -69.20
N SER A 50 2.81 -31.02 -68.24
CA SER A 50 1.79 -32.06 -68.38
C SER A 50 0.82 -32.01 -67.20
N PHE A 51 -0.44 -32.42 -67.40
CA PHE A 51 -1.48 -32.40 -66.35
C PHE A 51 -2.05 -33.81 -66.15
N PRO A 52 -2.09 -34.34 -64.91
CA PRO A 52 -2.70 -35.63 -64.63
C PRO A 52 -4.22 -35.56 -64.81
N GLU A 53 -4.81 -36.43 -65.64
CA GLU A 53 -6.26 -36.42 -65.96
C GLU A 53 -7.13 -36.81 -64.75
N GLU A 54 -6.60 -37.59 -63.81
CA GLU A 54 -7.33 -38.00 -62.61
C GLU A 54 -7.62 -36.86 -61.63
N LEU A 55 -6.88 -35.74 -61.71
CA LEU A 55 -7.04 -34.61 -60.79
C LEU A 55 -8.19 -33.68 -61.22
N PRO A 56 -9.12 -33.32 -60.32
CA PRO A 56 -10.23 -32.42 -60.63
C PRO A 56 -9.82 -31.06 -61.22
N VAL A 57 -8.72 -30.47 -60.73
CA VAL A 57 -8.22 -29.19 -61.25
C VAL A 57 -7.78 -29.29 -62.71
N SER A 58 -7.23 -30.44 -63.14
CA SER A 58 -6.80 -30.64 -64.52
C SER A 58 -7.98 -30.65 -65.50
N GLN A 59 -9.16 -31.12 -65.06
CA GLN A 59 -10.38 -31.14 -65.89
C GLN A 59 -10.97 -29.73 -66.10
N ARG A 60 -10.71 -28.83 -65.15
CA ARG A 60 -11.14 -27.42 -65.17
C ARG A 60 -10.02 -26.48 -65.65
N LYS A 61 -8.91 -27.03 -66.18
CA LYS A 61 -7.70 -26.30 -66.53
C LYS A 61 -7.98 -25.13 -67.48
N ASP A 62 -8.73 -25.36 -68.56
CA ASP A 62 -8.98 -24.32 -69.57
C ASP A 62 -9.86 -23.19 -69.03
N GLU A 63 -10.84 -23.52 -68.17
CA GLU A 63 -11.68 -22.53 -67.45
C GLU A 63 -10.84 -21.66 -66.52
N ILE A 64 -9.96 -22.29 -65.71
CA ILE A 64 -9.03 -21.59 -64.81
C ILE A 64 -8.05 -20.72 -65.61
N ALA A 65 -7.50 -21.25 -66.71
CA ALA A 65 -6.57 -20.53 -67.56
C ALA A 65 -7.22 -19.28 -68.20
N ALA A 66 -8.46 -19.40 -68.66
CA ALA A 66 -9.24 -18.27 -69.16
C ALA A 66 -9.48 -17.23 -68.06
N ALA A 67 -9.91 -17.65 -66.87
CA ALA A 67 -10.11 -16.74 -65.74
C ALA A 67 -8.84 -15.95 -65.40
N ILE A 68 -7.68 -16.62 -65.29
CA ILE A 68 -6.38 -15.99 -64.96
C ILE A 68 -5.93 -15.02 -66.07
N ARG A 69 -6.17 -15.37 -67.33
CA ARG A 69 -5.84 -14.50 -68.46
C ARG A 69 -6.67 -13.21 -68.40
N ASP A 70 -7.98 -13.35 -68.22
CA ASP A 70 -8.95 -12.28 -68.44
C ASP A 70 -9.15 -11.38 -67.19
N HIS A 71 -8.87 -11.89 -65.98
CA HIS A 71 -9.07 -11.15 -64.73
C HIS A 71 -7.76 -10.95 -63.96
N GLN A 72 -7.63 -9.82 -63.26
CA GLN A 72 -6.41 -9.54 -62.48
C GLN A 72 -6.33 -10.40 -61.21
N VAL A 73 -7.47 -10.64 -60.56
CA VAL A 73 -7.62 -11.50 -59.39
C VAL A 73 -8.57 -12.65 -59.72
N VAL A 74 -8.24 -13.86 -59.30
CA VAL A 74 -9.10 -15.05 -59.44
C VAL A 74 -9.12 -15.82 -58.13
N ILE A 75 -10.30 -16.25 -57.69
CA ILE A 75 -10.45 -17.15 -56.55
C ILE A 75 -10.70 -18.56 -57.06
N VAL A 76 -9.92 -19.53 -56.58
CA VAL A 76 -10.06 -20.95 -56.92
C VAL A 76 -10.45 -21.71 -55.66
N ALA A 77 -11.73 -22.07 -55.57
CA ALA A 77 -12.27 -22.82 -54.44
C ALA A 77 -12.28 -24.32 -54.76
N GLY A 78 -11.98 -25.18 -53.80
CA GLY A 78 -12.16 -26.62 -53.96
C GLY A 78 -11.49 -27.41 -52.85
N GLU A 79 -11.91 -28.64 -52.61
CA GLU A 79 -11.44 -29.41 -51.44
C GLU A 79 -9.93 -29.71 -51.47
N THR A 80 -9.36 -30.02 -50.30
CA THR A 80 -7.97 -30.51 -50.20
C THR A 80 -7.80 -31.79 -51.02
N GLY A 81 -6.75 -31.88 -51.83
CA GLY A 81 -6.51 -33.04 -52.71
C GLY A 81 -7.03 -32.89 -54.14
N SER A 82 -7.76 -31.82 -54.48
CA SER A 82 -8.20 -31.55 -55.85
C SER A 82 -7.07 -31.19 -56.84
N GLY A 83 -5.86 -30.91 -56.32
CA GLY A 83 -4.67 -30.58 -57.11
C GLY A 83 -4.38 -29.08 -57.26
N LYS A 84 -5.11 -28.17 -56.59
CA LYS A 84 -4.96 -26.71 -56.73
C LYS A 84 -3.51 -26.25 -56.55
N THR A 85 -2.94 -26.59 -55.40
CA THR A 85 -1.59 -26.21 -54.99
C THR A 85 -0.50 -26.64 -55.97
N THR A 86 -0.61 -27.82 -56.60
CA THR A 86 0.43 -28.31 -57.51
C THR A 86 0.19 -27.94 -58.97
N GLN A 87 -1.07 -27.82 -59.40
CA GLN A 87 -1.41 -27.59 -60.81
C GLN A 87 -1.54 -26.09 -61.18
N LEU A 88 -1.96 -25.21 -60.27
CA LEU A 88 -2.11 -23.77 -60.57
C LEU A 88 -0.80 -23.10 -61.05
N PRO A 89 0.38 -23.37 -60.45
CA PRO A 89 1.64 -22.81 -60.94
C PRO A 89 1.97 -23.26 -62.37
N LYS A 90 1.61 -24.50 -62.71
CA LYS A 90 1.81 -25.08 -64.05
C LYS A 90 0.91 -24.40 -65.09
N ILE A 91 -0.36 -24.16 -64.75
CA ILE A 91 -1.28 -23.37 -65.59
C ILE A 91 -0.72 -21.96 -65.80
N CYS A 92 -0.19 -21.32 -64.77
CA CYS A 92 0.44 -20.00 -64.88
C CYS A 92 1.66 -20.02 -65.82
N LEU A 93 2.55 -21.02 -65.69
CA LEU A 93 3.70 -21.18 -66.59
C LEU A 93 3.27 -21.33 -68.05
N GLU A 94 2.22 -22.11 -68.32
CA GLU A 94 1.66 -22.29 -69.67
C GLU A 94 1.12 -20.97 -70.26
N LEU A 95 0.55 -20.11 -69.40
CA LEU A 95 0.13 -18.75 -69.78
C LEU A 95 1.31 -17.76 -69.93
N GLY A 96 2.56 -18.23 -69.87
CA GLY A 96 3.76 -17.42 -69.99
C GLY A 96 4.10 -16.58 -68.75
N ARG A 97 3.47 -16.86 -67.60
CA ARG A 97 3.81 -16.25 -66.31
C ARG A 97 5.08 -16.87 -65.73
N GLY A 98 5.77 -16.16 -64.85
CA GLY A 98 7.06 -16.58 -64.32
C GLY A 98 8.25 -16.33 -65.24
N ILE A 99 8.04 -15.73 -66.43
CA ILE A 99 9.13 -15.37 -67.37
C ILE A 99 9.60 -13.93 -67.14
N ARG A 100 8.68 -12.95 -67.14
CA ARG A 100 8.99 -11.51 -66.95
C ARG A 100 9.04 -11.08 -65.49
N GLY A 101 8.58 -11.93 -64.58
CA GLY A 101 8.83 -11.94 -63.14
C GLY A 101 8.87 -13.40 -62.66
N GLN A 102 8.64 -13.65 -61.39
CA GLN A 102 8.45 -15.00 -60.83
C GLN A 102 6.98 -15.22 -60.47
N ILE A 103 6.55 -16.49 -60.47
CA ILE A 103 5.33 -16.92 -59.81
C ILE A 103 5.68 -17.13 -58.33
N GLY A 104 5.24 -16.21 -57.48
CA GLY A 104 5.39 -16.32 -56.03
C GLY A 104 4.21 -17.09 -55.46
N HIS A 105 4.46 -18.26 -54.87
CA HIS A 105 3.40 -19.09 -54.33
C HIS A 105 3.59 -19.26 -52.83
N THR A 106 2.69 -18.63 -52.09
CA THR A 106 2.73 -18.61 -50.63
C THR A 106 2.03 -19.85 -50.05
N GLN A 107 2.51 -20.28 -48.89
CA GLN A 107 2.06 -21.43 -48.11
C GLN A 107 2.14 -21.07 -46.62
N PRO A 108 1.14 -21.42 -45.79
CA PRO A 108 1.16 -21.05 -44.37
C PRO A 108 2.29 -21.74 -43.58
N ARG A 109 2.71 -22.94 -44.01
CA ARG A 109 3.64 -23.79 -43.25
C ARG A 109 4.92 -24.08 -44.02
N ARG A 110 6.06 -24.07 -43.31
CA ARG A 110 7.40 -24.35 -43.90
C ARG A 110 7.48 -25.72 -44.57
N LEU A 111 6.93 -26.75 -43.92
CA LEU A 111 6.96 -28.11 -44.45
C LEU A 111 6.17 -28.20 -45.77
N ALA A 112 4.98 -27.59 -45.82
CA ALA A 112 4.14 -27.54 -47.01
C ALA A 112 4.86 -26.82 -48.17
N ALA A 113 5.46 -25.66 -47.93
CA ALA A 113 6.24 -24.95 -48.96
C ALA A 113 7.33 -25.83 -49.57
N ARG A 114 8.05 -26.60 -48.75
CA ARG A 114 9.11 -27.51 -49.22
C ARG A 114 8.55 -28.71 -49.98
N THR A 115 7.55 -29.39 -49.43
CA THR A 115 7.00 -30.62 -50.04
C THR A 115 6.24 -30.32 -51.33
N VAL A 116 5.55 -29.19 -51.40
CA VAL A 116 4.90 -28.71 -52.63
C VAL A 116 5.94 -28.36 -53.68
N ALA A 117 7.02 -27.68 -53.31
CA ALA A 117 8.10 -27.36 -54.24
C ALA A 117 8.73 -28.62 -54.85
N ASP A 118 9.08 -29.58 -54.01
CA ASP A 118 9.64 -30.87 -54.41
C ASP A 118 8.68 -31.64 -55.33
N ARG A 119 7.37 -31.63 -55.00
CA ARG A 119 6.34 -32.26 -55.82
C ARG A 119 6.19 -31.60 -57.20
N ILE A 120 6.14 -30.27 -57.28
CA ILE A 120 6.02 -29.55 -58.56
C ILE A 120 7.29 -29.76 -59.40
N ALA A 121 8.48 -29.73 -58.79
CA ALA A 121 9.74 -30.00 -59.47
C ALA A 121 9.76 -31.43 -60.07
N SER A 122 9.32 -32.42 -59.29
CA SER A 122 9.17 -33.80 -59.76
C SER A 122 8.15 -33.94 -60.89
N GLU A 123 6.99 -33.28 -60.81
CA GLU A 123 5.97 -33.33 -61.87
C GLU A 123 6.42 -32.63 -63.17
N LEU A 124 7.28 -31.61 -63.07
CA LEU A 124 7.85 -30.91 -64.22
C LEU A 124 9.17 -31.52 -64.73
N ASN A 125 9.66 -32.59 -64.10
CA ASN A 125 10.95 -33.21 -64.39
C ASN A 125 12.13 -32.20 -64.39
N THR A 126 12.20 -31.35 -63.37
CA THR A 126 13.28 -30.36 -63.16
C THR A 126 13.93 -30.55 -61.79
N GLU A 127 15.21 -30.18 -61.65
CA GLU A 127 15.87 -30.20 -60.35
C GLU A 127 15.37 -29.05 -59.45
N LEU A 128 15.16 -29.36 -58.18
CA LEU A 128 14.75 -28.37 -57.19
C LEU A 128 15.84 -27.30 -57.01
N GLY A 129 15.50 -26.04 -57.26
CA GLY A 129 16.41 -24.89 -57.25
C GLY A 129 16.64 -24.27 -58.62
N GLU A 130 16.28 -24.97 -59.71
CA GLU A 130 16.31 -24.45 -61.08
C GLU A 130 15.01 -23.72 -61.41
N ALA A 131 14.12 -24.30 -62.23
CA ALA A 131 12.86 -23.67 -62.63
C ALA A 131 11.88 -23.55 -61.46
N VAL A 132 11.92 -24.49 -60.51
CA VAL A 132 11.11 -24.50 -59.29
C VAL A 132 12.04 -24.44 -58.09
N GLY A 133 11.83 -23.45 -57.22
CA GLY A 133 12.61 -23.27 -56.01
C GLY A 133 11.72 -22.97 -54.81
N TYR A 134 12.30 -22.98 -53.62
CA TYR A 134 11.58 -22.58 -52.42
C TYR A 134 12.41 -21.70 -51.50
N LYS A 135 11.72 -20.84 -50.75
CA LYS A 135 12.30 -19.99 -49.73
C LYS A 135 11.44 -19.99 -48.48
N VAL A 136 11.96 -20.57 -47.41
CA VAL A 136 11.35 -20.56 -46.09
C VAL A 136 12.30 -19.88 -45.11
N ARG A 137 11.84 -19.63 -43.88
CA ARG A 137 12.75 -19.15 -42.84
C ARG A 137 13.93 -20.12 -42.71
N PHE A 138 15.15 -19.58 -42.67
CA PHE A 138 16.43 -20.31 -42.58
C PHE A 138 16.93 -21.02 -43.84
N THR A 139 16.13 -21.14 -44.91
CA THR A 139 16.54 -21.93 -46.09
C THR A 139 16.03 -21.30 -47.38
N ASP A 140 16.95 -21.03 -48.30
CA ASP A 140 16.64 -20.50 -49.63
C ASP A 140 17.30 -21.41 -50.68
N HIS A 141 16.46 -22.11 -51.44
CA HIS A 141 16.84 -22.88 -52.62
C HIS A 141 16.16 -22.26 -53.85
N SER A 142 16.31 -20.95 -54.03
CA SER A 142 15.87 -20.24 -55.22
C SER A 142 16.99 -19.35 -55.78
N GLY A 143 17.19 -19.40 -57.09
CA GLY A 143 18.13 -18.57 -57.84
C GLY A 143 17.47 -17.48 -58.69
N GLN A 144 18.29 -16.71 -59.42
CA GLN A 144 17.81 -15.67 -60.35
C GLN A 144 17.00 -16.22 -61.53
N ASP A 145 17.21 -17.48 -61.90
CA ASP A 145 16.53 -18.15 -63.02
C ASP A 145 15.28 -18.93 -62.59
N THR A 146 14.98 -18.99 -61.29
CA THR A 146 13.74 -19.61 -60.77
C THR A 146 12.51 -18.97 -61.38
N LEU A 147 11.58 -19.79 -61.88
CA LEU A 147 10.30 -19.36 -62.47
C LEU A 147 9.18 -19.42 -61.43
N VAL A 148 9.10 -20.52 -60.66
CA VAL A 148 8.14 -20.72 -59.58
C VAL A 148 8.86 -20.76 -58.25
N LYS A 149 8.53 -19.83 -57.36
CA LYS A 149 9.11 -19.74 -56.01
C LYS A 149 8.05 -20.03 -54.97
N LEU A 150 8.13 -21.21 -54.36
CA LEU A 150 7.31 -21.53 -53.19
C LEU A 150 7.90 -20.83 -51.97
N MET A 151 7.07 -20.21 -51.15
CA MET A 151 7.54 -19.54 -49.95
C MET A 151 6.51 -19.55 -48.84
N THR A 152 6.94 -19.29 -47.61
CA THR A 152 5.96 -19.02 -46.54
C THR A 152 5.43 -17.60 -46.63
N ASP A 153 4.21 -17.35 -46.14
CA ASP A 153 3.58 -16.02 -46.11
C ASP A 153 4.51 -14.96 -45.49
N GLY A 154 5.17 -15.31 -44.38
CA GLY A 154 6.12 -14.42 -43.70
C GLY A 154 7.35 -14.03 -44.53
N ILE A 155 7.75 -14.85 -45.52
CA ILE A 155 8.84 -14.50 -46.44
C ILE A 155 8.38 -13.44 -47.44
N LEU A 156 7.15 -13.55 -47.96
CA LEU A 156 6.58 -12.53 -48.83
C LEU A 156 6.44 -11.20 -48.08
N LEU A 157 5.97 -11.23 -46.83
CA LEU A 157 5.92 -10.04 -45.97
C LEU A 157 7.29 -9.37 -45.76
N ALA A 158 8.33 -10.18 -45.51
CA ALA A 158 9.69 -9.66 -45.38
C ALA A 158 10.19 -9.02 -46.69
N GLU A 159 9.84 -9.61 -47.84
CA GLU A 159 10.23 -9.07 -49.15
C GLU A 159 9.49 -7.75 -49.45
N ILE A 160 8.22 -7.58 -49.04
CA ILE A 160 7.47 -6.31 -49.14
C ILE A 160 8.22 -5.14 -48.48
N GLN A 161 8.96 -5.38 -47.39
CA GLN A 161 9.72 -4.34 -46.71
C GLN A 161 10.83 -3.74 -47.59
N THR A 162 11.44 -4.56 -48.44
CA THR A 162 12.54 -4.15 -49.32
C THR A 162 12.09 -3.81 -50.74
N ASP A 163 11.05 -4.48 -51.23
CA ASP A 163 10.42 -4.24 -52.52
C ASP A 163 8.90 -4.06 -52.37
N ARG A 164 8.51 -2.84 -52.00
CA ARG A 164 7.09 -2.46 -51.82
C ARG A 164 6.24 -2.67 -53.08
N MET A 165 6.86 -2.65 -54.26
CA MET A 165 6.11 -2.83 -55.51
C MET A 165 6.04 -4.30 -55.92
N LEU A 166 6.70 -5.23 -55.20
CA LEU A 166 6.80 -6.66 -55.52
C LEU A 166 7.17 -6.91 -56.98
N ARG A 167 8.16 -6.17 -57.51
CA ARG A 167 8.57 -6.20 -58.92
C ARG A 167 9.29 -7.47 -59.32
N GLN A 168 9.74 -8.26 -58.34
CA GLN A 168 10.25 -9.60 -58.57
C GLN A 168 9.15 -10.56 -59.07
N TYR A 169 7.88 -10.30 -58.76
CA TYR A 169 6.75 -11.17 -59.08
C TYR A 169 5.89 -10.59 -60.20
N ASP A 170 5.46 -11.46 -61.12
CA ASP A 170 4.41 -11.18 -62.11
C ASP A 170 3.09 -11.86 -61.76
N THR A 171 3.14 -12.87 -60.91
CA THR A 171 1.97 -13.64 -60.43
C THR A 171 2.19 -14.00 -58.98
N LEU A 172 1.16 -13.82 -58.16
CA LEU A 172 1.12 -14.29 -56.78
C LEU A 172 0.01 -15.32 -56.61
N ILE A 173 0.34 -16.45 -55.99
CA ILE A 173 -0.61 -17.46 -55.56
C ILE A 173 -0.64 -17.44 -54.04
N ILE A 174 -1.78 -17.05 -53.47
CA ILE A 174 -2.05 -17.04 -52.03
C ILE A 174 -2.86 -18.29 -51.72
N ASP A 175 -2.15 -19.34 -51.33
CA ASP A 175 -2.74 -20.67 -51.13
C ASP A 175 -3.24 -20.83 -49.70
N GLU A 176 -4.19 -21.73 -49.49
CA GLU A 176 -4.75 -22.05 -48.18
C GLU A 176 -5.32 -20.82 -47.45
N ALA A 177 -5.90 -19.86 -48.20
CA ALA A 177 -6.41 -18.60 -47.64
C ALA A 177 -7.51 -18.80 -46.58
N HIS A 178 -8.15 -19.97 -46.58
CA HIS A 178 -9.10 -20.41 -45.57
C HIS A 178 -8.50 -20.58 -44.16
N GLU A 179 -7.17 -20.72 -44.00
CA GLU A 179 -6.55 -20.71 -42.66
C GLU A 179 -6.70 -19.33 -41.99
N ARG A 180 -6.94 -18.27 -42.77
CA ARG A 180 -7.15 -16.88 -42.29
C ARG A 180 -6.12 -16.46 -41.23
N SER A 181 -4.86 -16.77 -41.53
CA SER A 181 -3.72 -16.36 -40.69
C SER A 181 -3.53 -14.84 -40.78
N LEU A 182 -2.92 -14.26 -39.75
CA LEU A 182 -2.66 -12.82 -39.71
C LEU A 182 -1.82 -12.34 -40.90
N ASN A 183 -0.86 -13.18 -41.32
CA ASN A 183 0.01 -12.87 -42.45
C ASN A 183 -0.76 -12.87 -43.78
N ILE A 184 -1.65 -13.84 -43.98
CA ILE A 184 -2.48 -13.95 -45.19
C ILE A 184 -3.38 -12.71 -45.30
N ASP A 185 -4.12 -12.38 -44.24
CA ASP A 185 -5.04 -11.22 -44.24
C ASP A 185 -4.30 -9.91 -44.52
N PHE A 186 -3.08 -9.76 -43.98
CA PHE A 186 -2.23 -8.61 -44.30
C PHE A 186 -1.80 -8.58 -45.76
N ILE A 187 -1.31 -9.71 -46.30
CA ILE A 187 -0.86 -9.80 -47.69
C ILE A 187 -2.04 -9.46 -48.61
N LEU A 188 -3.23 -9.98 -48.36
CA LEU A 188 -4.43 -9.69 -49.15
C LEU A 188 -4.75 -8.20 -49.17
N GLY A 189 -4.77 -7.55 -48.00
CA GLY A 189 -5.01 -6.11 -47.93
C GLY A 189 -3.90 -5.26 -48.57
N TYR A 190 -2.65 -5.68 -48.43
CA TYR A 190 -1.52 -5.02 -49.07
C TYR A 190 -1.62 -5.11 -50.60
N VAL A 191 -1.93 -6.31 -51.10
CA VAL A 191 -2.11 -6.59 -52.52
C VAL A 191 -3.30 -5.79 -53.07
N LYS A 192 -4.43 -5.70 -52.36
CA LYS A 192 -5.58 -4.86 -52.75
C LYS A 192 -5.17 -3.41 -53.01
N GLN A 193 -4.31 -2.82 -52.17
CA GLN A 193 -3.78 -1.46 -52.39
C GLN A 193 -2.72 -1.40 -53.51
N LEU A 194 -1.98 -2.48 -53.74
CA LEU A 194 -0.93 -2.56 -54.76
C LEU A 194 -1.50 -2.72 -56.18
N LEU A 195 -2.57 -3.50 -56.36
CA LEU A 195 -3.09 -3.88 -57.68
C LEU A 195 -3.40 -2.68 -58.61
N PRO A 196 -4.03 -1.58 -58.14
CA PRO A 196 -4.22 -0.38 -58.97
C PRO A 196 -2.91 0.23 -59.49
N ARG A 197 -1.79 -0.01 -58.80
CA ARG A 197 -0.45 0.49 -59.17
C ARG A 197 0.39 -0.54 -59.92
N ARG A 198 -0.05 -1.80 -59.97
CA ARG A 198 0.58 -2.94 -60.66
C ARG A 198 -0.46 -3.70 -61.49
N PRO A 199 -1.00 -3.09 -62.58
CA PRO A 199 -1.99 -3.75 -63.44
C PRO A 199 -1.43 -5.01 -64.13
N ASP A 200 -0.11 -5.17 -64.19
CA ASP A 200 0.58 -6.33 -64.74
C ASP A 200 0.60 -7.55 -63.80
N LEU A 201 0.44 -7.33 -62.49
CA LEU A 201 0.50 -8.37 -61.46
C LEU A 201 -0.82 -9.16 -61.41
N LYS A 202 -0.74 -10.48 -61.57
CA LYS A 202 -1.87 -11.40 -61.39
C LYS A 202 -1.89 -11.97 -59.97
N VAL A 203 -3.08 -12.18 -59.41
CA VAL A 203 -3.26 -12.74 -58.07
C VAL A 203 -4.25 -13.88 -58.13
N ILE A 204 -3.88 -15.02 -57.55
CA ILE A 204 -4.73 -16.19 -57.45
C ILE A 204 -4.86 -16.51 -55.96
N ILE A 205 -6.09 -16.58 -55.47
CA ILE A 205 -6.39 -16.90 -54.07
C ILE A 205 -7.03 -18.28 -54.06
N THR A 206 -6.50 -19.21 -53.27
CA THR A 206 -7.11 -20.53 -53.16
C THR A 206 -7.77 -20.73 -51.79
N SER A 207 -8.88 -21.44 -51.79
CA SER A 207 -9.59 -21.81 -50.56
C SER A 207 -10.03 -23.27 -50.62
N ALA A 208 -9.91 -23.97 -49.49
CA ALA A 208 -10.47 -25.31 -49.32
C ALA A 208 -11.92 -25.31 -48.82
N THR A 209 -12.42 -24.15 -48.38
CA THR A 209 -13.76 -23.96 -47.81
C THR A 209 -14.67 -23.17 -48.74
N ILE A 210 -15.98 -23.30 -48.54
CA ILE A 210 -17.05 -22.74 -49.36
C ILE A 210 -17.34 -21.25 -49.02
N ASP A 211 -16.40 -20.51 -48.43
CA ASP A 211 -16.51 -19.03 -48.35
C ASP A 211 -15.55 -18.28 -49.30
N PRO A 212 -15.53 -18.59 -50.63
CA PRO A 212 -14.81 -17.79 -51.60
C PRO A 212 -15.47 -16.41 -51.82
N GLU A 213 -16.74 -16.26 -51.44
CA GLU A 213 -17.54 -15.04 -51.53
C GLU A 213 -16.90 -13.86 -50.79
N ARG A 214 -16.40 -14.06 -49.57
CA ARG A 214 -15.69 -12.98 -48.84
C ARG A 214 -14.46 -12.49 -49.60
N PHE A 215 -13.68 -13.40 -50.19
CA PHE A 215 -12.51 -13.02 -50.97
C PHE A 215 -12.90 -12.33 -52.28
N SER A 216 -13.96 -12.79 -52.94
CA SER A 216 -14.51 -12.16 -54.15
C SER A 216 -14.92 -10.72 -53.89
N LYS A 217 -15.75 -10.49 -52.88
CA LYS A 217 -16.19 -9.14 -52.46
C LYS A 217 -15.02 -8.24 -52.07
N HIS A 218 -14.01 -8.78 -51.40
CA HIS A 218 -12.81 -8.03 -51.04
C HIS A 218 -12.05 -7.51 -52.28
N PHE A 219 -12.04 -8.28 -53.37
CA PHE A 219 -11.36 -7.94 -54.62
C PHE A 219 -12.31 -7.49 -55.74
N ASP A 220 -13.36 -6.73 -55.40
CA ASP A 220 -14.30 -6.12 -56.36
C ASP A 220 -15.05 -7.17 -57.21
N ASP A 221 -15.65 -8.15 -56.54
CA ASP A 221 -16.41 -9.26 -57.13
C ASP A 221 -15.57 -10.11 -58.12
N ALA A 222 -14.31 -10.38 -57.73
CA ALA A 222 -13.40 -11.21 -58.52
C ALA A 222 -13.99 -12.61 -58.79
N PRO A 223 -13.78 -13.18 -59.98
CA PRO A 223 -14.40 -14.44 -60.38
C PRO A 223 -13.97 -15.60 -59.47
N ILE A 224 -14.95 -16.43 -59.11
CA ILE A 224 -14.77 -17.65 -58.35
C ILE A 224 -14.86 -18.83 -59.32
N VAL A 225 -13.81 -19.64 -59.38
CA VAL A 225 -13.79 -20.93 -60.08
C VAL A 225 -13.82 -22.04 -59.05
N GLU A 226 -14.95 -22.73 -58.94
CA GLU A 226 -15.06 -23.88 -58.05
C GLU A 226 -14.45 -25.13 -58.69
N VAL A 227 -13.85 -25.99 -57.91
CA VAL A 227 -13.32 -27.27 -58.35
C VAL A 227 -13.82 -28.33 -57.40
N SER A 228 -14.96 -28.92 -57.77
CA SER A 228 -15.58 -30.03 -57.03
C SER A 228 -14.62 -31.22 -56.99
N GLY A 229 -14.29 -31.69 -55.79
CA GLY A 229 -13.47 -32.88 -55.60
C GLY A 229 -14.18 -34.16 -56.04
N ARG A 230 -13.41 -35.22 -56.28
CA ARG A 230 -13.93 -36.60 -56.25
C ARG A 230 -13.85 -37.10 -54.80
N THR A 231 -14.73 -36.61 -53.93
CA THR A 231 -14.81 -37.12 -52.55
C THR A 231 -15.74 -38.34 -52.51
N TYR A 232 -15.26 -39.42 -51.89
CA TYR A 232 -16.06 -40.60 -51.62
C TYR A 232 -17.13 -40.27 -50.55
N ARG A 233 -18.22 -41.04 -50.50
CA ARG A 233 -19.32 -40.72 -49.60
C ARG A 233 -18.88 -40.92 -48.14
N VAL A 234 -19.15 -39.92 -47.29
CA VAL A 234 -18.92 -40.02 -45.84
C VAL A 234 -20.26 -40.07 -45.12
N GLU A 235 -20.52 -41.17 -44.42
CA GLU A 235 -21.65 -41.28 -43.50
C GLU A 235 -21.33 -40.51 -42.20
N VAL A 236 -22.25 -39.67 -41.72
CA VAL A 236 -22.11 -38.94 -40.46
C VAL A 236 -23.06 -39.56 -39.43
N ARG A 237 -22.53 -39.94 -38.27
CA ARG A 237 -23.30 -40.48 -37.14
C ARG A 237 -23.13 -39.57 -35.93
N TYR A 238 -24.23 -39.12 -35.34
CA TYR A 238 -24.20 -38.36 -34.09
C TYR A 238 -24.36 -39.32 -32.90
N ARG A 239 -23.46 -39.21 -31.92
CA ARG A 239 -23.35 -40.05 -30.72
C ARG A 239 -22.98 -39.17 -29.52
N PRO A 240 -23.85 -38.25 -29.07
CA PRO A 240 -23.53 -37.35 -27.96
C PRO A 240 -23.00 -38.13 -26.75
N ILE A 241 -22.03 -37.55 -26.02
CA ILE A 241 -21.39 -38.21 -24.86
C ILE A 241 -22.45 -38.65 -23.84
N ILE A 242 -23.36 -37.74 -23.51
CA ILE A 242 -24.59 -38.03 -22.77
C ILE A 242 -25.73 -37.74 -23.75
N ASP A 243 -26.49 -38.78 -24.09
CA ASP A 243 -27.63 -38.62 -24.99
C ASP A 243 -28.83 -38.07 -24.20
N PRO A 244 -29.28 -36.83 -24.47
CA PRO A 244 -30.39 -36.22 -23.74
C PRO A 244 -31.74 -36.88 -24.04
N ASP A 245 -31.84 -37.61 -25.16
CA ASP A 245 -33.08 -38.24 -25.62
C ASP A 245 -33.17 -39.73 -25.23
N ASP A 246 -32.09 -40.32 -24.70
CA ASP A 246 -32.06 -41.68 -24.17
C ASP A 246 -32.24 -41.68 -22.63
N PRO A 247 -33.40 -42.12 -22.10
CA PRO A 247 -33.65 -42.17 -20.66
C PRO A 247 -32.76 -43.19 -19.92
N ASP A 248 -32.12 -44.13 -20.64
CA ASP A 248 -31.17 -45.11 -20.08
C ASP A 248 -29.70 -44.65 -20.24
N ALA A 249 -29.45 -43.42 -20.71
CA ALA A 249 -28.09 -42.90 -20.88
C ALA A 249 -27.33 -42.85 -19.53
N ASP A 250 -26.14 -43.44 -19.51
CA ASP A 250 -25.23 -43.38 -18.37
C ASP A 250 -24.79 -41.91 -18.13
N GLN A 251 -25.29 -41.32 -17.05
CA GLN A 251 -24.99 -39.93 -16.69
C GLN A 251 -23.52 -39.74 -16.28
N ASP A 252 -22.81 -40.82 -15.95
CA ASP A 252 -21.38 -40.81 -15.61
C ASP A 252 -20.48 -41.05 -16.84
N ARG A 253 -21.07 -41.23 -18.04
CA ARG A 253 -20.32 -41.44 -19.28
C ARG A 253 -19.46 -40.22 -19.61
N ASP A 254 -18.15 -40.43 -19.65
CA ASP A 254 -17.18 -39.39 -19.99
C ASP A 254 -16.74 -39.45 -21.46
N GLN A 255 -15.99 -38.43 -21.90
CA GLN A 255 -15.48 -38.36 -23.27
C GLN A 255 -14.61 -39.57 -23.65
N THR A 256 -13.86 -40.11 -22.69
CA THR A 256 -12.93 -41.22 -22.91
C THR A 256 -13.71 -42.50 -23.20
N GLN A 257 -14.73 -42.79 -22.40
CA GLN A 257 -15.62 -43.92 -22.61
C GLN A 257 -16.37 -43.79 -23.94
N ALA A 258 -16.88 -42.60 -24.27
CA ALA A 258 -17.54 -42.35 -25.55
C ALA A 258 -16.62 -42.56 -26.77
N ILE A 259 -15.32 -42.25 -26.66
CA ILE A 259 -14.33 -42.56 -27.70
C ILE A 259 -14.12 -44.07 -27.84
N CYS A 260 -14.01 -44.79 -26.72
CA CYS A 260 -13.89 -46.25 -26.73
C CYS A 260 -15.10 -46.89 -27.43
N ASP A 261 -16.32 -46.50 -27.05
CA ASP A 261 -17.56 -47.02 -27.65
C ASP A 261 -17.60 -46.75 -29.17
N ALA A 262 -17.21 -45.53 -29.59
CA ALA A 262 -17.16 -45.17 -31.01
C ALA A 262 -16.09 -45.95 -31.78
N VAL A 263 -14.93 -46.20 -31.18
CA VAL A 263 -13.88 -47.05 -31.78
C VAL A 263 -14.39 -48.48 -31.93
N ASP A 264 -15.07 -49.02 -30.93
CA ASP A 264 -15.68 -50.35 -30.96
C ASP A 264 -16.78 -50.44 -32.03
N GLU A 265 -17.66 -49.44 -32.15
CA GLU A 265 -18.66 -49.36 -33.24
C GLU A 265 -17.97 -49.45 -34.62
N LEU A 266 -16.92 -48.65 -34.84
CA LEU A 266 -16.17 -48.61 -36.09
C LEU A 266 -15.33 -49.88 -36.35
N GLN A 267 -15.06 -50.71 -35.34
CA GLN A 267 -14.42 -52.02 -35.57
C GLN A 267 -15.35 -53.00 -36.27
N HIS A 268 -16.65 -52.95 -35.96
CA HIS A 268 -17.66 -53.84 -36.52
C HIS A 268 -17.98 -53.55 -37.99
N GLU A 269 -17.69 -52.33 -38.48
CA GLU A 269 -17.92 -51.90 -39.87
C GLU A 269 -16.93 -52.49 -40.90
N GLY A 270 -15.79 -53.00 -40.45
CA GLY A 270 -14.75 -53.60 -41.33
C GLY A 270 -13.44 -52.81 -41.38
N PRO A 271 -12.44 -53.24 -42.18
CA PRO A 271 -11.06 -52.76 -42.11
C PRO A 271 -10.90 -51.29 -42.51
N GLY A 272 -9.96 -50.60 -41.85
CA GLY A 272 -9.61 -49.20 -42.07
C GLY A 272 -9.07 -48.54 -40.80
N ASP A 273 -8.20 -47.53 -40.94
CA ASP A 273 -7.66 -46.80 -39.80
C ASP A 273 -8.66 -45.75 -39.29
N ILE A 274 -8.61 -45.50 -37.99
CA ILE A 274 -9.45 -44.52 -37.28
C ILE A 274 -8.60 -43.31 -36.92
N LEU A 275 -9.09 -42.11 -37.20
CA LEU A 275 -8.54 -40.84 -36.73
C LEU A 275 -9.46 -40.24 -35.66
N VAL A 276 -8.96 -40.02 -34.45
CA VAL A 276 -9.71 -39.40 -33.35
C VAL A 276 -9.17 -37.99 -33.11
N PHE A 277 -10.03 -36.98 -33.15
CA PHE A 277 -9.65 -35.60 -32.86
C PHE A 277 -9.74 -35.29 -31.36
N LEU A 278 -8.72 -34.65 -30.79
CA LEU A 278 -8.67 -34.33 -29.36
C LEU A 278 -8.10 -32.93 -29.11
N SER A 279 -8.55 -32.29 -28.03
CA SER A 279 -8.21 -30.90 -27.70
C SER A 279 -6.76 -30.69 -27.27
N GLY A 280 -6.04 -31.74 -26.89
CA GLY A 280 -4.68 -31.61 -26.37
C GLY A 280 -4.03 -32.92 -25.94
N GLU A 281 -2.78 -32.79 -25.49
CA GLU A 281 -1.91 -33.93 -25.12
C GLU A 281 -2.46 -34.75 -23.95
N ARG A 282 -3.08 -34.10 -22.96
CA ARG A 282 -3.71 -34.80 -21.82
C ARG A 282 -4.84 -35.70 -22.32
N GLU A 283 -5.75 -35.12 -23.09
CA GLU A 283 -6.90 -35.85 -23.62
C GLU A 283 -6.48 -37.01 -24.55
N ILE A 284 -5.41 -36.81 -25.34
CA ILE A 284 -4.77 -37.89 -26.14
C ILE A 284 -4.27 -39.03 -25.26
N ARG A 285 -3.61 -38.72 -24.13
CA ARG A 285 -3.09 -39.75 -23.23
C ARG A 285 -4.20 -40.50 -22.53
N ASP A 286 -5.18 -39.79 -21.98
CA ASP A 286 -6.31 -40.39 -21.27
C ASP A 286 -7.07 -41.36 -22.20
N ALA A 287 -7.29 -40.96 -23.47
CA ALA A 287 -7.87 -41.84 -24.49
C ALA A 287 -6.96 -43.01 -24.90
N ALA A 288 -5.64 -42.78 -25.03
CA ALA A 288 -4.69 -43.84 -25.36
C ALA A 288 -4.63 -44.92 -24.28
N ASP A 289 -4.63 -44.51 -23.02
CA ASP A 289 -4.57 -45.41 -21.86
C ASP A 289 -5.85 -46.25 -21.76
N ALA A 290 -7.02 -45.64 -22.02
CA ALA A 290 -8.30 -46.35 -22.03
C ALA A 290 -8.42 -47.35 -23.18
N LEU A 291 -8.10 -46.93 -24.40
CA LEU A 291 -8.13 -47.81 -25.58
C LEU A 291 -7.12 -48.96 -25.46
N SER A 292 -5.97 -48.71 -24.84
CA SER A 292 -4.95 -49.73 -24.62
C SER A 292 -5.41 -50.82 -23.63
N LYS A 293 -6.31 -50.49 -22.69
CA LYS A 293 -6.90 -51.45 -21.73
C LYS A 293 -7.96 -52.35 -22.35
N GLN A 294 -8.54 -51.97 -23.50
CA GLN A 294 -9.52 -52.80 -24.20
C GLN A 294 -8.90 -54.00 -24.93
N ASP A 295 -7.57 -54.05 -25.08
CA ASP A 295 -6.82 -55.14 -25.75
C ASP A 295 -7.38 -55.49 -27.15
N LEU A 296 -7.61 -54.44 -27.95
CA LEU A 296 -8.19 -54.55 -29.28
C LEU A 296 -7.28 -55.35 -30.24
N ARG A 297 -7.82 -56.41 -30.85
CA ARG A 297 -7.05 -57.30 -31.73
C ARG A 297 -6.47 -56.55 -32.93
N ASN A 298 -5.19 -56.83 -33.25
CA ASN A 298 -4.48 -56.30 -34.43
C ASN A 298 -4.60 -54.76 -34.58
N THR A 299 -4.66 -54.02 -33.47
CA THR A 299 -4.85 -52.57 -33.46
C THR A 299 -3.68 -51.87 -32.78
N GLU A 300 -3.09 -50.87 -33.44
CA GLU A 300 -2.01 -50.04 -32.92
C GLU A 300 -2.55 -48.64 -32.57
N ILE A 301 -2.34 -48.17 -31.33
CA ILE A 301 -2.77 -46.84 -30.87
C ILE A 301 -1.59 -45.88 -30.98
N LEU A 302 -1.74 -44.79 -31.74
CA LEU A 302 -0.67 -43.85 -32.04
C LEU A 302 -1.09 -42.40 -31.71
N PRO A 303 -0.35 -41.69 -30.84
CA PRO A 303 -0.58 -40.28 -30.63
C PRO A 303 -0.03 -39.43 -31.78
N LEU A 304 -0.68 -38.30 -32.07
CA LEU A 304 -0.23 -37.32 -33.06
C LEU A 304 -0.49 -35.87 -32.61
N TYR A 305 0.52 -35.23 -32.02
CA TYR A 305 0.45 -33.83 -31.60
C TYR A 305 1.81 -33.13 -31.79
N ALA A 306 1.79 -31.79 -31.87
CA ALA A 306 2.95 -30.99 -32.31
C ALA A 306 4.24 -31.19 -31.47
N ARG A 307 4.11 -31.53 -30.18
CA ARG A 307 5.26 -31.71 -29.26
C ARG A 307 5.98 -33.07 -29.43
N LEU A 308 5.37 -34.06 -30.11
CA LEU A 308 5.97 -35.37 -30.32
C LEU A 308 7.32 -35.29 -31.03
N SER A 309 8.19 -36.27 -30.78
CA SER A 309 9.47 -36.39 -31.47
C SER A 309 9.23 -36.60 -32.98
N SER A 310 10.16 -36.15 -33.82
CA SER A 310 9.99 -36.33 -35.26
C SER A 310 9.94 -37.80 -35.70
N SER A 311 10.58 -38.72 -34.95
CA SER A 311 10.44 -40.15 -35.21
C SER A 311 9.03 -40.65 -34.92
N ASP A 312 8.41 -40.18 -33.84
CA ASP A 312 7.05 -40.60 -33.46
C ASP A 312 6.01 -40.01 -34.41
N GLN A 313 6.18 -38.75 -34.83
CA GLN A 313 5.34 -38.17 -35.89
C GLN A 313 5.50 -38.93 -37.21
N HIS A 314 6.73 -39.31 -37.59
CA HIS A 314 6.97 -40.07 -38.82
C HIS A 314 6.35 -41.47 -38.81
N ARG A 315 6.24 -42.10 -37.63
CA ARG A 315 5.68 -43.45 -37.47
C ARG A 315 4.24 -43.54 -37.99
N VAL A 316 3.46 -42.48 -37.86
CA VAL A 316 2.08 -42.38 -38.37
C VAL A 316 2.00 -42.46 -39.91
N PHE A 317 3.06 -42.10 -40.64
CA PHE A 317 3.09 -42.18 -42.11
C PHE A 317 3.74 -43.45 -42.66
N GLN A 318 4.32 -44.29 -41.80
CA GLN A 318 4.95 -45.54 -42.24
C GLN A 318 3.88 -46.56 -42.64
N ARG A 319 4.18 -47.38 -43.66
CA ARG A 319 3.31 -48.50 -44.03
C ARG A 319 3.16 -49.48 -42.85
N HIS A 320 1.96 -50.02 -42.67
CA HIS A 320 1.64 -50.96 -41.59
C HIS A 320 0.70 -52.06 -42.04
N THR A 321 0.54 -53.07 -41.18
CA THR A 321 -0.44 -54.16 -41.30
C THR A 321 -1.37 -54.11 -40.08
N GLY A 322 -2.66 -54.40 -40.29
CA GLY A 322 -3.68 -54.26 -39.24
C GLY A 322 -4.31 -52.85 -39.21
N ARG A 323 -4.93 -52.50 -38.08
CA ARG A 323 -5.63 -51.22 -37.88
C ARG A 323 -4.79 -50.26 -37.05
N ARG A 324 -4.85 -48.97 -37.35
CA ARG A 324 -4.36 -47.90 -36.47
C ARG A 324 -5.50 -47.05 -35.92
N VAL A 325 -5.38 -46.69 -34.66
CA VAL A 325 -6.17 -45.61 -34.04
C VAL A 325 -5.23 -44.45 -33.78
N VAL A 326 -5.32 -43.41 -34.60
CA VAL A 326 -4.48 -42.22 -34.52
C VAL A 326 -5.20 -41.17 -33.68
N LEU A 327 -4.67 -40.84 -32.51
CA LEU A 327 -5.22 -39.85 -31.59
C LEU A 327 -4.53 -38.51 -31.83
N ALA A 328 -5.20 -37.58 -32.49
CA ALA A 328 -4.59 -36.37 -33.03
C ALA A 328 -5.22 -35.06 -32.54
N THR A 329 -4.42 -34.00 -32.42
CA THR A 329 -4.97 -32.64 -32.35
C THR A 329 -5.35 -32.12 -33.75
N ASN A 330 -5.74 -30.85 -33.86
CA ASN A 330 -6.00 -30.16 -35.15
C ASN A 330 -4.81 -30.17 -36.12
N VAL A 331 -3.64 -30.71 -35.74
CA VAL A 331 -2.52 -30.95 -36.66
C VAL A 331 -2.93 -31.81 -37.86
N ALA A 332 -3.88 -32.74 -37.68
CA ALA A 332 -4.40 -33.59 -38.74
C ALA A 332 -5.57 -32.97 -39.54
N GLU A 333 -6.09 -31.80 -39.12
CA GLU A 333 -7.31 -31.19 -39.68
C GLU A 333 -7.12 -30.51 -41.04
N THR A 334 -5.94 -29.93 -41.31
CA THR A 334 -5.67 -29.15 -42.53
C THR A 334 -4.45 -29.68 -43.28
N SER A 335 -3.25 -29.44 -42.78
CA SER A 335 -2.03 -29.52 -43.59
C SER A 335 -1.30 -30.87 -43.57
N LEU A 336 -1.84 -31.86 -42.86
CA LEU A 336 -1.24 -33.18 -42.75
C LEU A 336 -2.22 -34.25 -43.20
N THR A 337 -1.81 -35.06 -44.17
CA THR A 337 -2.62 -36.16 -44.68
C THR A 337 -2.10 -37.46 -44.08
N VAL A 338 -2.82 -38.02 -43.12
CA VAL A 338 -2.52 -39.35 -42.60
C VAL A 338 -3.03 -40.38 -43.61
N PRO A 339 -2.17 -41.28 -44.12
CA PRO A 339 -2.60 -42.31 -45.06
C PRO A 339 -3.47 -43.36 -44.36
N GLY A 340 -4.38 -44.00 -45.09
CA GLY A 340 -5.15 -45.16 -44.60
C GLY A 340 -6.38 -44.83 -43.75
N ILE A 341 -6.63 -43.56 -43.43
CA ILE A 341 -7.80 -43.14 -42.65
C ILE A 341 -9.10 -43.41 -43.41
N LYS A 342 -9.91 -44.31 -42.86
CA LYS A 342 -11.26 -44.63 -43.36
C LYS A 342 -12.34 -44.13 -42.41
N TYR A 343 -12.03 -44.01 -41.13
CA TYR A 343 -13.00 -43.61 -40.12
C TYR A 343 -12.49 -42.42 -39.31
N VAL A 344 -13.41 -41.58 -38.85
CA VAL A 344 -13.11 -40.41 -38.00
C VAL A 344 -14.01 -40.44 -36.77
N VAL A 345 -13.44 -40.14 -35.60
CA VAL A 345 -14.18 -39.83 -34.37
C VAL A 345 -13.88 -38.37 -34.01
N ASP A 346 -14.93 -37.56 -33.92
CA ASP A 346 -14.85 -36.13 -33.63
C ASP A 346 -15.62 -35.79 -32.34
N PRO A 347 -14.94 -35.63 -31.20
CA PRO A 347 -15.49 -35.08 -29.97
C PRO A 347 -15.95 -33.62 -30.09
N GLY A 348 -15.61 -32.92 -31.17
CA GLY A 348 -16.16 -31.60 -31.48
C GLY A 348 -15.51 -30.43 -30.76
N THR A 349 -14.40 -30.63 -30.04
CA THR A 349 -13.69 -29.54 -29.35
C THR A 349 -12.26 -29.35 -29.86
N ALA A 350 -11.70 -28.17 -29.62
CA ALA A 350 -10.31 -27.83 -29.91
C ALA A 350 -9.78 -26.78 -28.94
N ARG A 351 -8.45 -26.71 -28.75
CA ARG A 351 -7.82 -25.54 -28.13
C ARG A 351 -7.61 -24.44 -29.15
N ILE A 352 -8.27 -23.31 -28.96
CA ILE A 352 -8.16 -22.15 -29.83
C ILE A 352 -7.47 -21.04 -29.06
N SER A 353 -6.49 -20.38 -29.67
CA SER A 353 -5.82 -19.25 -29.02
C SER A 353 -6.70 -18.01 -29.07
N ARG A 354 -6.91 -17.38 -27.91
CA ARG A 354 -7.74 -16.17 -27.73
C ARG A 354 -6.97 -15.11 -26.97
N TYR A 355 -6.92 -13.90 -27.48
CA TYR A 355 -6.36 -12.76 -26.76
C TYR A 355 -7.42 -12.09 -25.88
N SER A 356 -7.17 -12.00 -24.58
CA SER A 356 -8.04 -11.29 -23.63
C SER A 356 -7.68 -9.80 -23.60
N HIS A 357 -8.58 -8.94 -24.08
CA HIS A 357 -8.39 -7.49 -24.06
C HIS A 357 -8.27 -6.93 -22.63
N ARG A 358 -9.01 -7.48 -21.67
CA ARG A 358 -9.02 -6.98 -20.29
C ARG A 358 -7.69 -7.21 -19.59
N THR A 359 -7.16 -8.43 -19.70
CA THR A 359 -5.91 -8.84 -19.03
C THR A 359 -4.68 -8.66 -19.92
N LYS A 360 -4.86 -8.35 -21.21
CA LYS A 360 -3.79 -8.26 -22.23
C LYS A 360 -2.98 -9.55 -22.37
N VAL A 361 -3.62 -10.69 -22.11
CA VAL A 361 -3.01 -12.02 -21.98
C VAL A 361 -3.60 -12.98 -23.02
N GLN A 362 -2.76 -13.85 -23.55
CA GLN A 362 -3.18 -14.95 -24.41
C GLN A 362 -3.74 -16.10 -23.57
N ARG A 363 -4.93 -16.57 -23.95
CA ARG A 363 -5.64 -17.71 -23.38
C ARG A 363 -5.69 -18.83 -24.41
N LEU A 364 -5.77 -20.06 -23.94
CA LEU A 364 -5.92 -21.28 -24.75
C LEU A 364 -7.12 -22.10 -24.24
N PRO A 365 -8.34 -21.55 -24.27
CA PRO A 365 -9.54 -22.29 -23.88
C PRO A 365 -9.78 -23.48 -24.80
N ILE A 366 -10.45 -24.50 -24.25
CA ILE A 366 -11.06 -25.57 -25.03
C ILE A 366 -12.47 -25.08 -25.40
N GLU A 367 -12.77 -25.01 -26.68
CA GLU A 367 -14.05 -24.52 -27.22
C GLU A 367 -14.60 -25.52 -28.26
N PRO A 368 -15.92 -25.52 -28.53
CA PRO A 368 -16.49 -26.24 -29.66
C PRO A 368 -15.89 -25.76 -30.99
N VAL A 369 -15.64 -26.69 -31.91
CA VAL A 369 -15.20 -26.34 -33.28
C VAL A 369 -16.34 -25.78 -34.11
N SER A 370 -16.02 -24.92 -35.09
CA SER A 370 -16.99 -24.44 -36.08
C SER A 370 -17.50 -25.54 -37.00
N GLN A 371 -18.61 -25.29 -37.70
CA GLN A 371 -19.15 -26.23 -38.68
C GLN A 371 -18.13 -26.52 -39.79
N ALA A 372 -17.41 -25.50 -40.28
CA ALA A 372 -16.36 -25.66 -41.27
C ALA A 372 -15.23 -26.57 -40.77
N SER A 373 -14.75 -26.39 -39.54
CA SER A 373 -13.72 -27.26 -38.94
C SER A 373 -14.23 -28.70 -38.77
N ALA A 374 -15.46 -28.89 -38.27
CA ALA A 374 -16.07 -30.22 -38.16
C ALA A 374 -16.24 -30.91 -39.53
N ASN A 375 -16.57 -30.14 -40.57
CA ASN A 375 -16.65 -30.65 -41.94
C ASN A 375 -15.27 -30.98 -42.53
N GLN A 376 -14.22 -30.22 -42.19
CA GLN A 376 -12.85 -30.57 -42.56
C GLN A 376 -12.36 -31.84 -41.86
N ARG A 377 -12.70 -32.01 -40.57
CA ARG A 377 -12.42 -33.24 -39.80
C ARG A 377 -13.12 -34.45 -40.44
N LYS A 378 -14.41 -34.30 -40.78
CA LYS A 378 -15.17 -35.29 -41.56
C LYS A 378 -14.47 -35.64 -42.87
N GLY A 379 -14.00 -34.65 -43.64
CA GLY A 379 -13.29 -34.87 -44.91
C GLY A 379 -11.91 -35.53 -44.80
N ARG A 380 -11.46 -35.91 -43.59
CA ARG A 380 -10.26 -36.74 -43.40
C ARG A 380 -10.53 -38.21 -43.62
N CYS A 381 -11.76 -38.68 -43.44
CA CYS A 381 -12.26 -39.89 -44.10
C CYS A 381 -12.92 -39.51 -45.44
N GLY A 382 -13.07 -40.46 -46.37
CA GLY A 382 -13.63 -40.16 -47.69
C GLY A 382 -12.64 -39.73 -48.78
N ARG A 383 -11.32 -39.78 -48.50
CA ARG A 383 -10.27 -39.40 -49.47
C ARG A 383 -9.92 -40.51 -50.46
N THR A 384 -9.83 -41.74 -49.98
CA THR A 384 -9.42 -42.91 -50.78
C THR A 384 -10.54 -43.92 -51.01
N SER A 385 -11.56 -43.91 -50.15
CA SER A 385 -12.73 -44.80 -50.19
C SER A 385 -13.86 -44.18 -49.35
N ASP A 386 -15.06 -44.76 -49.45
CA ASP A 386 -16.18 -44.42 -48.55
C ASP A 386 -15.75 -44.60 -47.08
N GLY A 387 -16.26 -43.73 -46.21
CA GLY A 387 -15.86 -43.65 -44.81
C GLY A 387 -16.99 -43.25 -43.87
N ILE A 388 -16.75 -43.35 -42.57
CA ILE A 388 -17.72 -43.00 -41.52
C ILE A 388 -17.09 -41.97 -40.59
N CYS A 389 -17.85 -40.95 -40.22
CA CYS A 389 -17.48 -39.95 -39.23
C CYS A 389 -18.49 -39.99 -38.07
N ILE A 390 -18.02 -40.39 -36.90
CA ILE A 390 -18.79 -40.33 -35.66
C ILE A 390 -18.51 -39.00 -34.96
N ARG A 391 -19.56 -38.21 -34.68
CA ARG A 391 -19.49 -36.97 -33.91
C ARG A 391 -20.01 -37.23 -32.50
N LEU A 392 -19.23 -36.92 -31.46
CA LEU A 392 -19.64 -37.16 -30.06
C LEU A 392 -20.47 -36.01 -29.47
N TYR A 393 -21.28 -35.37 -30.31
CA TYR A 393 -22.19 -34.28 -29.98
C TYR A 393 -23.47 -34.46 -30.83
N SER A 394 -24.57 -33.82 -30.44
CA SER A 394 -25.84 -33.94 -31.16
C SER A 394 -25.82 -33.17 -32.49
N GLU A 395 -26.79 -33.46 -33.36
CA GLU A 395 -27.01 -32.70 -34.59
C GLU A 395 -27.42 -31.26 -34.29
N ASP A 396 -28.29 -31.04 -33.29
CA ASP A 396 -28.66 -29.69 -32.83
C ASP A 396 -27.45 -28.87 -32.35
N ASP A 397 -26.50 -29.50 -31.65
CA ASP A 397 -25.26 -28.84 -31.25
C ASP A 397 -24.37 -28.51 -32.46
N PHE A 398 -24.36 -29.37 -33.50
CA PHE A 398 -23.67 -29.06 -34.76
C PHE A 398 -24.27 -27.84 -35.46
N ASP A 399 -25.59 -27.80 -35.60
CA ASP A 399 -26.32 -26.74 -36.32
C ASP A 399 -26.27 -25.40 -35.58
N ALA A 400 -26.20 -25.42 -34.24
CA ALA A 400 -26.07 -24.21 -33.42
C ALA A 400 -24.66 -23.60 -33.42
N ARG A 401 -23.63 -24.31 -33.87
CA ARG A 401 -22.25 -23.80 -33.91
C ARG A 401 -22.06 -22.73 -34.98
N PRO A 402 -21.11 -21.80 -34.80
CA PRO A 402 -20.76 -20.85 -35.85
C PRO A 402 -20.25 -21.57 -37.10
N GLU A 403 -20.62 -21.06 -38.27
CA GLU A 403 -20.26 -21.66 -39.55
C GLU A 403 -18.74 -21.70 -39.76
N PHE A 404 -18.04 -20.62 -39.39
CA PHE A 404 -16.60 -20.46 -39.54
C PHE A 404 -15.91 -20.12 -38.22
N THR A 405 -14.65 -20.50 -38.11
CA THR A 405 -13.77 -20.10 -37.00
C THR A 405 -13.32 -18.66 -37.21
N ASP A 406 -13.34 -17.83 -36.16
CA ASP A 406 -12.86 -16.44 -36.24
C ASP A 406 -11.41 -16.37 -36.78
N PRO A 407 -11.12 -15.44 -37.71
CA PRO A 407 -9.79 -15.26 -38.28
C PRO A 407 -8.77 -14.81 -37.22
N GLU A 408 -7.48 -15.10 -37.46
CA GLU A 408 -6.42 -14.85 -36.47
C GLU A 408 -6.31 -13.37 -36.07
N ILE A 409 -6.56 -12.47 -37.02
CA ILE A 409 -6.56 -11.02 -36.81
C ILE A 409 -7.54 -10.56 -35.72
N LEU A 410 -8.65 -11.29 -35.50
CA LEU A 410 -9.65 -10.96 -34.48
C LEU A 410 -9.34 -11.56 -33.11
N ARG A 411 -8.28 -12.36 -32.96
CA ARG A 411 -8.01 -13.12 -31.74
C ARG A 411 -6.56 -13.03 -31.25
N THR A 412 -5.74 -12.18 -31.85
CA THR A 412 -4.31 -12.02 -31.52
C THR A 412 -3.94 -10.56 -31.21
N ASN A 413 -2.72 -10.33 -30.73
CA ASN A 413 -2.18 -8.99 -30.51
C ASN A 413 -1.66 -8.40 -31.85
N LEU A 414 -2.10 -7.19 -32.17
CA LEU A 414 -1.81 -6.52 -33.44
C LEU A 414 -0.55 -5.64 -33.43
N ALA A 415 0.19 -5.53 -32.32
CA ALA A 415 1.34 -4.63 -32.20
C ALA A 415 2.40 -4.84 -33.30
N SER A 416 2.73 -6.09 -33.62
CA SER A 416 3.68 -6.42 -34.70
C SER A 416 3.19 -5.90 -36.06
N VAL A 417 1.91 -6.08 -36.34
CA VAL A 417 1.28 -5.65 -37.60
C VAL A 417 1.22 -4.13 -37.66
N ILE A 418 0.73 -3.46 -36.62
CA ILE A 418 0.67 -2.00 -36.54
C ILE A 418 2.05 -1.38 -36.75
N LEU A 419 3.09 -1.95 -36.13
CA LEU A 419 4.47 -1.50 -36.29
C LEU A 419 4.94 -1.63 -37.75
N GLN A 420 4.68 -2.77 -38.38
CA GLN A 420 5.03 -3.01 -39.78
C GLN A 420 4.27 -2.08 -40.73
N MET A 421 2.95 -1.92 -40.56
CA MET A 421 2.12 -1.03 -41.40
C MET A 421 2.59 0.41 -41.34
N THR A 422 2.87 0.88 -40.13
CA THR A 422 3.31 2.26 -39.90
C THR A 422 4.70 2.48 -40.50
N SER A 423 5.61 1.52 -40.39
CA SER A 423 6.94 1.55 -41.02
C SER A 423 6.85 1.56 -42.56
N LEU A 424 5.90 0.82 -43.12
CA LEU A 424 5.64 0.79 -44.56
C LEU A 424 4.87 2.02 -45.07
N GLY A 425 4.28 2.82 -44.18
CA GLY A 425 3.48 3.99 -44.52
C GLY A 425 2.13 3.63 -45.15
N LEU A 426 1.50 2.55 -44.69
CA LEU A 426 0.23 2.02 -45.23
C LEU A 426 -1.03 2.73 -44.69
N GLY A 427 -0.85 3.82 -43.95
CA GLY A 427 -1.95 4.62 -43.41
C GLY A 427 -2.56 4.05 -42.13
N ASP A 428 -3.78 4.49 -41.82
CA ASP A 428 -4.52 4.05 -40.64
C ASP A 428 -4.93 2.59 -40.77
N ILE A 429 -4.63 1.77 -39.77
CA ILE A 429 -4.98 0.35 -39.74
C ILE A 429 -6.50 0.13 -39.81
N ALA A 430 -7.29 1.06 -39.27
CA ALA A 430 -8.75 0.97 -39.36
C ALA A 430 -9.28 1.22 -40.79
N ALA A 431 -8.49 1.89 -41.64
CA ALA A 431 -8.81 2.16 -43.04
C ALA A 431 -8.11 1.17 -44.00
N PHE A 432 -7.23 0.32 -43.47
CA PHE A 432 -6.56 -0.70 -44.28
C PHE A 432 -7.57 -1.76 -44.71
N PRO A 433 -7.55 -2.19 -45.99
CA PRO A 433 -8.52 -3.14 -46.50
C PRO A 433 -8.17 -4.54 -46.01
N PHE A 434 -8.53 -4.89 -44.78
CA PHE A 434 -8.56 -6.29 -44.35
C PHE A 434 -9.80 -6.98 -44.94
N VAL A 435 -9.75 -8.30 -45.11
CA VAL A 435 -10.95 -9.09 -45.47
C VAL A 435 -12.01 -8.94 -44.39
N GLU A 436 -11.59 -9.05 -43.13
CA GLU A 436 -12.38 -8.66 -41.96
C GLU A 436 -11.53 -7.75 -41.07
N PRO A 437 -11.96 -6.50 -40.82
CA PRO A 437 -11.18 -5.55 -40.04
C PRO A 437 -11.17 -5.92 -38.54
N PRO A 438 -10.05 -5.69 -37.83
CA PRO A 438 -9.99 -5.89 -36.39
C PRO A 438 -10.86 -4.89 -35.62
N ASP A 439 -11.28 -5.29 -34.41
CA ASP A 439 -11.93 -4.38 -33.48
C ASP A 439 -10.98 -3.21 -33.14
N ARG A 440 -11.51 -1.98 -33.11
CA ARG A 440 -10.80 -0.76 -32.69
C ARG A 440 -10.12 -0.92 -31.33
N ARG A 441 -10.68 -1.72 -30.43
CA ARG A 441 -10.08 -2.03 -29.11
C ARG A 441 -8.75 -2.79 -29.26
N GLN A 442 -8.67 -3.76 -30.16
CA GLN A 442 -7.43 -4.51 -30.44
C GLN A 442 -6.34 -3.63 -31.05
N VAL A 443 -6.75 -2.73 -31.94
CA VAL A 443 -5.87 -1.71 -32.52
C VAL A 443 -5.30 -0.81 -31.42
N THR A 444 -6.18 -0.30 -30.54
CA THR A 444 -5.78 0.58 -29.43
C THR A 444 -4.79 -0.12 -28.50
N ASP A 445 -5.03 -1.39 -28.18
CA ASP A 445 -4.16 -2.20 -27.33
C ASP A 445 -2.77 -2.41 -27.94
N GLY A 446 -2.72 -2.68 -29.25
CA GLY A 446 -1.46 -2.81 -29.97
C GLY A 446 -0.68 -1.49 -30.00
N VAL A 447 -1.35 -0.35 -30.20
CA VAL A 447 -0.73 0.98 -30.12
C VAL A 447 -0.20 1.25 -28.71
N GLN A 448 -0.97 0.93 -27.66
CA GLN A 448 -0.53 1.09 -26.27
C GLN A 448 0.72 0.24 -25.97
N LEU A 449 0.80 -0.99 -26.50
CA LEU A 449 2.02 -1.78 -26.37
C LEU A 449 3.21 -1.14 -27.10
N LEU A 450 3.00 -0.58 -28.30
CA LEU A 450 4.07 0.11 -29.02
C LEU A 450 4.50 1.39 -28.31
N GLN A 451 3.60 2.10 -27.63
CA GLN A 451 3.92 3.21 -26.74
C GLN A 451 4.70 2.73 -25.50
N GLU A 452 4.29 1.62 -24.89
CA GLU A 452 5.02 0.97 -23.77
C GLU A 452 6.47 0.67 -24.15
N LEU A 453 6.69 0.11 -25.34
CA LEU A 453 8.03 -0.21 -25.85
C LEU A 453 8.82 1.02 -26.31
N GLY A 454 8.21 2.22 -26.29
CA GLY A 454 8.80 3.46 -26.78
C GLY A 454 8.94 3.49 -28.30
N ALA A 455 8.21 2.64 -29.03
CA ALA A 455 8.20 2.60 -30.49
C ALA A 455 7.37 3.76 -31.09
N PHE A 456 6.33 4.20 -30.38
CA PHE A 456 5.41 5.27 -30.79
C PHE A 456 5.51 6.47 -29.84
N GLU A 457 5.31 7.69 -30.36
CA GLU A 457 5.19 8.89 -29.53
C GLU A 457 3.92 8.85 -28.64
N MET A 458 4.00 9.38 -27.42
CA MET A 458 2.86 9.38 -26.47
C MET A 458 1.74 10.33 -26.86
N SER A 459 2.07 11.46 -27.50
CA SER A 459 1.14 12.54 -27.85
C SER A 459 0.24 12.22 -29.05
N ASP A 460 0.77 11.56 -30.07
CA ASP A 460 0.11 11.40 -31.37
C ASP A 460 -0.25 9.94 -31.72
N GLY A 461 0.36 8.95 -31.05
CA GLY A 461 0.00 7.52 -31.21
C GLY A 461 0.11 6.95 -32.63
N LYS A 462 0.61 7.72 -33.61
CA LYS A 462 0.69 7.37 -35.03
C LYS A 462 2.08 7.55 -35.64
N LYS A 463 3.02 8.12 -34.88
CA LYS A 463 4.38 8.44 -35.36
C LYS A 463 5.43 7.56 -34.69
N LEU A 464 6.26 6.93 -35.52
CA LEU A 464 7.39 6.11 -35.08
C LEU A 464 8.50 6.97 -34.49
N THR A 465 8.97 6.58 -33.30
CA THR A 465 10.20 7.09 -32.69
C THR A 465 11.43 6.51 -33.40
N GLU A 466 12.63 6.96 -33.05
CA GLU A 466 13.87 6.32 -33.53
C GLU A 466 13.94 4.85 -33.10
N THR A 467 13.54 4.55 -31.86
CA THR A 467 13.37 3.18 -31.36
C THR A 467 12.40 2.41 -32.24
N GLY A 468 11.21 2.96 -32.53
CA GLY A 468 10.20 2.28 -33.36
C GLY A 468 10.69 1.93 -34.76
N ARG A 469 11.45 2.83 -35.40
CA ARG A 469 12.07 2.55 -36.72
C ARG A 469 13.11 1.43 -36.67
N LYS A 470 13.86 1.32 -35.57
CA LYS A 470 14.83 0.23 -35.36
C LYS A 470 14.10 -1.10 -35.07
N LEU A 471 13.04 -1.07 -34.25
CA LEU A 471 12.23 -2.26 -33.96
C LEU A 471 11.56 -2.82 -35.22
N ALA A 472 11.02 -1.96 -36.08
CA ALA A 472 10.33 -2.39 -37.30
C ALA A 472 11.24 -3.11 -38.33
N GLN A 473 12.57 -2.95 -38.21
CA GLN A 473 13.55 -3.65 -39.05
C GLN A 473 13.89 -5.06 -38.53
N LEU A 474 13.45 -5.40 -37.32
CA LEU A 474 13.63 -6.73 -36.75
C LEU A 474 12.32 -7.53 -36.91
N PRO A 475 12.31 -8.62 -37.71
CA PRO A 475 11.13 -9.44 -37.98
C PRO A 475 10.85 -10.42 -36.81
N VAL A 476 10.76 -9.90 -35.60
CA VAL A 476 10.39 -10.64 -34.38
C VAL A 476 9.36 -9.85 -33.58
N ASP A 477 8.82 -10.46 -32.54
CA ASP A 477 7.89 -9.76 -31.64
C ASP A 477 8.52 -8.44 -31.14
N PRO A 478 7.78 -7.32 -31.15
CA PRO A 478 8.27 -6.02 -30.72
C PRO A 478 8.89 -6.01 -29.32
N ARG A 479 8.41 -6.84 -28.38
CA ARG A 479 9.01 -6.96 -27.04
C ARG A 479 10.40 -7.54 -27.14
N MET A 480 10.59 -8.60 -27.91
CA MET A 480 11.91 -9.23 -28.11
C MET A 480 12.88 -8.30 -28.83
N ALA A 481 12.41 -7.63 -29.89
CA ALA A 481 13.19 -6.62 -30.58
C ALA A 481 13.64 -5.51 -29.61
N ARG A 482 12.75 -5.08 -28.71
CA ARG A 482 13.05 -4.07 -27.68
C ARG A 482 14.09 -4.53 -26.67
N MET A 483 14.06 -5.81 -26.28
CA MET A 483 15.08 -6.41 -25.41
C MET A 483 16.47 -6.40 -26.07
N VAL A 484 16.56 -6.85 -27.33
CA VAL A 484 17.81 -6.89 -28.08
C VAL A 484 18.39 -5.49 -28.29
N LEU A 485 17.54 -4.50 -28.56
CA LEU A 485 17.94 -3.10 -28.67
C LEU A 485 18.52 -2.57 -27.35
N GLU A 486 17.88 -2.87 -26.21
CA GLU A 486 18.38 -2.45 -24.89
C GLU A 486 19.69 -3.16 -24.52
N ALA A 487 19.82 -4.44 -24.89
CA ALA A 487 21.01 -5.23 -24.64
C ALA A 487 22.26 -4.63 -25.30
N SER A 488 22.09 -3.93 -26.43
CA SER A 488 23.17 -3.19 -27.09
C SER A 488 23.67 -2.02 -26.26
N ARG A 489 22.82 -1.39 -25.45
CA ARG A 489 23.20 -0.28 -24.55
C ARG A 489 23.87 -0.79 -23.28
N ASN A 490 23.43 -1.94 -22.78
CA ASN A 490 23.94 -2.54 -21.54
C ASN A 490 25.14 -3.48 -21.75
N GLY A 491 25.50 -3.79 -23.00
CA GLY A 491 26.63 -4.67 -23.33
C GLY A 491 26.38 -6.14 -23.00
N CYS A 492 25.16 -6.64 -23.23
CA CYS A 492 24.74 -8.03 -22.96
C CYS A 492 23.97 -8.65 -24.14
N VAL A 493 24.30 -8.21 -25.37
CA VAL A 493 23.61 -8.60 -26.61
C VAL A 493 23.60 -10.11 -26.81
N ARG A 494 24.70 -10.81 -26.55
CA ARG A 494 24.82 -12.26 -26.74
C ARG A 494 23.80 -12.98 -25.86
N GLU A 495 23.79 -12.68 -24.58
CA GLU A 495 22.92 -13.32 -23.59
C GLU A 495 21.44 -13.07 -23.91
N VAL A 496 21.09 -11.81 -24.19
CA VAL A 496 19.70 -11.44 -24.49
C VAL A 496 19.22 -12.02 -25.82
N MET A 497 20.07 -12.10 -26.85
CA MET A 497 19.70 -12.77 -28.11
C MET A 497 19.49 -14.27 -27.91
N ILE A 498 20.29 -14.95 -27.08
CA ILE A 498 20.09 -16.36 -26.74
C ILE A 498 18.71 -16.54 -26.07
N ILE A 499 18.41 -15.69 -25.09
CA ILE A 499 17.13 -15.73 -24.36
C ILE A 499 15.95 -15.41 -25.29
N ALA A 500 16.02 -14.34 -26.08
CA ALA A 500 14.97 -13.98 -27.04
C ALA A 500 14.72 -15.10 -28.06
N ALA A 501 15.79 -15.77 -28.52
CA ALA A 501 15.66 -16.94 -29.39
C ALA A 501 14.98 -18.12 -28.67
N ALA A 502 15.29 -18.35 -27.40
CA ALA A 502 14.69 -19.43 -26.60
C ALA A 502 13.19 -19.21 -26.39
N LEU A 503 12.80 -17.98 -26.08
CA LEU A 503 11.41 -17.56 -25.89
C LEU A 503 10.60 -17.60 -27.20
N SER A 504 11.26 -17.65 -28.36
CA SER A 504 10.59 -17.69 -29.68
C SER A 504 10.26 -19.13 -30.14
N ILE A 505 10.71 -20.14 -29.40
CA ILE A 505 10.54 -21.54 -29.74
C ILE A 505 9.89 -22.29 -28.58
N GLN A 506 9.49 -23.52 -28.87
CA GLN A 506 9.15 -24.45 -27.81
C GLN A 506 10.40 -24.81 -27.00
N ASP A 507 10.26 -24.94 -25.67
CA ASP A 507 11.37 -25.29 -24.78
C ASP A 507 12.10 -26.56 -25.27
N PRO A 508 13.45 -26.51 -25.44
CA PRO A 508 14.24 -27.66 -25.82
C PRO A 508 14.22 -28.81 -24.81
N ARG A 509 13.92 -28.53 -23.54
CA ARG A 509 13.81 -29.55 -22.48
C ARG A 509 12.51 -30.33 -22.62
N GLU A 510 12.63 -31.65 -22.61
CA GLU A 510 11.50 -32.58 -22.62
C GLU A 510 11.27 -33.13 -21.21
N ARG A 511 10.00 -33.19 -20.80
CA ARG A 511 9.61 -33.81 -19.52
C ARG A 511 8.53 -34.86 -19.81
N PRO A 512 8.93 -36.04 -20.33
CA PRO A 512 7.98 -37.13 -20.56
C PRO A 512 7.34 -37.54 -19.23
N ALA A 513 6.03 -37.79 -19.20
CA ALA A 513 5.31 -38.03 -17.95
C ALA A 513 5.84 -39.25 -17.18
N GLU A 514 6.14 -40.35 -17.88
CA GLU A 514 6.71 -41.56 -17.29
C GLU A 514 8.12 -41.37 -16.72
N LYS A 515 8.85 -40.37 -17.22
CA LYS A 515 10.26 -40.10 -16.87
C LYS A 515 10.45 -38.70 -16.33
N GLN A 516 9.39 -38.11 -15.75
CA GLN A 516 9.39 -36.72 -15.34
C GLN A 516 10.44 -36.46 -14.26
N GLN A 517 10.54 -37.34 -13.26
CA GLN A 517 11.54 -37.21 -12.20
C GLN A 517 12.97 -37.31 -12.74
N ALA A 518 13.25 -38.26 -13.62
CA ALA A 518 14.57 -38.43 -14.23
C ALA A 518 14.93 -37.22 -15.13
N ALA A 519 13.97 -36.67 -15.86
CA ALA A 519 14.17 -35.45 -16.65
C ALA A 519 14.45 -34.24 -15.75
N ASP A 520 13.68 -34.07 -14.67
CA ASP A 520 13.85 -33.00 -13.70
C ASP A 520 15.23 -33.08 -13.00
N GLU A 521 15.69 -34.28 -12.63
CA GLU A 521 17.03 -34.51 -12.07
C GLU A 521 18.12 -34.11 -13.06
N GLN A 522 18.01 -34.50 -14.34
CA GLN A 522 18.98 -34.11 -15.36
C GLN A 522 18.98 -32.60 -15.61
N HIS A 523 17.80 -31.97 -15.64
CA HIS A 523 17.65 -30.55 -15.95
C HIS A 523 17.94 -29.64 -14.76
N ALA A 524 17.98 -30.18 -13.53
CA ALA A 524 18.33 -29.44 -12.32
C ALA A 524 19.67 -28.72 -12.45
N ARG A 525 20.64 -29.29 -13.19
CA ARG A 525 21.96 -28.69 -13.45
C ARG A 525 21.91 -27.32 -14.14
N PHE A 526 20.85 -27.04 -14.90
CA PHE A 526 20.68 -25.77 -15.61
C PHE A 526 19.98 -24.71 -14.74
N THR A 527 19.40 -25.11 -13.61
CA THR A 527 18.55 -24.24 -12.80
C THR A 527 19.36 -23.13 -12.15
N ASP A 528 18.94 -21.88 -12.35
CA ASP A 528 19.41 -20.74 -11.57
C ASP A 528 18.39 -20.39 -10.49
N LYS A 529 18.87 -20.15 -9.26
CA LYS A 529 18.00 -19.94 -8.09
C LYS A 529 17.24 -18.61 -8.13
N THR A 530 17.63 -17.69 -9.01
CA THR A 530 17.09 -16.34 -9.10
C THR A 530 16.39 -16.04 -10.43
N SER A 531 16.59 -16.86 -11.46
CA SER A 531 16.12 -16.56 -12.81
C SER A 531 15.99 -17.77 -13.74
N ASP A 532 14.77 -18.08 -14.16
CA ASP A 532 14.52 -19.06 -15.22
C ASP A 532 15.12 -18.62 -16.57
N PHE A 533 15.30 -17.32 -16.80
CA PHE A 533 15.97 -16.81 -18.01
C PHE A 533 17.45 -17.18 -18.05
N LEU A 534 18.12 -17.17 -16.89
CA LEU A 534 19.54 -17.57 -16.80
C LEU A 534 19.67 -19.08 -16.96
N ALA A 535 18.63 -19.85 -16.63
CA ALA A 535 18.62 -21.29 -16.90
C ALA A 535 18.72 -21.62 -18.41
N TYR A 536 18.20 -20.76 -19.29
CA TYR A 536 18.43 -20.89 -20.73
C TYR A 536 19.88 -20.60 -21.10
N LEU A 537 20.55 -19.62 -20.47
CA LEU A 537 21.97 -19.38 -20.72
C LEU A 537 22.83 -20.56 -20.27
N ASN A 538 22.56 -21.11 -19.08
CA ASN A 538 23.24 -22.30 -18.57
C ASN A 538 23.07 -23.50 -19.50
N LEU A 539 21.84 -23.73 -19.98
CA LEU A 539 21.56 -24.80 -20.95
C LEU A 539 22.29 -24.56 -22.27
N TRP A 540 22.27 -23.33 -22.78
CA TRP A 540 22.94 -22.97 -24.03
C TRP A 540 24.45 -23.21 -23.96
N GLU A 541 25.09 -22.80 -22.87
CA GLU A 541 26.53 -22.98 -22.64
C GLU A 541 26.89 -24.45 -22.58
N TYR A 542 26.17 -25.23 -21.77
CA TYR A 542 26.35 -26.68 -21.69
C TYR A 542 26.22 -27.35 -23.05
N VAL A 543 25.14 -27.07 -23.78
CA VAL A 543 24.86 -27.67 -25.09
C VAL A 543 25.94 -27.28 -26.10
N THR A 544 26.39 -26.03 -26.10
CA THR A 544 27.45 -25.54 -26.99
C THR A 544 28.80 -26.20 -26.69
N GLU A 545 29.12 -26.38 -25.41
CA GLU A 545 30.35 -27.07 -24.99
C GLU A 545 30.33 -28.54 -25.41
N GLN A 546 29.23 -29.26 -25.12
CA GLN A 546 29.09 -30.66 -25.50
C GLN A 546 29.08 -30.86 -27.02
N GLN A 547 28.50 -29.93 -27.78
CA GLN A 547 28.50 -29.99 -29.24
C GLN A 547 29.90 -29.81 -29.84
N LYS A 548 30.78 -29.06 -29.17
CA LYS A 548 32.20 -28.93 -29.56
C LYS A 548 33.02 -30.17 -29.18
N ALA A 549 32.70 -30.79 -28.05
CA ALA A 549 33.43 -31.93 -27.51
C ALA A 549 33.06 -33.27 -28.16
N LEU A 550 31.81 -33.43 -28.60
CA LEU A 550 31.26 -34.69 -29.09
C LEU A 550 31.10 -34.68 -30.62
N SER A 551 31.22 -35.86 -31.25
CA SER A 551 30.77 -36.02 -32.64
C SER A 551 29.26 -35.81 -32.78
N THR A 552 28.78 -35.45 -33.98
CA THR A 552 27.34 -35.22 -34.25
C THR A 552 26.43 -36.36 -33.77
N ASN A 553 26.85 -37.61 -33.94
CA ASN A 553 26.07 -38.78 -33.50
C ASN A 553 26.08 -38.95 -31.97
N GLN A 554 27.23 -38.73 -31.33
CA GLN A 554 27.35 -38.76 -29.87
C GLN A 554 26.54 -37.64 -29.23
N PHE A 555 26.58 -36.43 -29.80
CA PHE A 555 25.81 -35.28 -29.34
C PHE A 555 24.29 -35.52 -29.44
N ARG A 556 23.81 -36.08 -30.56
CA ARG A 556 22.39 -36.48 -30.71
C ARG A 556 21.98 -37.53 -29.67
N ARG A 557 22.86 -38.50 -29.38
CA ARG A 557 22.61 -39.52 -28.35
C ARG A 557 22.58 -38.90 -26.95
N MET A 558 23.49 -37.98 -26.64
CA MET A 558 23.48 -37.22 -25.39
C MET A 558 22.17 -36.45 -25.23
N CYS A 559 21.75 -35.68 -26.25
CA CYS A 559 20.49 -34.94 -26.19
C CYS A 559 19.31 -35.85 -25.84
N ARG A 560 19.21 -37.02 -26.49
CA ARG A 560 18.17 -38.01 -26.18
C ARG A 560 18.27 -38.55 -24.74
N ASN A 561 19.47 -38.89 -24.27
CA ASN A 561 19.69 -39.45 -22.93
C ASN A 561 19.41 -38.43 -21.81
N GLU A 562 19.57 -37.15 -22.09
CA GLU A 562 19.35 -36.06 -21.14
C GLU A 562 18.01 -35.34 -21.34
N TYR A 563 17.08 -35.95 -22.09
CA TYR A 563 15.74 -35.41 -22.34
C TYR A 563 15.78 -33.99 -22.95
N LEU A 564 16.67 -33.79 -23.92
CA LEU A 564 16.77 -32.58 -24.73
C LEU A 564 16.39 -32.88 -26.18
N ASN A 565 15.53 -32.04 -26.75
CA ASN A 565 15.12 -32.16 -28.14
C ASN A 565 16.19 -31.56 -29.07
N TYR A 566 16.94 -32.42 -29.77
CA TYR A 566 18.00 -32.00 -30.70
C TYR A 566 17.52 -31.03 -31.79
N LEU A 567 16.30 -31.20 -32.31
CA LEU A 567 15.78 -30.32 -33.37
C LEU A 567 15.44 -28.93 -32.84
N ARG A 568 14.87 -28.84 -31.63
CA ARG A 568 14.61 -27.54 -30.97
C ARG A 568 15.90 -26.84 -30.59
N ILE A 569 16.94 -27.56 -30.17
CA ILE A 569 18.29 -26.99 -29.97
C ILE A 569 18.80 -26.38 -31.27
N ARG A 570 18.69 -27.11 -32.38
CA ARG A 570 19.12 -26.60 -33.68
C ARG A 570 18.31 -25.37 -34.09
N GLU A 571 16.99 -25.41 -33.94
CA GLU A 571 16.12 -24.26 -34.24
C GLU A 571 16.48 -23.04 -33.36
N TRP A 572 16.79 -23.25 -32.08
CA TRP A 572 17.26 -22.21 -31.18
C TRP A 572 18.54 -21.54 -31.69
N GLN A 573 19.52 -22.36 -32.11
CA GLN A 573 20.79 -21.91 -32.66
C GLN A 573 20.63 -21.16 -33.98
N ASP A 574 19.71 -21.62 -34.84
CA ASP A 574 19.39 -21.01 -36.11
C ASP A 574 18.72 -19.62 -35.90
N ILE A 575 17.79 -19.50 -34.94
CA ILE A 575 17.16 -18.20 -34.59
C ILE A 575 18.17 -17.22 -34.00
N PHE A 576 19.04 -17.66 -33.10
CA PHE A 576 20.12 -16.83 -32.56
C PHE A 576 21.01 -16.27 -33.69
N SER A 577 21.41 -17.15 -34.63
CA SER A 577 22.24 -16.77 -35.78
C SER A 577 21.53 -15.76 -36.68
N GLN A 578 20.22 -15.91 -36.90
CA GLN A 578 19.42 -14.95 -37.64
C GLN A 578 19.30 -13.60 -36.95
N LEU A 579 18.95 -13.59 -35.65
CA LEU A 579 18.86 -12.36 -34.87
C LEU A 579 20.17 -11.59 -34.96
N ARG A 580 21.31 -12.29 -34.84
CA ARG A 580 22.63 -11.69 -35.01
C ARG A 580 22.83 -11.10 -36.42
N GLN A 581 22.46 -11.82 -37.47
CA GLN A 581 22.59 -11.33 -38.86
C GLN A 581 21.71 -10.10 -39.12
N LEU A 582 20.49 -10.09 -38.61
CA LEU A 582 19.49 -9.02 -38.78
C LEU A 582 19.79 -7.79 -37.93
N ALA A 583 20.41 -7.98 -36.76
CA ALA A 583 20.80 -6.88 -35.88
C ALA A 583 22.10 -6.19 -36.32
N LYS A 584 22.95 -6.88 -37.10
CA LYS A 584 24.23 -6.33 -37.59
C LYS A 584 24.08 -5.04 -38.42
N PRO A 585 23.14 -4.91 -39.38
CA PRO A 585 22.88 -3.64 -40.08
C PRO A 585 22.47 -2.47 -39.15
N LEU A 586 21.93 -2.77 -37.97
CA LEU A 586 21.55 -1.76 -36.96
C LEU A 586 22.71 -1.33 -36.07
N GLY A 587 23.93 -1.84 -36.30
CA GLY A 587 25.10 -1.58 -35.46
C GLY A 587 25.13 -2.38 -34.15
N ILE A 588 24.23 -3.37 -34.00
CA ILE A 588 24.16 -4.20 -32.79
C ILE A 588 25.14 -5.37 -32.95
N THR A 589 26.18 -5.38 -32.12
CA THR A 589 27.22 -6.42 -32.12
C THR A 589 27.21 -7.22 -30.82
N LEU A 590 27.68 -8.47 -30.88
CA LEU A 590 27.86 -9.29 -29.68
C LEU A 590 28.93 -8.68 -28.78
N ASN A 591 28.73 -8.75 -27.47
CA ASN A 591 29.74 -8.42 -26.46
C ASN A 591 30.94 -9.36 -26.53
N THR A 592 32.15 -8.81 -26.31
CA THR A 592 33.44 -9.52 -26.40
C THR A 592 34.06 -9.86 -25.05
N ASP A 593 33.63 -9.19 -23.97
CA ASP A 593 34.34 -9.17 -22.68
C ASP A 593 33.80 -10.21 -21.68
N GLY A 594 33.67 -11.46 -22.13
CA GLY A 594 33.13 -12.55 -21.30
C GLY A 594 31.61 -12.46 -21.02
N PRO A 595 31.08 -13.30 -20.13
CA PRO A 595 29.64 -13.32 -19.81
C PRO A 595 29.21 -12.03 -19.13
N ALA A 596 28.07 -11.49 -19.57
CA ALA A 596 27.52 -10.26 -18.99
C ALA A 596 27.00 -10.47 -17.57
N ASP A 597 26.97 -9.37 -16.79
CA ASP A 597 26.36 -9.37 -15.46
C ASP A 597 24.87 -9.73 -15.58
N PRO A 598 24.35 -10.71 -14.80
CA PRO A 598 22.93 -11.06 -14.76
C PRO A 598 21.99 -9.87 -14.63
N GLN A 599 22.35 -8.85 -13.83
CA GLN A 599 21.55 -7.64 -13.68
C GLN A 599 21.37 -6.91 -15.03
N ARG A 600 22.45 -6.77 -15.82
CA ARG A 600 22.39 -6.12 -17.14
C ARG A 600 21.54 -6.90 -18.13
N VAL A 601 21.55 -8.23 -18.03
CA VAL A 601 20.65 -9.11 -18.80
C VAL A 601 19.20 -8.83 -18.40
N HIS A 602 18.87 -8.87 -17.09
CA HIS A 602 17.52 -8.63 -16.60
C HIS A 602 17.00 -7.21 -16.92
N THR A 603 17.80 -6.17 -16.74
CA THR A 603 17.45 -4.79 -17.14
C THR A 603 17.09 -4.72 -18.62
N SER A 604 17.85 -5.40 -19.49
CA SER A 604 17.56 -5.42 -20.92
C SER A 604 16.27 -6.19 -21.25
N LEU A 605 15.96 -7.25 -20.51
CA LEU A 605 14.71 -7.99 -20.65
C LEU A 605 13.50 -7.17 -20.18
N ILE A 606 13.62 -6.42 -19.07
CA ILE A 606 12.56 -5.56 -18.51
C ILE A 606 12.09 -4.54 -19.54
N ALA A 607 12.97 -4.02 -20.39
CA ALA A 607 12.61 -3.06 -21.43
C ALA A 607 11.54 -3.58 -22.41
N GLY A 608 11.48 -4.91 -22.64
CA GLY A 608 10.42 -5.55 -23.42
C GLY A 608 9.23 -6.03 -22.58
N LEU A 609 9.35 -6.04 -21.25
CA LEU A 609 8.44 -6.72 -20.31
C LEU A 609 7.92 -5.80 -19.21
N LEU A 610 7.84 -4.49 -19.46
CA LEU A 610 7.39 -3.48 -18.49
C LEU A 610 6.02 -3.84 -17.89
N SER A 611 5.07 -4.30 -18.71
CA SER A 611 3.76 -4.76 -18.21
C SER A 611 3.75 -6.12 -17.51
N HIS A 612 4.87 -6.87 -17.49
CA HIS A 612 4.98 -8.19 -16.85
C HIS A 612 5.80 -8.15 -15.56
N VAL A 613 5.97 -6.95 -14.99
CA VAL A 613 6.50 -6.77 -13.64
C VAL A 613 5.38 -7.02 -12.62
N GLY A 614 5.69 -7.75 -11.55
CA GLY A 614 4.78 -8.01 -10.43
C GLY A 614 5.41 -7.71 -9.08
N LEU A 615 4.60 -7.16 -8.17
CA LEU A 615 4.92 -6.98 -6.75
C LEU A 615 4.17 -8.03 -5.93
N LYS A 616 4.89 -8.80 -5.12
CA LYS A 616 4.31 -9.82 -4.25
C LYS A 616 3.43 -9.19 -3.18
N ASP A 617 2.22 -9.71 -3.03
CA ASP A 617 1.31 -9.39 -1.94
C ASP A 617 1.57 -10.34 -0.76
N PRO A 618 2.04 -9.84 0.40
CA PRO A 618 2.38 -10.69 1.54
C PRO A 618 1.15 -11.35 2.19
N ALA A 619 -0.05 -10.79 2.02
CA ALA A 619 -1.27 -11.34 2.61
C ALA A 619 -1.87 -12.48 1.77
N LYS A 620 -1.88 -12.32 0.44
CA LYS A 620 -2.50 -13.28 -0.49
C LYS A 620 -1.51 -14.28 -1.10
N GLY A 621 -0.22 -13.95 -1.12
CA GLY A 621 0.84 -14.81 -1.65
C GLY A 621 0.99 -14.81 -3.18
N ASP A 622 0.08 -14.18 -3.91
CA ASP A 622 0.16 -13.90 -5.34
C ASP A 622 0.79 -12.51 -5.61
N TYR A 623 1.01 -12.18 -6.88
CA TYR A 623 1.67 -10.93 -7.31
C TYR A 623 0.65 -9.97 -7.91
N LEU A 624 0.71 -8.70 -7.49
CA LEU A 624 0.07 -7.57 -8.15
C LEU A 624 0.91 -7.17 -9.37
N GLY A 625 0.39 -7.46 -10.57
CA GLY A 625 0.94 -7.05 -11.85
C GLY A 625 0.31 -5.78 -12.41
N ALA A 626 0.78 -5.39 -13.59
CA ALA A 626 0.25 -4.24 -14.33
C ALA A 626 -1.28 -4.31 -14.50
N ARG A 627 -1.92 -3.14 -14.44
CA ARG A 627 -3.36 -2.94 -14.65
C ARG A 627 -4.23 -3.74 -13.67
N GLY A 628 -3.71 -4.01 -12.46
CA GLY A 628 -4.42 -4.73 -11.41
C GLY A 628 -4.50 -6.24 -11.60
N ALA A 629 -3.79 -6.81 -12.59
CA ALA A 629 -3.73 -8.25 -12.79
C ALA A 629 -3.13 -8.93 -11.55
N ARG A 630 -3.65 -10.09 -11.17
CA ARG A 630 -3.10 -10.91 -10.08
C ARG A 630 -2.64 -12.25 -10.63
N PHE A 631 -1.39 -12.62 -10.39
CA PHE A 631 -0.80 -13.84 -10.93
C PHE A 631 0.09 -14.56 -9.92
N SER A 632 0.26 -15.87 -10.10
CA SER A 632 1.17 -16.70 -9.29
C SER A 632 2.35 -17.18 -10.13
N VAL A 633 3.50 -17.44 -9.50
CA VAL A 633 4.66 -18.05 -10.17
C VAL A 633 4.32 -19.48 -10.56
N PHE A 634 4.58 -19.89 -11.80
CA PHE A 634 4.31 -21.25 -12.27
C PHE A 634 5.13 -22.30 -11.49
N PRO A 635 4.56 -23.46 -11.10
CA PRO A 635 5.25 -24.46 -10.28
C PRO A 635 6.56 -25.00 -10.85
N GLY A 636 6.70 -24.99 -12.19
CA GLY A 636 7.94 -25.40 -12.86
C GLY A 636 9.09 -24.38 -12.82
N SER A 637 8.87 -23.19 -12.23
CA SER A 637 9.89 -22.15 -12.07
C SER A 637 10.78 -22.41 -10.86
N ALA A 638 12.07 -22.05 -10.96
CA ALA A 638 13.00 -22.11 -9.84
C ALA A 638 12.59 -21.20 -8.67
N LEU A 639 11.84 -20.13 -8.97
CA LEU A 639 11.37 -19.13 -8.01
C LEU A 639 10.09 -19.57 -7.28
N PHE A 640 9.48 -20.69 -7.65
CA PHE A 640 8.18 -21.12 -7.08
C PHE A 640 8.24 -21.32 -5.56
N LYS A 641 9.32 -21.97 -5.07
CA LYS A 641 9.52 -22.23 -3.63
C LYS A 641 9.97 -20.98 -2.87
N LYS A 642 10.87 -20.19 -3.46
CA LYS A 642 11.43 -18.96 -2.85
C LYS A 642 11.08 -17.74 -3.70
N GLN A 643 9.87 -17.25 -3.50
CA GLN A 643 9.28 -16.17 -4.29
C GLN A 643 9.79 -14.78 -3.83
N PRO A 644 10.48 -14.01 -4.70
CA PRO A 644 11.00 -12.69 -4.38
C PRO A 644 9.91 -11.62 -4.21
N ARG A 645 10.27 -10.43 -3.71
CA ARG A 645 9.33 -9.30 -3.58
C ARG A 645 8.88 -8.77 -4.95
N PHE A 646 9.81 -8.59 -5.87
CA PHE A 646 9.52 -8.20 -7.25
C PHE A 646 9.95 -9.31 -8.20
N VAL A 647 9.14 -9.53 -9.22
CA VAL A 647 9.38 -10.51 -10.27
C VAL A 647 9.10 -9.89 -11.64
N MET A 648 9.86 -10.31 -12.63
CA MET A 648 9.54 -10.15 -14.05
C MET A 648 9.18 -11.53 -14.61
N SER A 649 8.12 -11.61 -15.40
CA SER A 649 7.72 -12.82 -16.13
C SER A 649 7.85 -12.62 -17.64
N ALA A 650 8.34 -13.62 -18.38
CA ALA A 650 8.33 -13.57 -19.84
C ALA A 650 6.90 -13.60 -20.36
N GLU A 651 6.09 -14.49 -19.77
CA GLU A 651 4.71 -14.72 -20.17
C GLU A 651 3.79 -14.75 -18.96
N LEU A 652 2.61 -14.16 -19.13
CA LEU A 652 1.47 -14.33 -18.24
C LEU A 652 0.44 -15.16 -19.01
N VAL A 653 0.13 -16.38 -18.53
CA VAL A 653 -0.77 -17.32 -19.22
C VAL A 653 -1.87 -17.75 -18.27
N GLU A 654 -3.11 -17.66 -18.72
CA GLU A 654 -4.28 -18.04 -17.92
C GLU A 654 -4.72 -19.47 -18.27
N THR A 655 -4.70 -20.35 -17.27
CA THR A 655 -5.26 -21.70 -17.35
C THR A 655 -6.41 -21.84 -16.35
N SER A 656 -6.17 -22.45 -15.19
CA SER A 656 -7.10 -22.40 -14.04
C SER A 656 -7.03 -21.08 -13.27
N ARG A 657 -5.86 -20.42 -13.32
CA ARG A 657 -5.58 -19.07 -12.84
C ARG A 657 -4.48 -18.46 -13.70
N LEU A 658 -4.17 -17.18 -13.47
CA LEU A 658 -3.10 -16.49 -14.18
C LEU A 658 -1.73 -16.90 -13.62
N TRP A 659 -0.89 -17.47 -14.48
CA TRP A 659 0.45 -17.94 -14.13
C TRP A 659 1.54 -17.12 -14.82
N GLY A 660 2.53 -16.68 -14.06
CA GLY A 660 3.79 -16.16 -14.59
C GLY A 660 4.75 -17.28 -14.93
N ARG A 661 5.16 -17.38 -16.20
CA ARG A 661 6.09 -18.40 -16.70
C ARG A 661 7.39 -17.74 -17.15
N VAL A 662 8.50 -18.45 -16.90
CA VAL A 662 9.88 -17.96 -17.08
C VAL A 662 10.08 -16.65 -16.30
N ASN A 663 10.49 -16.78 -15.05
CA ASN A 663 10.51 -15.70 -14.08
C ASN A 663 11.93 -15.33 -13.65
N ALA A 664 12.14 -14.05 -13.32
CA ALA A 664 13.38 -13.57 -12.69
C ALA A 664 13.08 -12.64 -11.52
N ARG A 665 13.92 -12.73 -10.48
CA ARG A 665 14.00 -11.72 -9.43
C ARG A 665 14.53 -10.43 -10.04
N ILE A 666 13.88 -9.31 -9.73
CA ILE A 666 14.31 -7.98 -10.17
C ILE A 666 14.22 -7.00 -8.99
N GLU A 667 14.79 -5.82 -9.17
CA GLU A 667 14.62 -4.69 -8.25
C GLU A 667 13.88 -3.53 -8.94
N PRO A 668 13.05 -2.75 -8.21
CA PRO A 668 12.26 -1.67 -8.80
C PRO A 668 13.10 -0.55 -9.42
N GLU A 669 14.30 -0.28 -8.90
CA GLU A 669 15.23 0.72 -9.43
C GLU A 669 15.76 0.39 -10.83
N TRP A 670 15.67 -0.88 -11.27
CA TRP A 670 16.02 -1.26 -12.65
C TRP A 670 14.90 -0.93 -13.63
N VAL A 671 13.66 -0.87 -13.14
CA VAL A 671 12.44 -0.67 -13.94
C VAL A 671 12.19 0.80 -14.22
N GLU A 672 12.29 1.66 -13.20
CA GLU A 672 11.93 3.08 -13.31
C GLU A 672 12.65 3.83 -14.47
N PRO A 673 13.97 3.70 -14.67
CA PRO A 673 14.67 4.40 -15.75
C PRO A 673 14.20 3.97 -17.15
N LEU A 674 13.83 2.70 -17.32
CA LEU A 674 13.32 2.14 -18.58
C LEU A 674 11.87 2.54 -18.85
N ALA A 675 11.13 2.85 -17.79
CA ALA A 675 9.71 3.11 -17.81
C ALA A 675 9.37 4.61 -17.70
N GLY A 676 10.35 5.51 -17.81
CA GLY A 676 10.19 6.94 -17.53
C GLY A 676 9.05 7.62 -18.29
N HIS A 677 8.75 7.16 -19.50
CA HIS A 677 7.67 7.63 -20.39
C HIS A 677 6.27 7.08 -20.05
N VAL A 678 6.17 6.03 -19.22
CA VAL A 678 4.90 5.34 -18.88
C VAL A 678 4.56 5.34 -17.39
N VAL A 679 5.54 5.61 -16.51
CA VAL A 679 5.27 5.69 -15.07
C VAL A 679 4.41 6.92 -14.74
N LYS A 680 3.51 6.76 -13.76
CA LYS A 680 2.79 7.87 -13.16
C LYS A 680 3.48 8.28 -11.87
N ARG A 681 3.77 9.56 -11.75
CA ARG A 681 4.37 10.19 -10.57
C ARG A 681 3.28 10.99 -9.87
N ASN A 682 3.06 10.68 -8.60
CA ASN A 682 2.19 11.44 -7.73
C ASN A 682 3.04 12.03 -6.62
N TYR A 683 2.81 13.30 -6.31
CA TYR A 683 3.51 14.02 -5.25
C TYR A 683 2.53 14.34 -4.13
N SER A 684 2.95 14.19 -2.88
CA SER A 684 2.14 14.49 -1.69
C SER A 684 2.98 15.18 -0.62
N GLU A 685 2.30 15.83 0.32
CA GLU A 685 2.90 16.50 1.47
C GLU A 685 3.99 17.53 1.08
N PRO A 686 3.70 18.50 0.19
CA PRO A 686 4.64 19.59 -0.05
C PRO A 686 4.79 20.40 1.25
N HIS A 687 6.00 20.46 1.78
CA HIS A 687 6.30 21.17 3.02
C HIS A 687 7.65 21.88 2.93
N TRP A 688 7.75 23.03 3.59
CA TRP A 688 9.03 23.71 3.78
C TRP A 688 9.93 22.89 4.70
N GLU A 689 11.18 22.64 4.29
CA GLU A 689 12.18 22.03 5.16
C GLU A 689 13.33 23.01 5.42
N ARG A 690 13.31 23.63 6.62
CA ARG A 690 14.32 24.58 7.11
C ARG A 690 15.77 24.19 6.78
N LYS A 691 16.15 22.93 7.02
CA LYS A 691 17.54 22.45 6.81
C LYS A 691 17.96 22.41 5.34
N GLN A 692 17.05 22.09 4.43
CA GLN A 692 17.33 22.08 3.00
C GLN A 692 17.15 23.47 2.38
N GLY A 693 16.41 24.36 3.05
CA GLY A 693 16.07 25.68 2.54
C GLY A 693 15.24 25.61 1.25
N ALA A 694 14.40 24.59 1.13
CA ALA A 694 13.57 24.33 -0.04
C ALA A 694 12.30 23.57 0.37
N VAL A 695 11.29 23.64 -0.50
CA VAL A 695 10.08 22.83 -0.35
C VAL A 695 10.37 21.40 -0.83
N MET A 696 10.03 20.44 0.02
CA MET A 696 10.21 19.02 -0.20
C MET A 696 8.84 18.33 -0.28
N ALA A 697 8.74 17.28 -1.07
CA ALA A 697 7.54 16.45 -1.18
C ALA A 697 7.91 14.97 -1.19
N LEU A 698 6.92 14.12 -0.90
CA LEU A 698 7.02 12.67 -1.10
C LEU A 698 6.53 12.32 -2.50
N GLU A 699 7.34 11.58 -3.24
CA GLU A 699 7.03 11.07 -4.57
C GLU A 699 6.71 9.58 -4.53
N LYS A 700 5.53 9.25 -5.07
CA LYS A 700 5.10 7.89 -5.35
C LYS A 700 5.15 7.64 -6.86
N VAL A 701 5.88 6.60 -7.26
CA VAL A 701 6.01 6.21 -8.68
C VAL A 701 5.33 4.87 -8.91
N THR A 702 4.38 4.85 -9.84
CA THR A 702 3.65 3.63 -10.21
C THR A 702 3.82 3.29 -11.69
N LEU A 703 4.04 2.03 -11.99
CA LEU A 703 4.04 1.49 -13.35
C LEU A 703 2.77 0.67 -13.56
N TYR A 704 1.82 1.22 -14.32
CA TYR A 704 0.52 0.58 -14.56
C TYR A 704 -0.20 0.13 -13.27
N GLY A 705 -0.07 0.88 -12.17
CA GLY A 705 -0.66 0.53 -10.87
C GLY A 705 0.21 -0.35 -9.98
N VAL A 706 1.33 -0.90 -10.46
CA VAL A 706 2.35 -1.52 -9.61
C VAL A 706 3.20 -0.42 -8.97
N PRO A 707 3.25 -0.30 -7.63
CA PRO A 707 4.09 0.70 -6.98
C PRO A 707 5.56 0.29 -7.07
N LEU A 708 6.36 1.10 -7.77
CA LEU A 708 7.81 0.93 -7.86
C LEU A 708 8.51 1.67 -6.74
N VAL A 709 8.07 2.91 -6.48
CA VAL A 709 8.55 3.77 -5.40
C VAL A 709 7.35 4.18 -4.56
N ALA A 710 7.43 3.96 -3.25
CA ALA A 710 6.37 4.33 -2.31
C ALA A 710 6.49 5.81 -1.93
N ASP A 711 7.59 6.18 -1.25
CA ASP A 711 7.76 7.51 -0.63
C ASP A 711 9.20 8.03 -0.82
N ARG A 712 9.57 8.45 -2.04
CA ARG A 712 10.88 9.06 -2.30
C ARG A 712 10.81 10.55 -2.03
N ARG A 713 11.69 11.06 -1.16
CA ARG A 713 11.80 12.50 -0.92
C ARG A 713 12.39 13.20 -2.15
N VAL A 714 11.70 14.22 -2.65
CA VAL A 714 12.12 15.01 -3.82
C VAL A 714 12.00 16.51 -3.56
N ASN A 715 12.83 17.29 -4.25
CA ASN A 715 12.73 18.74 -4.23
C ASN A 715 11.52 19.19 -5.08
N TYR A 716 10.56 19.84 -4.44
CA TYR A 716 9.28 20.20 -5.05
C TYR A 716 9.35 21.45 -5.93
N GLY A 717 10.39 22.28 -5.77
CA GLY A 717 10.56 23.52 -6.54
C GLY A 717 10.69 23.34 -8.05
N ARG A 718 11.09 22.14 -8.53
CA ARG A 718 11.12 21.82 -9.97
C ARG A 718 9.81 21.23 -10.49
N ILE A 719 8.93 20.80 -9.59
CA ILE A 719 7.68 20.12 -9.90
C ILE A 719 6.55 21.14 -9.92
N ASP A 720 6.45 21.92 -8.85
CA ASP A 720 5.49 23.03 -8.71
C ASP A 720 6.21 24.26 -8.12
N PRO A 721 6.75 25.13 -8.99
CA PRO A 721 7.44 26.34 -8.57
C PRO A 721 6.53 27.33 -7.82
N GLU A 722 5.25 27.40 -8.18
CA GLU A 722 4.29 28.37 -7.65
C GLU A 722 3.97 28.05 -6.19
N VAL A 723 3.54 26.81 -5.91
CA VAL A 723 3.30 26.34 -4.53
C VAL A 723 4.60 26.39 -3.71
N SER A 724 5.73 26.06 -4.33
CA SER A 724 7.02 26.10 -3.63
C SER A 724 7.44 27.53 -3.24
N ARG A 725 7.12 28.53 -4.05
CA ARG A 725 7.35 29.94 -3.74
C ARG A 725 6.43 30.42 -2.64
N GLU A 726 5.14 30.10 -2.72
CA GLU A 726 4.17 30.47 -1.69
C GLU A 726 4.62 29.94 -0.31
N LEU A 727 4.91 28.64 -0.23
CA LEU A 727 5.40 28.01 0.99
C LEU A 727 6.75 28.58 1.45
N PHE A 728 7.64 28.96 0.52
CA PHE A 728 8.87 29.66 0.86
C PHE A 728 8.57 31.03 1.49
N ILE A 729 7.70 31.86 0.92
CA ILE A 729 7.37 33.17 1.48
C ILE A 729 6.69 33.03 2.85
N ARG A 730 5.64 32.21 2.94
CA ARG A 730 4.89 31.99 4.19
C ARG A 730 5.78 31.46 5.30
N HIS A 731 6.44 30.32 5.08
CA HIS A 731 7.21 29.69 6.15
C HIS A 731 8.58 30.33 6.37
N ALA A 732 9.31 30.68 5.30
CA ALA A 732 10.68 31.15 5.43
C ALA A 732 10.78 32.66 5.71
N LEU A 733 9.93 33.50 5.10
CA LEU A 733 10.02 34.96 5.23
C LEU A 733 9.04 35.55 6.25
N VAL A 734 7.80 35.06 6.30
CA VAL A 734 6.75 35.56 7.21
C VAL A 734 6.87 34.90 8.59
N GLU A 735 6.65 33.58 8.67
CA GLU A 735 6.78 32.81 9.92
C GLU A 735 8.23 32.73 10.42
N GLY A 736 9.19 32.95 9.50
CA GLY A 736 10.62 33.03 9.72
C GLY A 736 11.29 31.72 10.16
N ASP A 737 10.81 30.58 9.66
CA ASP A 737 11.49 29.29 9.71
C ASP A 737 12.65 29.22 8.70
N TRP A 738 13.55 30.19 8.78
CA TRP A 738 14.68 30.32 7.86
C TRP A 738 15.96 30.73 8.57
N GLU A 739 17.01 29.91 8.42
CA GLU A 739 18.34 30.23 8.93
C GLU A 739 19.12 31.06 7.91
N THR A 740 19.08 32.38 8.09
CA THR A 740 19.79 33.31 7.22
C THR A 740 20.66 34.32 7.97
N ARG A 741 21.59 34.93 7.23
CA ARG A 741 22.48 36.00 7.72
C ARG A 741 22.14 37.36 7.09
N HIS A 742 21.01 37.47 6.40
CA HIS A 742 20.58 38.74 5.80
C HIS A 742 20.20 39.76 6.88
N HIS A 743 20.61 41.02 6.66
CA HIS A 743 20.42 42.11 7.61
C HIS A 743 18.95 42.50 7.76
N PHE A 744 18.26 42.76 6.63
CA PHE A 744 16.84 43.13 6.60
C PHE A 744 15.98 42.13 7.38
N PHE A 745 16.26 40.83 7.27
CA PHE A 745 15.47 39.79 7.93
C PHE A 745 15.59 39.88 9.46
N ARG A 746 16.77 40.23 9.99
CA ARG A 746 16.95 40.44 11.44
C ARG A 746 16.26 41.70 11.92
N GLU A 747 16.34 42.79 11.15
CA GLU A 747 15.68 44.06 11.46
C GLU A 747 14.17 43.93 11.43
N ASN A 748 13.62 43.29 10.40
CA ASN A 748 12.19 43.01 10.27
C ASN A 748 11.68 42.16 11.43
N ARG A 749 12.43 41.14 11.84
CA ARG A 749 12.04 40.30 12.98
C ARG A 749 12.07 41.07 14.30
N ALA A 750 13.10 41.90 14.52
CA ALA A 750 13.15 42.76 15.70
C ALA A 750 12.00 43.79 15.72
N LEU A 751 11.61 44.33 14.56
CA LEU A 751 10.49 45.27 14.45
C LEU A 751 9.12 44.59 14.65
N LEU A 752 8.93 43.38 14.12
CA LEU A 752 7.73 42.57 14.39
C LEU A 752 7.65 42.23 15.89
N GLU A 753 8.74 41.81 16.52
CA GLU A 753 8.79 41.56 17.97
C GLU A 753 8.45 42.82 18.79
N GLU A 754 8.92 44.01 18.38
CA GLU A 754 8.60 45.29 19.03
C GLU A 754 7.10 45.65 18.90
N VAL A 755 6.48 45.40 17.75
CA VAL A 755 5.06 45.68 17.52
C VAL A 755 4.16 44.63 18.19
N GLU A 756 4.54 43.35 18.17
CA GLU A 756 3.88 42.28 18.93
C GLU A 756 3.91 42.55 20.44
N ASP A 757 5.04 43.03 20.98
CA ASP A 757 5.14 43.48 22.38
C ASP A 757 4.16 44.61 22.68
N LEU A 758 3.92 45.51 21.72
CA LEU A 758 2.98 46.63 21.84
C LEU A 758 1.52 46.15 21.76
N GLU A 759 1.20 45.18 20.89
CA GLU A 759 -0.09 44.48 20.84
C GLU A 759 -0.43 43.77 22.14
N ASN A 760 0.53 43.02 22.67
CA ASN A 760 0.40 42.28 23.92
C ASN A 760 0.15 43.23 25.10
N ARG A 761 0.82 44.39 25.13
CA ARG A 761 0.62 45.43 26.17
C ARG A 761 -0.72 46.14 26.03
N ALA A 762 -1.10 46.53 24.81
CA ALA A 762 -2.33 47.30 24.54
C ALA A 762 -3.59 46.42 24.42
N ARG A 763 -3.45 45.09 24.43
CA ARG A 763 -4.52 44.08 24.30
C ARG A 763 -5.45 44.35 23.11
N ARG A 764 -4.83 44.71 22.00
CA ARG A 764 -5.47 45.09 20.75
C ARG A 764 -4.78 44.31 19.63
N ARG A 765 -5.51 43.36 19.03
CA ARG A 765 -5.07 42.51 17.89
C ARG A 765 -5.16 43.25 16.56
N ASP A 766 -5.60 44.50 16.61
CA ASP A 766 -5.73 45.39 15.47
C ASP A 766 -4.54 46.34 15.37
N ILE A 767 -3.40 46.10 16.04
CA ILE A 767 -2.23 46.96 15.88
C ILE A 767 -1.33 46.37 14.80
N LEU A 768 -0.93 45.10 14.90
CA LEU A 768 -0.12 44.40 13.91
C LEU A 768 -0.96 44.03 12.68
N VAL A 769 -0.39 44.21 11.50
CA VAL A 769 -0.97 43.70 10.24
C VAL A 769 -0.91 42.18 10.19
N ASP A 770 -1.90 41.53 9.56
CA ASP A 770 -1.97 40.06 9.52
C ASP A 770 -0.88 39.41 8.65
N ASP A 771 -0.67 38.10 8.83
CA ASP A 771 0.31 37.32 8.05
C ASP A 771 0.05 37.38 6.55
N GLU A 772 -1.20 37.60 6.12
CA GLU A 772 -1.55 37.76 4.72
C GLU A 772 -1.03 39.10 4.16
N THR A 773 -1.12 40.18 4.94
CA THR A 773 -0.51 41.48 4.59
C THR A 773 1.02 41.37 4.50
N LEU A 774 1.67 40.64 5.42
CA LEU A 774 3.10 40.38 5.36
C LEU A 774 3.48 39.50 4.15
N PHE A 775 2.64 38.50 3.84
CA PHE A 775 2.79 37.68 2.66
C PHE A 775 2.69 38.52 1.38
N GLU A 776 1.65 39.35 1.23
CA GLU A 776 1.47 40.26 0.10
C GLU A 776 2.64 41.22 -0.07
N PHE A 777 3.19 41.73 1.03
CA PHE A 777 4.37 42.59 1.01
C PHE A 777 5.56 41.90 0.33
N TYR A 778 5.87 40.66 0.72
CA TYR A 778 6.95 39.88 0.13
C TYR A 778 6.58 39.39 -1.27
N ASP A 779 5.33 38.98 -1.51
CA ASP A 779 4.85 38.46 -2.79
C ASP A 779 5.00 39.48 -3.92
N GLN A 780 4.68 40.75 -3.67
CA GLN A 780 4.81 41.83 -4.64
C GLN A 780 6.28 42.15 -5.00
N ARG A 781 7.25 41.79 -4.15
CA ARG A 781 8.66 42.22 -4.26
C ARG A 781 9.62 41.10 -4.61
N VAL A 782 9.34 39.88 -4.16
CA VAL A 782 10.16 38.69 -4.42
C VAL A 782 9.76 38.09 -5.77
N PRO A 783 10.68 37.95 -6.74
CA PRO A 783 10.35 37.42 -8.07
C PRO A 783 9.78 36.00 -8.06
N ALA A 784 9.04 35.65 -9.13
CA ALA A 784 8.36 34.36 -9.27
C ALA A 784 9.30 33.13 -9.34
N ASP A 785 10.56 33.32 -9.76
CA ASP A 785 11.57 32.25 -9.83
C ASP A 785 12.25 31.94 -8.48
N VAL A 786 11.97 32.74 -7.45
CA VAL A 786 12.53 32.57 -6.11
C VAL A 786 11.72 31.55 -5.31
N VAL A 787 12.00 30.27 -5.55
CA VAL A 787 11.27 29.14 -4.91
C VAL A 787 12.05 28.43 -3.79
N SER A 788 13.22 28.96 -3.41
CA SER A 788 14.08 28.37 -2.37
C SER A 788 15.05 29.40 -1.80
N ALA A 789 15.66 29.10 -0.65
CA ALA A 789 16.70 29.93 -0.03
C ALA A 789 17.87 30.21 -0.99
N ARG A 790 18.30 29.21 -1.78
CA ARG A 790 19.39 29.39 -2.77
C ARG A 790 19.00 30.34 -3.90
N HIS A 791 17.75 30.27 -4.36
CA HIS A 791 17.25 31.20 -5.38
C HIS A 791 17.18 32.61 -4.78
N PHE A 792 16.68 32.73 -3.55
CA PHE A 792 16.59 34.01 -2.85
C PHE A 792 17.96 34.65 -2.66
N ASP A 793 18.95 33.91 -2.15
CA ASP A 793 20.31 34.41 -1.94
C ASP A 793 20.95 34.92 -3.24
N SER A 794 20.70 34.23 -4.34
CA SER A 794 21.22 34.59 -5.66
C SER A 794 20.60 35.88 -6.20
N TRP A 795 19.29 36.04 -6.00
CA TRP A 795 18.55 37.25 -6.37
C TRP A 795 18.88 38.43 -5.47
N TRP A 796 18.77 38.26 -4.14
CA TRP A 796 18.97 39.30 -3.13
C TRP A 796 20.38 39.88 -3.17
N LYS A 797 21.39 39.07 -3.50
CA LYS A 797 22.78 39.54 -3.70
C LYS A 797 22.87 40.65 -4.74
N LYS A 798 22.03 40.64 -5.78
CA LYS A 798 21.98 41.67 -6.82
C LYS A 798 21.04 42.81 -6.42
N ALA A 799 19.83 42.49 -5.99
CA ALA A 799 18.78 43.46 -5.68
C ALA A 799 19.19 44.45 -4.56
N ARG A 800 19.85 43.96 -3.51
CA ARG A 800 20.30 44.80 -2.38
C ARG A 800 21.31 45.89 -2.75
N HIS A 801 21.99 45.78 -3.90
CA HIS A 801 22.95 46.80 -4.34
C HIS A 801 22.26 48.01 -4.96
N THR A 802 21.07 47.83 -5.52
CA THR A 802 20.26 48.89 -6.11
C THR A 802 19.23 49.42 -5.12
N GLU A 803 18.59 48.53 -4.36
CA GLU A 803 17.52 48.84 -3.42
C GLU A 803 17.74 48.05 -2.11
N PRO A 804 18.61 48.55 -1.20
CA PRO A 804 18.99 47.83 0.02
C PRO A 804 17.81 47.62 0.99
N ASP A 805 16.87 48.55 1.00
CA ASP A 805 15.70 48.56 1.90
C ASP A 805 14.44 47.96 1.26
N LEU A 806 14.55 47.35 0.06
CA LEU A 806 13.42 46.80 -0.70
C LEU A 806 12.52 45.89 0.15
N LEU A 807 13.12 45.11 1.05
CA LEU A 807 12.41 44.15 1.89
C LEU A 807 12.33 44.58 3.36
N SER A 808 12.78 45.77 3.72
CA SER A 808 12.74 46.26 5.10
C SER A 808 11.35 46.77 5.46
N PHE A 809 10.85 46.47 6.65
CA PHE A 809 9.58 46.99 7.16
C PHE A 809 9.74 48.42 7.68
N GLU A 810 8.75 49.27 7.45
CA GLU A 810 8.59 50.53 8.18
C GLU A 810 7.59 50.35 9.33
N LYS A 811 7.87 50.94 10.49
CA LYS A 811 7.02 50.78 11.69
C LYS A 811 5.56 51.19 11.46
N THR A 812 5.31 52.15 10.58
CA THR A 812 3.97 52.60 10.17
C THR A 812 3.23 51.58 9.31
N MET A 813 3.94 50.72 8.56
CA MET A 813 3.32 49.64 7.76
C MET A 813 2.84 48.48 8.64
N LEU A 814 3.36 48.37 9.85
CA LEU A 814 3.02 47.31 10.80
C LEU A 814 1.94 47.75 11.81
N ILE A 815 1.46 49.00 11.78
CA ILE A 815 0.54 49.57 12.78
C ILE A 815 -0.74 50.11 12.09
N ASN A 816 -1.93 49.66 12.48
CA ASN A 816 -3.19 50.27 11.99
C ASN A 816 -3.44 51.67 12.60
N GLU A 817 -3.86 52.64 11.78
CA GLU A 817 -3.98 54.07 12.13
C GLU A 817 -5.02 54.42 13.24
N THR A 818 -5.81 53.46 13.74
CA THR A 818 -6.88 53.67 14.75
C THR A 818 -6.43 53.59 16.23
N ALA A 819 -5.12 53.48 16.51
CA ALA A 819 -4.58 53.16 17.84
C ALA A 819 -3.95 54.33 18.63
N GLY A 820 -4.57 55.51 18.69
CA GLY A 820 -4.08 56.63 19.50
C GLY A 820 -4.63 56.65 20.94
N GLY A 821 -3.77 56.48 21.97
CA GLY A 821 -4.16 56.80 23.37
C GLY A 821 -3.41 56.14 24.55
N VAL A 822 -2.42 55.26 24.34
CA VAL A 822 -1.79 54.50 25.44
C VAL A 822 -0.54 55.21 26.00
N ARG A 823 -0.45 55.43 27.32
CA ARG A 823 0.76 55.93 28.01
C ARG A 823 1.51 54.79 28.69
N GLU A 824 2.84 54.81 28.62
CA GLU A 824 3.72 53.78 29.20
C GLU A 824 3.54 53.61 30.72
N ALA A 825 3.20 54.70 31.42
CA ALA A 825 2.91 54.68 32.87
C ALA A 825 1.66 53.88 33.25
N ASP A 826 0.75 53.61 32.30
CA ASP A 826 -0.46 52.83 32.55
C ASP A 826 -0.18 51.31 32.59
N TYR A 827 0.97 50.88 32.05
CA TYR A 827 1.41 49.47 31.94
C TYR A 827 2.87 49.31 32.43
N PRO A 828 3.12 49.35 33.75
CA PRO A 828 4.49 49.33 34.29
C PRO A 828 5.21 48.00 34.05
N ASP A 829 6.55 48.05 33.93
CA ASP A 829 7.38 46.82 33.80
C ASP A 829 7.59 46.08 35.14
N PHE A 830 7.30 46.73 36.27
CA PHE A 830 7.54 46.20 37.61
C PHE A 830 6.40 46.52 38.58
N TRP A 831 6.16 45.60 39.51
CA TRP A 831 5.21 45.70 40.62
C TRP A 831 5.95 45.69 41.95
N THR A 832 5.65 46.63 42.86
CA THR A 832 6.35 46.76 44.15
C THR A 832 5.38 46.47 45.31
N GLN A 833 5.78 45.58 46.22
CA GLN A 833 5.04 45.26 47.45
C GLN A 833 6.00 45.24 48.64
N GLY A 834 5.82 46.16 49.60
CA GLY A 834 6.76 46.35 50.71
C GLY A 834 8.17 46.71 50.22
N SER A 835 9.17 45.89 50.58
CA SER A 835 10.56 46.02 50.09
C SER A 835 10.87 45.18 48.84
N GLN A 836 9.88 44.47 48.28
CA GLN A 836 10.05 43.55 47.15
C GLN A 836 9.59 44.18 45.83
N THR A 837 10.32 43.89 44.74
CA THR A 837 9.98 44.33 43.38
C THR A 837 9.91 43.12 42.45
N PHE A 838 8.80 42.96 41.74
CA PHE A 838 8.50 41.85 40.83
C PHE A 838 8.41 42.36 39.39
N LYS A 839 8.89 41.58 38.42
CA LYS A 839 8.77 41.93 36.99
C LYS A 839 7.37 41.60 36.48
N LEU A 840 6.81 42.45 35.61
CA LEU A 840 5.55 42.23 34.90
C LEU A 840 5.81 41.88 33.43
N THR A 841 4.96 41.02 32.87
CA THR A 841 4.88 40.77 31.42
C THR A 841 3.42 40.73 30.99
N TYR A 842 3.14 41.17 29.77
CA TYR A 842 1.79 41.30 29.22
C TYR A 842 1.63 40.31 28.05
N GLN A 843 0.48 39.64 27.96
CA GLN A 843 0.17 38.70 26.88
C GLN A 843 -1.29 38.87 26.47
N PHE A 844 -1.58 38.95 25.17
CA PHE A 844 -2.94 39.07 24.63
C PHE A 844 -3.34 37.84 23.79
N GLU A 845 -3.72 36.77 24.47
CA GLU A 845 -4.07 35.50 23.84
C GLU A 845 -5.38 34.93 24.41
N PRO A 846 -6.54 35.48 24.01
CA PRO A 846 -7.86 35.05 24.46
C PRO A 846 -8.02 33.52 24.55
N GLY A 847 -8.20 33.01 25.77
CA GLY A 847 -8.38 31.58 26.06
C GLY A 847 -7.14 30.85 26.55
N ALA A 848 -5.95 31.46 26.52
CA ALA A 848 -4.76 30.92 27.19
C ALA A 848 -4.75 31.26 28.69
N ASP A 849 -4.23 30.35 29.51
CA ASP A 849 -4.18 30.53 30.97
C ASP A 849 -3.34 31.76 31.40
N ALA A 850 -2.38 32.18 30.57
CA ALA A 850 -1.50 33.32 30.82
C ALA A 850 -1.98 34.65 30.20
N ASP A 851 -3.13 34.68 29.49
CA ASP A 851 -3.72 35.91 28.93
C ASP A 851 -3.92 36.96 30.03
N GLY A 852 -3.51 38.20 29.77
CA GLY A 852 -3.50 39.30 30.73
C GLY A 852 -2.10 39.66 31.26
N VAL A 853 -2.03 40.12 32.52
CA VAL A 853 -0.78 40.53 33.17
C VAL A 853 -0.21 39.39 33.99
N THR A 854 1.07 39.06 33.76
CA THR A 854 1.81 38.05 34.52
C THR A 854 2.88 38.67 35.41
N VAL A 855 2.83 38.36 36.71
CA VAL A 855 3.80 38.76 37.74
C VAL A 855 4.84 37.64 37.93
N HIS A 856 6.13 37.95 37.78
CA HIS A 856 7.21 36.98 37.96
C HIS A 856 7.73 37.01 39.41
N VAL A 857 7.53 35.90 40.12
CA VAL A 857 7.85 35.75 41.55
C VAL A 857 9.03 34.78 41.73
N PRO A 858 10.17 35.20 42.29
CA PRO A 858 11.27 34.28 42.58
C PRO A 858 10.89 33.24 43.65
N LEU A 859 11.21 31.97 43.41
CA LEU A 859 10.89 30.83 44.28
C LEU A 859 11.28 31.04 45.77
N PRO A 860 12.45 31.64 46.13
CA PRO A 860 12.84 31.79 47.54
C PRO A 860 11.97 32.76 48.35
N VAL A 861 11.31 33.71 47.67
CA VAL A 861 10.47 34.73 48.33
C VAL A 861 8.98 34.45 48.18
N LEU A 862 8.60 33.34 47.53
CA LEU A 862 7.21 32.96 47.26
C LEU A 862 6.34 32.95 48.53
N ASN A 863 6.87 32.46 49.65
CA ASN A 863 6.16 32.41 50.94
C ASN A 863 6.01 33.79 51.62
N GLN A 864 6.68 34.84 51.11
CA GLN A 864 6.66 36.20 51.66
C GLN A 864 5.75 37.15 50.87
N VAL A 865 5.29 36.77 49.67
CA VAL A 865 4.39 37.59 48.86
C VAL A 865 2.98 37.50 49.41
N THR A 866 2.30 38.62 49.66
CA THR A 866 0.88 38.61 50.06
C THR A 866 -0.03 38.83 48.85
N PRO A 867 -1.27 38.32 48.83
CA PRO A 867 -2.23 38.59 47.76
C PRO A 867 -2.63 40.07 47.68
N ASP A 868 -2.45 40.83 48.76
CA ASP A 868 -2.94 42.20 48.92
C ASP A 868 -2.38 43.16 47.86
N GLY A 869 -3.29 43.88 47.17
CA GLY A 869 -2.99 44.90 46.18
C GLY A 869 -2.96 44.39 44.73
N PHE A 870 -2.72 43.09 44.50
CA PHE A 870 -2.76 42.51 43.15
C PHE A 870 -4.18 42.48 42.56
N ASP A 871 -5.19 42.47 43.43
CA ASP A 871 -6.60 42.58 43.11
C ASP A 871 -6.94 43.89 42.38
N TRP A 872 -6.20 44.97 42.64
CA TRP A 872 -6.37 46.26 41.96
C TRP A 872 -5.82 46.31 40.53
N GLN A 873 -5.07 45.30 40.07
CA GLN A 873 -4.49 45.25 38.72
C GLN A 873 -3.59 46.47 38.38
N VAL A 874 -2.94 46.46 37.20
CA VAL A 874 -2.20 47.61 36.68
C VAL A 874 -3.15 48.77 36.28
N PRO A 875 -2.70 50.04 36.33
CA PRO A 875 -3.55 51.21 36.07
C PRO A 875 -4.35 51.13 34.75
N GLY A 876 -3.73 50.68 33.66
CA GLY A 876 -4.33 50.61 32.32
C GLY A 876 -5.50 49.62 32.18
N LEU A 877 -5.67 48.68 33.11
CA LEU A 877 -6.75 47.67 33.09
C LEU A 877 -7.79 47.87 34.22
N ARG A 878 -7.59 48.84 35.12
CA ARG A 878 -8.46 49.08 36.28
C ARG A 878 -9.88 49.45 35.93
N GLU A 879 -10.04 50.37 34.97
CA GLU A 879 -11.37 50.82 34.55
C GLU A 879 -12.18 49.66 33.97
N GLU A 880 -11.55 48.81 33.18
CA GLU A 880 -12.18 47.60 32.62
C GLU A 880 -12.52 46.60 33.73
N LEU A 881 -11.61 46.35 34.66
CA LEU A 881 -11.83 45.47 35.81
C LEU A 881 -13.04 45.91 36.65
N VAL A 882 -13.09 47.17 37.08
CA VAL A 882 -14.21 47.69 37.88
C VAL A 882 -15.51 47.69 37.08
N THR A 883 -15.46 47.98 35.78
CA THR A 883 -16.63 47.88 34.90
C THR A 883 -17.17 46.45 34.84
N GLN A 884 -16.30 45.44 34.70
CA GLN A 884 -16.70 44.04 34.64
C GLN A 884 -17.18 43.53 36.00
N LEU A 885 -16.60 44.00 37.10
CA LEU A 885 -17.11 43.74 38.45
C LEU A 885 -18.54 44.26 38.62
N ILE A 886 -18.82 45.51 38.24
CA ILE A 886 -20.20 46.05 38.29
C ILE A 886 -21.13 45.23 37.39
N LYS A 887 -20.64 44.77 36.23
CA LYS A 887 -21.42 43.92 35.32
C LYS A 887 -21.68 42.51 35.85
N SER A 888 -20.82 41.97 36.71
CA SER A 888 -20.96 40.64 37.31
C SER A 888 -22.02 40.60 38.40
N LEU A 889 -22.44 41.74 38.94
CA LEU A 889 -23.52 41.82 39.93
C LEU A 889 -24.86 41.27 39.38
N PRO A 890 -25.68 40.62 40.23
CA PRO A 890 -27.03 40.19 39.88
C PRO A 890 -27.85 41.31 39.28
N LYS A 891 -28.69 40.99 38.29
CA LYS A 891 -29.49 41.95 37.52
C LYS A 891 -30.27 42.95 38.39
N ALA A 892 -30.76 42.51 39.56
CA ALA A 892 -31.50 43.36 40.50
C ALA A 892 -30.64 44.47 41.13
N ILE A 893 -29.38 44.19 41.43
CA ILE A 893 -28.42 45.14 42.01
C ILE A 893 -27.78 45.97 40.90
N ARG A 894 -27.31 45.31 39.83
CA ARG A 894 -26.63 45.94 38.68
C ARG A 894 -27.43 47.05 38.01
N ARG A 895 -28.77 46.95 37.95
CA ARG A 895 -29.63 47.98 37.33
C ARG A 895 -29.42 49.36 37.94
N ASN A 896 -29.01 49.43 39.21
CA ASN A 896 -28.77 50.70 39.90
C ASN A 896 -27.46 51.38 39.48
N PHE A 897 -26.58 50.69 38.75
CA PHE A 897 -25.24 51.15 38.37
C PHE A 897 -25.02 51.15 36.84
N VAL A 898 -26.10 51.25 36.07
CA VAL A 898 -26.05 51.37 34.60
C VAL A 898 -26.03 52.86 34.22
N PRO A 899 -25.14 53.33 33.31
CA PRO A 899 -24.10 52.56 32.61
C PRO A 899 -22.92 52.20 33.52
N ALA A 900 -22.50 50.92 33.49
CA ALA A 900 -21.41 50.41 34.33
C ALA A 900 -20.05 51.12 34.11
N PRO A 901 -19.63 51.47 32.88
CA PRO A 901 -18.38 52.19 32.65
C PRO A 901 -18.34 53.56 33.33
N ASP A 902 -19.46 54.29 33.33
CA ASP A 902 -19.52 55.63 33.93
C ASP A 902 -19.37 55.55 35.46
N HIS A 903 -19.98 54.55 36.08
CA HIS A 903 -19.86 54.31 37.52
C HIS A 903 -18.47 53.80 37.89
N ALA A 904 -17.85 52.96 37.07
CA ALA A 904 -16.46 52.53 37.26
C ALA A 904 -15.47 53.71 37.24
N LYS A 905 -15.62 54.64 36.28
CA LYS A 905 -14.83 55.88 36.22
C LYS A 905 -15.04 56.76 37.44
N LEU A 906 -16.28 56.92 37.89
CA LEU A 906 -16.62 57.72 39.07
C LEU A 906 -16.00 57.14 40.35
N VAL A 907 -16.08 55.81 40.55
CA VAL A 907 -15.45 55.12 41.68
C VAL A 907 -13.94 55.32 41.63
N LEU A 908 -13.28 54.99 40.52
CA LEU A 908 -11.82 55.11 40.38
C LEU A 908 -11.29 56.55 40.43
N SER A 909 -12.15 57.58 40.31
CA SER A 909 -11.76 58.97 40.52
C SER A 909 -11.67 59.38 42.01
N ARG A 910 -12.21 58.55 42.92
CA ARG A 910 -12.36 58.86 44.35
C ARG A 910 -11.62 57.89 45.27
N VAL A 911 -11.43 56.66 44.81
CA VAL A 911 -10.76 55.61 45.57
C VAL A 911 -9.58 55.02 44.79
N GLY A 912 -8.63 54.44 45.50
CA GLY A 912 -7.48 53.75 44.94
C GLY A 912 -6.94 52.64 45.85
N PRO A 913 -5.83 52.00 45.45
CA PRO A 913 -5.27 50.84 46.16
C PRO A 913 -4.89 51.08 47.63
N ALA A 914 -4.74 52.34 48.05
CA ALA A 914 -4.45 52.70 49.43
C ALA A 914 -5.66 52.60 50.38
N ASP A 915 -6.88 52.53 49.83
CA ASP A 915 -8.13 52.59 50.59
C ASP A 915 -8.59 51.21 51.10
N GLY A 916 -7.94 50.12 50.68
CA GLY A 916 -8.22 48.76 51.14
C GLY A 916 -8.45 47.75 50.00
N PRO A 917 -8.96 46.54 50.31
CA PRO A 917 -9.26 45.51 49.31
C PRO A 917 -10.28 45.96 48.27
N LEU A 918 -10.04 45.68 46.99
CA LEU A 918 -10.79 46.25 45.87
C LEU A 918 -12.31 46.05 45.99
N LEU A 919 -12.77 44.83 46.26
CA LEU A 919 -14.22 44.54 46.30
C LEU A 919 -14.93 45.29 47.42
N HIS A 920 -14.29 45.43 48.58
CA HIS A 920 -14.85 46.15 49.72
C HIS A 920 -14.92 47.65 49.43
N VAL A 921 -13.81 48.22 48.96
CA VAL A 921 -13.72 49.65 48.62
C VAL A 921 -14.71 50.02 47.50
N VAL A 922 -14.82 49.17 46.46
CA VAL A 922 -15.77 49.38 45.37
C VAL A 922 -17.22 49.20 45.85
N ALA A 923 -17.50 48.21 46.71
CA ALA A 923 -18.84 48.02 47.27
C ALA A 923 -19.28 49.22 48.11
N ASP A 924 -18.42 49.70 49.00
CA ASP A 924 -18.68 50.83 49.88
C ASP A 924 -18.88 52.12 49.08
N GLU A 925 -18.04 52.40 48.08
CA GLU A 925 -18.19 53.60 47.25
C GLU A 925 -19.44 53.52 46.36
N LEU A 926 -19.78 52.34 45.83
CA LEU A 926 -21.03 52.16 45.08
C LEU A 926 -22.28 52.30 45.97
N GLU A 927 -22.22 51.81 47.20
CA GLU A 927 -23.27 52.01 48.20
C GLU A 927 -23.38 53.50 48.58
N ALA A 928 -22.27 54.20 48.80
CA ALA A 928 -22.27 55.64 49.07
C ALA A 928 -22.85 56.44 47.89
N LEU A 929 -22.59 56.01 46.65
CA LEU A 929 -23.10 56.66 45.44
C LEU A 929 -24.60 56.45 45.21
N ARG A 930 -25.18 55.32 45.63
CA ARG A 930 -26.55 54.92 45.23
C ARG A 930 -27.46 54.41 46.35
N GLY A 931 -26.97 54.30 47.58
CA GLY A 931 -27.70 53.79 48.75
C GLY A 931 -28.10 52.32 48.64
N VAL A 932 -27.41 51.53 47.82
CA VAL A 932 -27.70 50.11 47.61
C VAL A 932 -26.57 49.28 48.19
N VAL A 933 -26.86 48.56 49.28
CA VAL A 933 -25.93 47.61 49.88
C VAL A 933 -25.62 46.51 48.88
N ILE A 934 -24.32 46.25 48.67
CA ILE A 934 -23.84 45.15 47.84
C ILE A 934 -23.30 44.06 48.78
N PRO A 935 -24.02 42.95 48.98
CA PRO A 935 -23.52 41.83 49.77
C PRO A 935 -22.25 41.23 49.15
N ASP A 936 -21.33 40.73 49.98
CA ASP A 936 -20.06 40.14 49.51
C ASP A 936 -20.27 38.95 48.55
N ASP A 937 -21.35 38.18 48.74
CA ASP A 937 -21.72 37.04 47.89
C ASP A 937 -22.41 37.47 46.57
N ALA A 938 -22.73 38.75 46.39
CA ALA A 938 -23.31 39.27 45.16
C ALA A 938 -22.28 39.39 44.03
N TRP A 939 -20.97 39.42 44.33
CA TRP A 939 -19.93 39.49 43.31
C TRP A 939 -19.74 38.15 42.61
N GLN A 940 -20.16 38.03 41.35
CA GLN A 940 -19.96 36.82 40.56
C GLN A 940 -18.57 36.83 39.90
N LEU A 941 -17.52 36.58 40.69
CA LEU A 941 -16.12 36.67 40.25
C LEU A 941 -15.75 35.70 39.11
N SER A 942 -16.52 34.61 38.95
CA SER A 942 -16.41 33.70 37.80
C SER A 942 -16.86 34.32 36.47
N ALA A 943 -17.69 35.37 36.51
CA ALA A 943 -18.14 36.10 35.33
C ALA A 943 -17.18 37.23 34.90
N VAL A 944 -16.17 37.54 35.73
CA VAL A 944 -15.09 38.46 35.36
C VAL A 944 -14.15 37.75 34.40
N PRO A 945 -13.90 38.30 33.20
CA PRO A 945 -12.97 37.72 32.24
C PRO A 945 -11.61 37.40 32.87
N ASP A 946 -11.11 36.21 32.60
CA ASP A 946 -9.91 35.69 33.28
C ASP A 946 -8.64 36.52 33.05
N HIS A 947 -8.56 37.26 31.94
CA HIS A 947 -7.44 38.14 31.63
C HIS A 947 -7.37 39.42 32.47
N LEU A 948 -8.44 39.75 33.19
CA LEU A 948 -8.46 40.87 34.15
C LEU A 948 -7.93 40.44 35.52
N LYS A 949 -7.66 39.14 35.72
CA LYS A 949 -7.01 38.59 36.90
C LYS A 949 -5.52 38.44 36.61
N MET A 950 -4.66 38.91 37.52
CA MET A 950 -3.21 38.73 37.37
C MET A 950 -2.82 37.24 37.44
N THR A 951 -1.90 36.83 36.58
CA THR A 951 -1.27 35.52 36.60
C THR A 951 0.05 35.63 37.37
N PHE A 952 0.39 34.66 38.22
CA PHE A 952 1.65 34.61 38.92
C PHE A 952 2.52 33.50 38.34
N ARG A 953 3.73 33.83 37.90
CA ARG A 953 4.71 32.88 37.39
C ARG A 953 5.86 32.77 38.37
N VAL A 954 6.02 31.61 38.99
CA VAL A 954 7.12 31.34 39.91
C VAL A 954 8.35 30.93 39.11
N VAL A 955 9.48 31.59 39.35
CA VAL A 955 10.74 31.36 38.64
C VAL A 955 11.86 30.88 39.58
N ASP A 956 12.75 30.02 39.08
CA ASP A 956 13.92 29.55 39.80
C ASP A 956 15.07 30.59 39.82
N VAL A 957 16.19 30.23 40.44
CA VAL A 957 17.39 31.10 40.55
C VAL A 957 18.06 31.44 39.21
N ARG A 958 17.67 30.80 38.11
CA ARG A 958 18.13 31.07 36.73
C ARG A 958 17.08 31.80 35.90
N GLY A 959 15.94 32.17 36.48
CA GLY A 959 14.83 32.83 35.79
C GLY A 959 13.93 31.87 34.99
N LYS A 960 14.05 30.54 35.20
CA LYS A 960 13.21 29.55 34.50
C LYS A 960 11.90 29.34 35.26
N LYS A 961 10.78 29.29 34.53
CA LYS A 961 9.45 28.98 35.06
C LYS A 961 9.44 27.63 35.79
N VAL A 962 8.96 27.64 37.02
CA VAL A 962 8.76 26.47 37.90
C VAL A 962 7.28 26.08 37.95
N SER A 963 6.40 27.05 38.19
CA SER A 963 4.94 26.88 38.10
C SER A 963 4.28 28.22 37.80
N GLU A 964 3.01 28.20 37.40
CA GLU A 964 2.24 29.39 37.02
C GLU A 964 0.75 29.18 37.28
N GLY A 965 0.06 30.23 37.73
CA GLY A 965 -1.37 30.18 38.06
C GLY A 965 -1.89 31.53 38.55
N LYS A 966 -3.21 31.68 38.63
CA LYS A 966 -3.88 32.94 39.02
C LYS A 966 -4.14 33.08 40.52
N ASP A 967 -3.88 32.00 41.26
CA ASP A 967 -3.97 31.95 42.71
C ASP A 967 -2.56 31.77 43.29
N ILE A 968 -2.01 32.86 43.84
CA ILE A 968 -0.67 32.86 44.44
C ILE A 968 -0.60 31.93 45.66
N ASP A 969 -1.70 31.72 46.37
CA ASP A 969 -1.75 30.86 47.54
C ASP A 969 -1.87 29.38 47.16
N ALA A 970 -2.47 29.06 46.01
CA ALA A 970 -2.34 27.74 45.38
C ALA A 970 -0.88 27.44 45.00
N LEU A 971 -0.19 28.39 44.35
CA LEU A 971 1.21 28.21 43.95
C LEU A 971 2.16 28.04 45.14
N LYS A 972 1.92 28.77 46.25
CA LYS A 972 2.64 28.56 47.53
C LYS A 972 2.47 27.14 48.05
N ARG A 973 1.24 26.59 48.00
CA ARG A 973 0.94 25.22 48.44
C ARG A 973 1.68 24.19 47.57
N ASP A 974 1.59 24.33 46.25
CA ASP A 974 2.13 23.36 45.30
C ASP A 974 3.67 23.33 45.27
N LEU A 975 4.31 24.48 45.46
CA LEU A 975 5.77 24.61 45.41
C LEU A 975 6.45 24.53 46.79
N SER A 976 5.68 24.32 47.86
CA SER A 976 6.16 24.22 49.24
C SER A 976 7.34 23.24 49.41
N GLY A 977 7.28 22.07 48.76
CA GLY A 977 8.36 21.07 48.81
C GLY A 977 9.68 21.52 48.16
N GLN A 978 9.62 22.31 47.09
CA GLN A 978 10.81 22.85 46.42
C GLN A 978 11.38 24.06 47.17
N VAL A 979 10.51 24.86 47.80
CA VAL A 979 10.92 25.92 48.73
C VAL A 979 11.64 25.31 49.94
N ARG A 980 11.13 24.22 50.53
CA ARG A 980 11.80 23.44 51.60
C ARG A 980 13.19 22.96 51.22
N ALA A 981 13.34 22.36 50.04
CA ALA A 981 14.64 21.85 49.59
C ALA A 981 15.69 22.96 49.43
N THR A 982 15.25 24.18 49.11
CA THR A 982 16.11 25.37 49.00
C THR A 982 16.50 25.91 50.38
N ILE A 983 15.62 25.81 51.38
CA ILE A 983 15.84 26.22 52.78
C ILE A 983 16.72 25.20 53.53
N SER A 984 16.55 23.90 53.29
CA SER A 984 17.26 22.81 53.97
C SER A 984 18.79 22.85 53.75
N LYS A 985 19.26 23.31 52.58
CA LYS A 985 20.69 23.54 52.29
C LYS A 985 21.36 24.62 53.15
N ALA A 986 20.59 25.38 53.95
CA ALA A 986 21.09 26.46 54.80
C ALA A 986 21.13 26.13 56.31
N ALA A 987 20.72 24.93 56.76
CA ALA A 987 20.41 24.65 58.17
C ALA A 987 20.93 23.29 58.76
N ASP A 988 22.12 22.82 58.34
CA ASP A 988 22.73 21.54 58.75
C ASP A 988 22.98 21.33 60.28
N SER A 989 22.67 22.29 61.17
CA SER A 989 23.06 22.22 62.59
C SER A 989 21.99 21.71 63.59
N ILE A 990 20.72 21.55 63.18
CA ILE A 990 19.60 21.16 64.07
C ILE A 990 19.02 19.78 63.75
N GLU A 991 19.04 19.36 62.49
CA GLU A 991 18.45 18.08 62.10
C GLU A 991 19.31 16.89 62.58
N ARG A 992 18.64 15.85 63.09
CA ARG A 992 19.26 14.59 63.54
C ARG A 992 18.48 13.42 62.99
N GLU A 993 19.15 12.35 62.61
CA GLU A 993 18.52 11.16 62.04
C GLU A 993 18.89 9.91 62.85
N GLY A 994 18.09 8.85 62.76
CA GLY A 994 18.51 7.55 63.29
C GLY A 994 18.48 7.41 64.82
N LEU A 995 17.78 8.27 65.56
CA LEU A 995 17.71 8.20 67.02
C LEU A 995 16.88 6.99 67.46
N THR A 996 17.49 6.06 68.19
CA THR A 996 16.81 4.90 68.79
C THR A 996 16.64 5.02 70.30
N THR A 997 17.42 5.90 70.92
CA THR A 997 17.33 6.32 72.32
C THR A 997 16.99 7.82 72.37
N PRO A 998 16.44 8.34 73.49
CA PRO A 998 16.06 9.75 73.60
C PRO A 998 17.30 10.64 73.73
N ALA A 999 17.99 10.89 72.60
CA ALA A 999 19.21 11.69 72.46
C ALA A 999 18.98 12.91 71.52
N PHE A 1000 17.82 13.55 71.62
CA PHE A 1000 17.40 14.68 70.78
C PHE A 1000 17.64 16.06 71.41
N GLY A 1001 18.07 16.14 72.67
CA GLY A 1001 18.30 17.38 73.40
C GLY A 1001 17.01 18.16 73.71
N GLU A 1002 17.14 19.47 73.85
CA GLU A 1002 16.02 20.41 73.95
C GLU A 1002 15.61 20.89 72.56
N LEU A 1003 14.34 20.69 72.19
CA LEU A 1003 13.80 21.10 70.90
C LEU A 1003 13.07 22.44 71.04
N PRO A 1004 13.56 23.55 70.42
CA PRO A 1004 12.85 24.81 70.46
C PRO A 1004 11.57 24.72 69.62
N LYS A 1005 10.52 25.43 70.04
CA LYS A 1005 9.24 25.43 69.30
C LYS A 1005 9.29 26.17 67.96
N VAL A 1006 10.22 27.12 67.79
CA VAL A 1006 10.41 27.89 66.54
C VAL A 1006 11.90 28.20 66.35
N PHE A 1007 12.40 28.11 65.11
CA PHE A 1007 13.75 28.45 64.67
C PHE A 1007 13.69 29.55 63.58
N ALA A 1008 14.64 30.50 63.57
CA ALA A 1008 14.67 31.61 62.58
C ALA A 1008 16.10 31.95 62.08
N SER A 1009 16.26 32.33 60.80
CA SER A 1009 17.56 32.68 60.16
C SER A 1009 17.45 33.79 59.09
N LYS A 1010 18.54 34.54 58.83
CA LYS A 1010 18.66 35.62 57.83
C LYS A 1010 19.58 35.23 56.65
N GLN A 1011 19.10 35.31 55.41
CA GLN A 1011 19.94 35.17 54.20
C GLN A 1011 19.61 36.24 53.13
N ARG A 1012 20.65 36.87 52.58
CA ARG A 1012 20.60 37.88 51.49
C ARG A 1012 19.45 38.90 51.60
N GLY A 1013 19.15 39.35 52.83
CA GLY A 1013 18.14 40.38 53.09
C GLY A 1013 16.74 39.89 53.47
N HIS A 1014 16.51 38.57 53.57
CA HIS A 1014 15.21 37.99 53.92
C HIS A 1014 15.27 37.15 55.22
N ASP A 1015 14.23 37.24 56.06
CA ASP A 1015 14.01 36.45 57.28
C ASP A 1015 13.25 35.15 56.97
N VAL A 1016 13.69 33.98 57.49
CA VAL A 1016 13.06 32.65 57.30
C VAL A 1016 12.77 32.01 58.67
N LYS A 1017 11.57 31.43 58.88
CA LYS A 1017 11.13 30.71 60.11
C LYS A 1017 10.88 29.21 59.84
N ALA A 1018 11.18 28.33 60.81
CA ALA A 1018 10.95 26.88 60.76
C ALA A 1018 10.59 26.30 62.16
N TYR A 1019 10.02 25.08 62.23
CA TYR A 1019 9.44 24.46 63.43
C TYR A 1019 9.99 23.05 63.69
N PRO A 1020 10.95 22.87 64.62
CA PRO A 1020 11.53 21.55 64.94
C PRO A 1020 10.54 20.56 65.56
N ALA A 1021 10.56 19.28 65.14
CA ALA A 1021 9.78 18.21 65.75
C ALA A 1021 10.49 16.84 65.70
N LEU A 1022 10.11 15.92 66.59
CA LEU A 1022 10.41 14.50 66.44
C LEU A 1022 9.60 13.93 65.27
N VAL A 1023 10.21 13.13 64.40
CA VAL A 1023 9.57 12.49 63.24
C VAL A 1023 9.83 10.98 63.30
N ASP A 1024 8.76 10.19 63.18
CA ASP A 1024 8.85 8.72 63.13
C ASP A 1024 9.50 8.26 61.80
N GLU A 1025 10.63 7.56 61.87
CA GLU A 1025 11.31 6.93 60.72
C GLU A 1025 11.12 5.41 60.70
N GLY A 1026 10.18 4.89 61.50
CA GLY A 1026 9.83 3.48 61.62
C GLY A 1026 10.76 2.70 62.56
N GLY A 1027 12.04 2.60 62.20
CA GLY A 1027 13.07 1.93 63.03
C GLY A 1027 13.79 2.86 64.01
N SER A 1028 13.64 4.15 63.81
CA SER A 1028 14.28 5.24 64.54
C SER A 1028 13.37 6.47 64.56
N VAL A 1029 13.81 7.54 65.21
CA VAL A 1029 13.19 8.85 65.21
C VAL A 1029 14.22 9.88 64.73
N ALA A 1030 13.78 10.86 63.96
CA ALA A 1030 14.58 12.01 63.57
C ALA A 1030 14.09 13.30 64.23
N VAL A 1031 14.97 14.30 64.28
CA VAL A 1031 14.62 15.70 64.53
C VAL A 1031 14.63 16.40 63.18
N ARG A 1032 13.48 16.97 62.76
CA ARG A 1032 13.32 17.67 61.47
C ARG A 1032 12.76 19.06 61.67
N LEU A 1033 13.14 19.99 60.79
CA LEU A 1033 12.53 21.31 60.69
C LEU A 1033 11.30 21.28 59.77
N LEU A 1034 10.12 21.57 60.31
CA LEU A 1034 8.85 21.59 59.60
C LEU A 1034 8.39 23.03 59.34
N ASP A 1035 7.54 23.24 58.34
CA ASP A 1035 7.18 24.61 57.92
C ASP A 1035 6.04 25.22 58.73
N THR A 1036 5.25 24.41 59.45
CA THR A 1036 4.06 24.87 60.16
C THR A 1036 3.95 24.28 61.56
N PRO A 1037 3.35 25.01 62.53
CA PRO A 1037 3.05 24.47 63.85
C PRO A 1037 2.16 23.22 63.82
N GLY A 1038 1.20 23.13 62.89
CA GLY A 1038 0.30 21.98 62.78
C GLY A 1038 0.97 20.69 62.32
N GLN A 1039 2.00 20.80 61.46
CA GLN A 1039 2.85 19.66 61.11
C GLN A 1039 3.77 19.30 62.28
N GLN A 1040 4.29 20.31 62.99
CA GLN A 1040 5.09 20.14 64.19
C GLN A 1040 4.38 19.30 65.25
N GLU A 1041 3.13 19.63 65.59
CA GLU A 1041 2.36 18.92 66.61
C GLU A 1041 2.09 17.45 66.24
N GLN A 1042 1.71 17.17 64.98
CA GLN A 1042 1.42 15.82 64.51
C GLN A 1042 2.67 14.94 64.47
N SER A 1043 3.75 15.47 63.87
CA SER A 1043 5.03 14.75 63.83
C SER A 1043 5.54 14.51 65.24
N MET A 1044 5.54 15.55 66.10
CA MET A 1044 6.01 15.45 67.47
C MET A 1044 5.27 14.36 68.26
N TRP A 1045 3.97 14.20 68.03
CA TRP A 1045 3.18 13.14 68.63
C TRP A 1045 3.62 11.75 68.15
N ALA A 1046 3.67 11.53 66.84
CA ALA A 1046 4.05 10.24 66.25
C ALA A 1046 5.50 9.85 66.59
N GLY A 1047 6.43 10.81 66.52
CA GLY A 1047 7.84 10.63 66.90
C GLY A 1047 8.00 10.30 68.39
N THR A 1048 7.21 10.93 69.27
CA THR A 1048 7.19 10.59 70.70
C THR A 1048 6.69 9.16 70.92
N ARG A 1049 5.60 8.76 70.27
CA ARG A 1049 5.09 7.38 70.32
C ARG A 1049 6.15 6.37 69.88
N ARG A 1050 6.82 6.61 68.74
CA ARG A 1050 7.91 5.75 68.27
C ARG A 1050 9.06 5.67 69.27
N MET A 1051 9.51 6.80 69.81
CA MET A 1051 10.59 6.83 70.79
C MET A 1051 10.23 6.03 72.05
N LEU A 1052 8.99 6.12 72.53
CA LEU A 1052 8.49 5.30 73.65
C LEU A 1052 8.49 3.81 73.30
N ARG A 1053 8.02 3.44 72.10
CA ARG A 1053 7.98 2.04 71.63
C ARG A 1053 9.38 1.43 71.49
N LEU A 1054 10.40 2.22 71.14
CA LEU A 1054 11.80 1.78 71.08
C LEU A 1054 12.43 1.58 72.47
N ASN A 1055 11.93 2.28 73.50
CA ASN A 1055 12.54 2.31 74.84
C ASN A 1055 11.69 1.62 75.93
N ILE A 1056 10.56 1.00 75.57
CA ILE A 1056 9.72 0.17 76.45
C ILE A 1056 9.73 -1.28 75.95
N PRO A 1057 9.98 -2.28 76.81
CA PRO A 1057 9.87 -3.69 76.42
C PRO A 1057 8.50 -4.01 75.83
N SER A 1058 8.48 -4.72 74.70
CA SER A 1058 7.24 -5.03 73.99
C SER A 1058 6.26 -5.83 74.87
N PRO A 1059 4.99 -5.39 75.00
CA PRO A 1059 3.98 -6.09 75.78
C PRO A 1059 3.45 -7.37 75.09
N MET A 1060 3.93 -7.69 73.88
CA MET A 1060 3.41 -8.79 73.05
C MET A 1060 3.42 -10.16 73.75
N LYS A 1061 4.45 -10.47 74.54
CA LYS A 1061 4.50 -11.71 75.34
C LYS A 1061 3.42 -11.74 76.43
N PHE A 1062 3.19 -10.61 77.09
CA PHE A 1062 2.16 -10.46 78.13
C PHE A 1062 0.76 -10.59 77.53
N ILE A 1063 0.51 -9.97 76.38
CA ILE A 1063 -0.76 -10.02 75.65
C ILE A 1063 -1.07 -11.45 75.20
N THR A 1064 -0.11 -12.13 74.56
CA THR A 1064 -0.31 -13.48 74.01
C THR A 1064 -0.65 -14.52 75.08
N ARG A 1065 -0.12 -14.34 76.31
CA ARG A 1065 -0.40 -15.21 77.46
C ARG A 1065 -1.80 -15.01 78.05
N ASN A 1066 -2.36 -13.80 77.95
CA ASN A 1066 -3.67 -13.45 78.51
C ASN A 1066 -4.83 -13.56 77.49
N LEU A 1067 -4.55 -13.95 76.23
CA LEU A 1067 -5.55 -14.18 75.19
C LEU A 1067 -6.14 -15.60 75.26
N GLY A 1068 -7.45 -15.69 75.47
CA GLY A 1068 -8.21 -16.95 75.39
C GLY A 1068 -8.33 -17.51 73.96
N ASN A 1069 -8.64 -18.81 73.82
CA ASN A 1069 -8.76 -19.46 72.51
C ASN A 1069 -9.90 -18.90 71.64
N SER A 1070 -11.01 -18.47 72.26
CA SER A 1070 -12.14 -17.84 71.56
C SER A 1070 -11.78 -16.45 71.04
N SER A 1071 -10.96 -15.68 71.76
CA SER A 1071 -10.44 -14.38 71.32
C SER A 1071 -9.47 -14.54 70.15
N LYS A 1072 -8.56 -15.51 70.21
CA LYS A 1072 -7.61 -15.80 69.12
C LYS A 1072 -8.30 -16.11 67.79
N LEU A 1073 -9.44 -16.81 67.82
CA LEU A 1073 -10.18 -17.15 66.61
C LEU A 1073 -10.79 -15.92 65.92
N VAL A 1074 -11.31 -14.97 66.69
CA VAL A 1074 -11.85 -13.70 66.15
C VAL A 1074 -10.75 -12.83 65.60
N LEU A 1075 -9.65 -12.70 66.36
CA LEU A 1075 -8.53 -11.85 65.97
C LEU A 1075 -7.88 -12.33 64.67
N ASN A 1076 -8.02 -13.60 64.26
CA ASN A 1076 -7.52 -14.08 62.97
C ASN A 1076 -8.23 -13.44 61.76
N ARG A 1077 -9.49 -13.01 61.90
CA ARG A 1077 -10.22 -12.28 60.85
C ARG A 1077 -10.12 -10.78 61.13
N ASN A 1078 -8.93 -10.23 60.88
CA ASN A 1078 -8.59 -8.82 61.06
C ASN A 1078 -8.09 -8.19 59.75
N PRO A 1079 -8.24 -6.86 59.57
CA PRO A 1079 -7.81 -6.16 58.35
C PRO A 1079 -6.29 -5.90 58.29
N HIS A 1080 -5.54 -6.14 59.38
CA HIS A 1080 -4.09 -5.88 59.47
C HIS A 1080 -3.23 -6.99 58.87
N GLY A 1081 -3.85 -8.07 58.38
CA GLY A 1081 -3.19 -9.20 57.71
C GLY A 1081 -2.49 -10.19 58.65
N SER A 1082 -2.23 -9.82 59.91
CA SER A 1082 -1.77 -10.74 60.94
C SER A 1082 -2.23 -10.27 62.32
N VAL A 1083 -2.45 -11.23 63.23
CA VAL A 1083 -2.77 -10.91 64.62
C VAL A 1083 -1.67 -10.06 65.25
N ALA A 1084 -0.40 -10.32 64.92
CA ALA A 1084 0.72 -9.52 65.43
C ALA A 1084 0.61 -8.04 65.03
N ALA A 1085 0.29 -7.73 63.78
CA ALA A 1085 0.13 -6.35 63.32
C ALA A 1085 -1.08 -5.64 63.95
N LEU A 1086 -2.18 -6.36 64.19
CA LEU A 1086 -3.32 -5.83 64.93
C LEU A 1086 -2.97 -5.53 66.39
N LEU A 1087 -2.25 -6.45 67.05
CA LEU A 1087 -1.81 -6.25 68.42
C LEU A 1087 -0.88 -5.05 68.53
N GLU A 1088 0.04 -4.86 67.57
CA GLU A 1088 0.92 -3.69 67.50
C GLU A 1088 0.13 -2.36 67.40
N ASP A 1089 -0.93 -2.31 66.57
CA ASP A 1089 -1.84 -1.16 66.50
C ASP A 1089 -2.61 -0.94 67.82
N CYS A 1090 -3.00 -2.02 68.52
CA CYS A 1090 -3.59 -1.90 69.86
C CYS A 1090 -2.59 -1.34 70.89
N VAL A 1091 -1.30 -1.68 70.74
CA VAL A 1091 -0.25 -1.13 71.61
C VAL A 1091 -0.04 0.34 71.33
N ASP A 1092 0.06 0.74 70.07
CA ASP A 1092 0.23 2.14 69.68
C ASP A 1092 -0.95 3.01 70.16
N CYS A 1093 -2.19 2.53 70.04
CA CYS A 1093 -3.37 3.18 70.60
C CYS A 1093 -3.30 3.36 72.12
N ALA A 1094 -2.84 2.35 72.85
CA ALA A 1094 -2.69 2.43 74.30
C ALA A 1094 -1.56 3.39 74.70
N VAL A 1095 -0.46 3.43 73.94
CA VAL A 1095 0.62 4.40 74.15
C VAL A 1095 0.09 5.81 73.94
N ASP A 1096 -0.64 6.08 72.86
CA ASP A 1096 -1.19 7.42 72.60
C ASP A 1096 -2.14 7.88 73.72
N LYS A 1097 -2.99 6.97 74.24
CA LYS A 1097 -3.86 7.28 75.38
C LYS A 1097 -3.05 7.64 76.62
N LEU A 1098 -2.01 6.85 76.94
CA LEU A 1098 -1.15 7.11 78.10
C LEU A 1098 -0.32 8.38 77.94
N VAL A 1099 0.09 8.73 76.72
CA VAL A 1099 0.75 10.01 76.43
C VAL A 1099 -0.21 11.17 76.64
N ALA A 1100 -1.43 11.08 76.12
CA ALA A 1100 -2.48 12.09 76.31
C ALA A 1100 -2.81 12.29 77.80
N ASP A 1101 -3.03 11.21 78.55
CA ASP A 1101 -3.36 11.24 79.98
C ASP A 1101 -2.26 11.85 80.84
N ASN A 1102 -1.03 11.85 80.34
CA ASN A 1102 0.14 12.41 81.01
C ASN A 1102 0.59 13.76 80.46
N GLY A 1103 -0.31 14.48 79.78
CA GLY A 1103 -0.08 15.86 79.34
C GLY A 1103 0.65 16.02 78.01
N GLY A 1104 0.70 14.97 77.19
CA GLY A 1104 1.17 15.01 75.81
C GLY A 1104 2.69 14.88 75.60
N PRO A 1105 3.16 15.06 74.35
CA PRO A 1105 4.56 15.00 73.96
C PRO A 1105 5.47 15.97 74.72
N ARG A 1106 6.72 15.57 74.93
CA ARG A 1106 7.72 16.32 75.71
C ARG A 1106 8.82 16.83 74.80
N TRP A 1107 9.21 18.09 74.99
CA TRP A 1107 10.11 18.83 74.12
C TRP A 1107 11.58 18.75 74.55
N ASP A 1108 11.86 18.04 75.63
CA ASP A 1108 13.18 17.80 76.19
C ASP A 1108 13.29 16.36 76.71
N GLU A 1109 14.54 15.88 76.86
CA GLU A 1109 14.83 14.50 77.27
C GLU A 1109 14.42 14.21 78.72
N ALA A 1110 14.48 15.20 79.62
CA ALA A 1110 14.14 15.01 81.03
C ALA A 1110 12.64 14.78 81.23
N GLY A 1111 11.81 15.57 80.57
CA GLY A 1111 10.36 15.40 80.49
C GLY A 1111 9.99 14.09 79.81
N PHE A 1112 10.70 13.72 78.74
CA PHE A 1112 10.50 12.43 78.07
C PHE A 1112 10.79 11.24 78.99
N ALA A 1113 11.86 11.28 79.80
CA ALA A 1113 12.18 10.22 80.75
C ALA A 1113 11.06 10.00 81.79
N VAL A 1114 10.44 11.09 82.28
CA VAL A 1114 9.27 11.00 83.17
C VAL A 1114 8.07 10.37 82.44
N LEU A 1115 7.82 10.77 81.20
CA LEU A 1115 6.75 10.22 80.39
C LEU A 1115 6.96 8.71 80.11
N LEU A 1116 8.20 8.30 79.85
CA LEU A 1116 8.60 6.92 79.60
C LEU A 1116 8.21 5.99 80.76
N GLU A 1117 8.53 6.36 82.00
CA GLU A 1117 8.20 5.53 83.16
C GLU A 1117 6.69 5.45 83.41
N LYS A 1118 5.94 6.55 83.21
CA LYS A 1118 4.48 6.55 83.35
C LYS A 1118 3.79 5.68 82.30
N VAL A 1119 4.23 5.77 81.03
CA VAL A 1119 3.71 4.92 79.95
C VAL A 1119 4.10 3.47 80.21
N ARG A 1120 5.35 3.17 80.61
CA ARG A 1120 5.80 1.82 80.95
C ARG A 1120 4.94 1.17 82.03
N ALA A 1121 4.57 1.91 83.08
CA ALA A 1121 3.74 1.41 84.18
C ALA A 1121 2.29 1.10 83.74
N GLY A 1122 1.71 1.91 82.86
CA GLY A 1122 0.32 1.78 82.43
C GLY A 1122 0.08 0.86 81.21
N LEU A 1123 1.13 0.56 80.43
CA LEU A 1123 0.98 -0.01 79.08
C LEU A 1123 0.23 -1.33 79.05
N ASN A 1124 0.61 -2.29 79.89
CA ASN A 1124 0.01 -3.63 79.89
C ASN A 1124 -1.50 -3.61 80.17
N ALA A 1125 -1.95 -2.76 81.11
CA ALA A 1125 -3.36 -2.62 81.44
C ALA A 1125 -4.12 -1.90 80.32
N GLY A 1126 -3.54 -0.83 79.76
CA GLY A 1126 -4.13 -0.08 78.66
C GLY A 1126 -4.37 -0.95 77.41
N VAL A 1127 -3.40 -1.80 77.07
CA VAL A 1127 -3.54 -2.67 75.89
C VAL A 1127 -4.63 -3.73 76.06
N LEU A 1128 -4.82 -4.30 77.25
CA LEU A 1128 -5.91 -5.26 77.49
C LEU A 1128 -7.30 -4.62 77.35
N ASP A 1129 -7.45 -3.36 77.77
CA ASP A 1129 -8.71 -2.63 77.61
C ASP A 1129 -9.01 -2.30 76.13
N VAL A 1130 -7.99 -1.87 75.38
CA VAL A 1130 -8.09 -1.68 73.92
C VAL A 1130 -8.49 -3.00 73.24
N LEU A 1131 -7.80 -4.11 73.56
CA LEU A 1131 -8.06 -5.42 72.95
C LEU A 1131 -9.49 -5.92 73.20
N THR A 1132 -10.03 -5.68 74.38
CA THR A 1132 -11.41 -6.08 74.73
C THR A 1132 -12.44 -5.39 73.84
N ASN A 1133 -12.20 -4.13 73.48
CA ASN A 1133 -13.07 -3.39 72.56
C ASN A 1133 -12.84 -3.81 71.11
N VAL A 1134 -11.59 -4.01 70.70
CA VAL A 1134 -11.23 -4.47 69.35
C VAL A 1134 -11.83 -5.85 69.04
N GLU A 1135 -11.83 -6.79 70.00
CA GLU A 1135 -12.48 -8.09 69.80
C GLU A 1135 -13.99 -7.94 69.52
N LYS A 1136 -14.68 -7.05 70.23
CA LYS A 1136 -16.11 -6.77 69.99
C LYS A 1136 -16.34 -6.12 68.62
N ILE A 1137 -15.45 -5.24 68.19
CA ILE A 1137 -15.50 -4.58 66.87
C ILE A 1137 -15.34 -5.63 65.78
N LEU A 1138 -14.32 -6.47 65.85
CA LEU A 1138 -14.06 -7.48 64.82
C LEU A 1138 -15.16 -8.53 64.73
N ARG A 1139 -15.76 -8.96 65.86
CA ARG A 1139 -16.95 -9.83 65.82
C ARG A 1139 -18.09 -9.15 65.04
N ALA A 1140 -18.43 -7.91 65.40
CA ALA A 1140 -19.51 -7.17 64.76
C ALA A 1140 -19.24 -6.90 63.26
N ALA A 1141 -17.98 -6.63 62.89
CA ALA A 1141 -17.60 -6.41 61.49
C ALA A 1141 -17.77 -7.69 60.66
N ASN A 1142 -17.30 -8.84 61.17
CA ASN A 1142 -17.47 -10.13 60.51
C ASN A 1142 -18.96 -10.51 60.32
N ASP A 1143 -19.81 -10.20 61.31
CA ASP A 1143 -21.26 -10.42 61.21
C ASP A 1143 -21.89 -9.55 60.12
N VAL A 1144 -21.46 -8.28 60.02
CA VAL A 1144 -21.89 -7.35 58.96
C VAL A 1144 -21.42 -7.81 57.59
N GLU A 1145 -20.16 -8.21 57.41
CA GLU A 1145 -19.62 -8.72 56.14
C GLU A 1145 -20.40 -9.94 55.65
N THR A 1146 -20.67 -10.88 56.56
CA THR A 1146 -21.41 -12.11 56.22
C THR A 1146 -22.81 -11.77 55.73
N ARG A 1147 -23.54 -10.89 56.44
CA ARG A 1147 -24.89 -10.47 56.02
C ARG A 1147 -24.89 -9.63 54.76
N LEU A 1148 -23.88 -8.80 54.56
CA LEU A 1148 -23.73 -7.96 53.38
C LEU A 1148 -23.53 -8.79 52.11
N ALA A 1149 -22.88 -9.96 52.21
CA ALA A 1149 -22.73 -10.88 51.09
C ALA A 1149 -24.08 -11.46 50.61
N ASP A 1150 -25.00 -11.71 51.55
CA ASP A 1150 -26.29 -12.35 51.26
C ASP A 1150 -27.43 -11.34 50.98
N THR A 1151 -27.26 -10.07 51.35
CA THR A 1151 -28.30 -9.03 51.22
C THR A 1151 -28.38 -8.49 49.80
N ARG A 1152 -29.57 -8.53 49.18
CA ARG A 1152 -29.85 -7.89 47.87
C ARG A 1152 -30.53 -6.54 48.06
N GLY A 1153 -30.08 -5.52 47.33
CA GLY A 1153 -30.59 -4.15 47.41
C GLY A 1153 -29.98 -3.23 46.34
N PRO A 1154 -30.34 -1.93 46.34
CA PRO A 1154 -29.78 -0.94 45.42
C PRO A 1154 -28.25 -0.93 45.47
N LYS A 1155 -27.61 -0.88 44.30
CA LYS A 1155 -26.14 -0.96 44.19
C LYS A 1155 -25.44 0.14 44.97
N ASP A 1156 -25.96 1.36 44.93
CA ASP A 1156 -25.36 2.53 45.60
C ASP A 1156 -25.46 2.44 47.12
N SER A 1157 -26.57 1.92 47.65
CA SER A 1157 -26.73 1.66 49.09
C SER A 1157 -25.75 0.59 49.59
N LEU A 1158 -25.60 -0.52 48.84
CA LEU A 1158 -24.66 -1.58 49.18
C LEU A 1158 -23.20 -1.11 49.03
N ALA A 1159 -22.91 -0.26 48.05
CA ALA A 1159 -21.59 0.35 47.88
C ALA A 1159 -21.26 1.31 49.01
N ASP A 1160 -22.20 2.17 49.43
CA ASP A 1160 -22.03 3.06 50.59
C ASP A 1160 -21.84 2.27 51.89
N ILE A 1161 -22.59 1.17 52.09
CA ILE A 1161 -22.41 0.29 53.26
C ILE A 1161 -21.01 -0.34 53.27
N ARG A 1162 -20.51 -0.84 52.12
CA ARG A 1162 -19.13 -1.34 52.01
C ARG A 1162 -18.12 -0.25 52.35
N ALA A 1163 -18.28 0.93 51.77
CA ALA A 1163 -17.39 2.07 52.04
C ALA A 1163 -17.42 2.52 53.50
N GLN A 1164 -18.57 2.47 54.17
CA GLN A 1164 -18.69 2.77 55.60
C GLN A 1164 -18.00 1.69 56.45
N LEU A 1165 -18.18 0.41 56.12
CA LEU A 1165 -17.53 -0.70 56.82
C LEU A 1165 -16.01 -0.61 56.69
N ASP A 1166 -15.50 -0.43 55.47
CA ASP A 1166 -14.07 -0.29 55.18
C ASP A 1166 -13.49 0.95 55.87
N GLY A 1167 -14.26 2.04 55.98
CA GLY A 1167 -13.86 3.25 56.70
C GLY A 1167 -13.89 3.14 58.22
N LEU A 1168 -14.59 2.15 58.79
CA LEU A 1168 -14.64 1.89 60.24
C LEU A 1168 -13.62 0.83 60.68
N VAL A 1169 -13.32 -0.14 59.82
CA VAL A 1169 -12.45 -1.28 60.12
C VAL A 1169 -11.47 -1.49 58.96
N HIS A 1170 -10.30 -0.86 59.06
CA HIS A 1170 -9.19 -0.96 58.11
C HIS A 1170 -7.87 -1.15 58.86
N LYS A 1171 -6.77 -1.46 58.16
CA LYS A 1171 -5.44 -1.50 58.78
C LYS A 1171 -5.12 -0.13 59.43
N GLY A 1172 -4.80 -0.12 60.73
CA GLY A 1172 -4.50 1.09 61.52
C GLY A 1172 -5.69 1.72 62.25
N PHE A 1173 -6.91 1.19 62.10
CA PHE A 1173 -8.11 1.84 62.64
C PHE A 1173 -8.11 1.99 64.16
N VAL A 1174 -7.36 1.16 64.90
CA VAL A 1174 -7.40 1.14 66.37
C VAL A 1174 -6.76 2.41 66.91
N THR A 1175 -5.53 2.72 66.49
CA THR A 1175 -4.82 3.94 66.89
C THR A 1175 -5.50 5.19 66.35
N GLU A 1176 -5.96 5.17 65.09
CA GLU A 1176 -6.63 6.33 64.47
C GLU A 1176 -7.95 6.69 65.15
N THR A 1177 -8.72 5.68 65.58
CA THR A 1177 -9.97 5.91 66.33
C THR A 1177 -9.71 6.45 67.73
N GLY A 1178 -8.63 5.99 68.36
CA GLY A 1178 -8.31 6.28 69.75
C GLY A 1178 -9.18 5.49 70.73
N GLN A 1179 -8.59 5.14 71.88
CA GLN A 1179 -9.17 4.21 72.85
C GLN A 1179 -10.58 4.59 73.31
N ASP A 1180 -10.83 5.88 73.57
CA ASP A 1180 -12.10 6.37 74.11
C ASP A 1180 -13.29 6.16 73.14
N ARG A 1181 -13.02 6.10 71.83
CA ARG A 1181 -14.04 6.00 70.78
C ARG A 1181 -14.29 4.58 70.28
N LEU A 1182 -13.41 3.62 70.58
CA LEU A 1182 -13.55 2.23 70.12
C LEU A 1182 -14.92 1.61 70.48
N LYS A 1183 -15.45 1.93 71.67
CA LYS A 1183 -16.79 1.47 72.09
C LYS A 1183 -17.92 1.93 71.16
N HIS A 1184 -17.78 3.09 70.52
CA HIS A 1184 -18.78 3.64 69.60
C HIS A 1184 -18.72 2.97 68.23
N VAL A 1185 -17.54 2.50 67.80
CA VAL A 1185 -17.37 1.75 66.55
C VAL A 1185 -18.24 0.49 66.53
N VAL A 1186 -18.28 -0.26 67.64
CA VAL A 1186 -19.17 -1.44 67.77
C VAL A 1186 -20.63 -1.05 67.50
N ARG A 1187 -21.07 0.10 68.01
CA ARG A 1187 -22.44 0.58 67.79
C ARG A 1187 -22.67 1.00 66.35
N TYR A 1188 -21.71 1.65 65.69
CA TYR A 1188 -21.83 2.01 64.28
C TYR A 1188 -21.94 0.77 63.38
N LEU A 1189 -21.15 -0.28 63.66
CA LEU A 1189 -21.24 -1.56 62.94
C LEU A 1189 -22.60 -2.24 63.13
N ARG A 1190 -23.14 -2.25 64.36
CA ARG A 1190 -24.52 -2.71 64.60
C ARG A 1190 -25.55 -1.83 63.88
N GLY A 1191 -25.26 -0.56 63.67
CA GLY A 1191 -26.07 0.34 62.85
C GLY A 1191 -26.13 -0.11 61.39
N ILE A 1192 -24.99 -0.53 60.84
CA ILE A 1192 -24.92 -1.13 59.50
C ILE A 1192 -25.72 -2.44 59.44
N GLU A 1193 -25.58 -3.30 60.45
CA GLU A 1193 -26.33 -4.55 60.54
C GLU A 1193 -27.85 -4.31 60.47
N ARG A 1194 -28.36 -3.33 61.24
CA ARG A 1194 -29.78 -2.93 61.22
C ARG A 1194 -30.22 -2.31 59.90
N ARG A 1195 -29.32 -1.56 59.24
CA ARG A 1195 -29.57 -1.01 57.91
C ARG A 1195 -29.74 -2.13 56.88
N LEU A 1196 -28.85 -3.13 56.90
CA LEU A 1196 -28.90 -4.30 56.02
C LEU A 1196 -30.18 -5.12 56.21
N GLU A 1197 -30.64 -5.31 57.45
CA GLU A 1197 -31.92 -5.98 57.73
C GLU A 1197 -33.13 -5.27 57.08
N LYS A 1198 -33.14 -3.93 57.07
CA LYS A 1198 -34.26 -3.12 56.56
C LYS A 1198 -34.17 -2.79 55.07
N LEU A 1199 -32.97 -2.91 54.48
CA LEU A 1199 -32.70 -2.48 53.11
C LEU A 1199 -33.59 -3.17 52.05
N PRO A 1200 -33.89 -4.48 52.13
CA PRO A 1200 -34.80 -5.13 51.17
C PRO A 1200 -36.24 -4.60 51.26
N THR A 1201 -36.66 -4.13 52.44
CA THR A 1201 -38.04 -3.72 52.71
C THR A 1201 -38.29 -2.21 52.54
N GLU A 1202 -37.27 -1.36 52.70
CA GLU A 1202 -37.39 0.10 52.56
C GLU A 1202 -36.32 0.72 51.61
N PRO A 1203 -36.12 0.21 50.38
CA PRO A 1203 -35.00 0.61 49.52
C PRO A 1203 -35.06 2.08 49.10
N THR A 1204 -36.25 2.63 48.82
CA THR A 1204 -36.40 4.03 48.38
C THR A 1204 -35.98 5.03 49.44
N ARG A 1205 -36.33 4.76 50.70
CA ARG A 1205 -35.98 5.62 51.84
C ARG A 1205 -34.48 5.55 52.16
N ASP A 1206 -33.89 4.37 51.97
CA ASP A 1206 -32.46 4.18 52.11
C ASP A 1206 -31.68 4.96 51.05
N ILE A 1207 -32.09 4.91 49.78
CA ILE A 1207 -31.46 5.66 48.67
C ILE A 1207 -31.45 7.16 48.96
N GLN A 1208 -32.57 7.74 49.39
CA GLN A 1208 -32.65 9.18 49.68
C GLN A 1208 -31.64 9.59 50.78
N ARG A 1209 -31.61 8.86 51.89
CA ARG A 1209 -30.69 9.12 53.00
C ARG A 1209 -29.24 8.85 52.62
N THR A 1210 -28.99 7.90 51.72
CA THR A 1210 -27.66 7.65 51.15
C THR A 1210 -27.18 8.85 50.36
N GLY A 1211 -28.07 9.49 49.59
CA GLY A 1211 -27.78 10.73 48.87
C GLY A 1211 -27.34 11.87 49.81
N ASP A 1212 -28.08 12.11 50.90
CA ASP A 1212 -27.73 13.14 51.89
C ASP A 1212 -26.36 12.90 52.52
N ILE A 1213 -26.06 11.63 52.84
CA ILE A 1213 -24.78 11.24 53.43
C ILE A 1213 -23.65 11.33 52.41
N ALA A 1214 -23.88 10.94 51.15
CA ALA A 1214 -22.89 11.05 50.09
C ALA A 1214 -22.51 12.52 49.84
N TRP A 1215 -23.51 13.41 49.79
CA TRP A 1215 -23.27 14.85 49.69
C TRP A 1215 -22.43 15.36 50.88
N LEU A 1216 -22.84 15.03 52.11
CA LEU A 1216 -22.12 15.47 53.31
C LEU A 1216 -20.68 14.93 53.39
N ARG A 1217 -20.44 13.71 52.89
CA ARG A 1217 -19.08 13.14 52.77
C ARG A 1217 -18.24 13.89 51.75
N ASN A 1218 -18.83 14.32 50.64
CA ASN A 1218 -18.14 15.13 49.64
C ASN A 1218 -17.78 16.51 50.19
N GLU A 1219 -18.70 17.17 50.92
CA GLU A 1219 -18.41 18.44 51.60
C GLU A 1219 -17.33 18.28 52.68
N TYR A 1220 -17.38 17.19 53.45
CA TYR A 1220 -16.34 16.87 54.43
C TYR A 1220 -14.98 16.64 53.75
N GLN A 1221 -14.95 15.91 52.63
CA GLN A 1221 -13.73 15.69 51.86
C GLN A 1221 -13.21 16.99 51.25
N ALA A 1222 -14.08 17.83 50.68
CA ALA A 1222 -13.73 19.15 50.18
C ALA A 1222 -13.15 20.04 51.30
N ALA A 1223 -13.73 19.98 52.50
CA ALA A 1223 -13.18 20.68 53.66
C ALA A 1223 -11.79 20.14 54.06
N LEU A 1224 -11.57 18.83 54.02
CA LEU A 1224 -10.25 18.24 54.23
C LEU A 1224 -9.24 18.67 53.14
N ASP A 1225 -9.64 18.62 51.88
CA ASP A 1225 -8.80 18.98 50.72
C ASP A 1225 -8.47 20.49 50.72
N ALA A 1226 -9.34 21.31 51.30
CA ALA A 1226 -9.11 22.73 51.51
C ALA A 1226 -8.18 23.04 52.70
N LEU A 1227 -7.77 22.05 53.52
CA LEU A 1227 -6.71 22.27 54.50
C LEU A 1227 -5.36 22.42 53.76
N PRO A 1228 -4.46 23.34 54.17
CA PRO A 1228 -3.14 23.39 53.58
C PRO A 1228 -2.42 22.04 53.76
N PRO A 1229 -1.58 21.60 52.80
CA PRO A 1229 -0.90 20.31 52.86
C PRO A 1229 -0.17 20.08 54.19
N GLY A 1230 -0.47 18.97 54.87
CA GLY A 1230 0.12 18.59 56.17
C GLY A 1230 -0.49 19.28 57.39
N THR A 1231 -1.51 20.13 57.22
CA THR A 1231 -2.26 20.73 58.34
C THR A 1231 -3.40 19.81 58.74
N SER A 1232 -3.71 19.69 60.03
CA SER A 1232 -4.88 18.95 60.50
C SER A 1232 -5.79 19.85 61.32
N SER A 1233 -7.10 19.65 61.21
CA SER A 1233 -8.10 20.37 62.00
C SER A 1233 -8.77 19.41 62.98
N PRO A 1234 -8.63 19.62 64.30
CA PRO A 1234 -9.35 18.85 65.30
C PRO A 1234 -10.88 18.90 65.09
N ALA A 1235 -11.41 20.05 64.68
CA ALA A 1235 -12.84 20.21 64.39
C ALA A 1235 -13.31 19.31 63.24
N LEU A 1236 -12.52 19.21 62.17
CA LEU A 1236 -12.83 18.29 61.07
C LEU A 1236 -12.66 16.81 61.47
N ARG A 1237 -11.72 16.47 62.36
CA ARG A 1237 -11.65 15.10 62.90
C ARG A 1237 -12.92 14.74 63.67
N GLU A 1238 -13.51 15.68 64.42
CA GLU A 1238 -14.79 15.45 65.11
C GLU A 1238 -15.96 15.27 64.16
N ILE A 1239 -16.02 16.06 63.08
CA ILE A 1239 -17.11 16.01 62.10
C ILE A 1239 -17.20 14.63 61.43
N ARG A 1240 -16.07 13.97 61.15
CA ARG A 1240 -16.07 12.58 60.67
C ARG A 1240 -16.90 11.66 61.55
N TRP A 1241 -16.80 11.82 62.87
CA TRP A 1241 -17.57 11.02 63.82
C TRP A 1241 -19.03 11.48 63.95
N MET A 1242 -19.31 12.77 63.75
CA MET A 1242 -20.69 13.27 63.66
C MET A 1242 -21.44 12.67 62.45
N ILE A 1243 -20.74 12.40 61.34
CA ILE A 1243 -21.32 11.71 60.18
C ILE A 1243 -21.73 10.28 60.56
N GLU A 1244 -20.90 9.54 61.30
CA GLU A 1244 -21.24 8.19 61.76
C GLU A 1244 -22.42 8.20 62.75
N GLU A 1245 -22.51 9.20 63.61
CA GLU A 1245 -23.68 9.39 64.48
C GLU A 1245 -24.95 9.70 63.68
N LEU A 1246 -24.85 10.53 62.63
CA LEU A 1246 -25.96 10.83 61.73
C LEU A 1246 -26.45 9.57 61.01
N ARG A 1247 -25.54 8.70 60.58
CA ARG A 1247 -25.87 7.41 59.97
C ARG A 1247 -26.66 6.52 60.92
N VAL A 1248 -26.31 6.48 62.22
CA VAL A 1248 -27.13 5.77 63.21
C VAL A 1248 -28.52 6.39 63.33
N SER A 1249 -28.64 7.71 63.37
CA SER A 1249 -29.93 8.43 63.42
C SER A 1249 -30.80 8.18 62.18
N PHE A 1250 -30.18 8.01 61.01
CA PHE A 1250 -30.89 7.74 59.77
C PHE A 1250 -31.31 6.28 59.67
N PHE A 1251 -30.37 5.35 59.81
CA PHE A 1251 -30.60 3.96 59.42
C PHE A 1251 -30.92 3.02 60.60
N ALA A 1252 -30.58 3.40 61.83
CA ALA A 1252 -30.68 2.52 62.99
C ALA A 1252 -31.14 3.28 64.27
N GLN A 1253 -32.26 4.02 64.16
CA GLN A 1253 -32.80 4.87 65.23
C GLN A 1253 -32.96 4.18 66.59
N THR A 1254 -33.27 2.88 66.58
CA THR A 1254 -33.44 2.06 67.80
C THR A 1254 -32.16 1.89 68.62
N LEU A 1255 -30.97 2.15 68.05
CA LEU A 1255 -29.69 2.02 68.76
C LEU A 1255 -29.32 3.26 69.58
N GLY A 1256 -29.92 4.42 69.29
CA GLY A 1256 -29.61 5.70 69.95
C GLY A 1256 -28.24 6.28 69.57
N THR A 1257 -28.17 7.61 69.40
CA THR A 1257 -26.92 8.34 69.12
C THR A 1257 -26.22 8.76 70.41
N ALA A 1258 -24.89 8.96 70.41
CA ALA A 1258 -24.17 9.30 71.66
C ALA A 1258 -24.42 10.74 72.08
N HIS A 1259 -24.74 11.59 71.12
CA HIS A 1259 -25.19 12.95 71.33
C HIS A 1259 -26.26 13.30 70.28
N PRO A 1260 -27.08 14.33 70.53
CA PRO A 1260 -28.09 14.77 69.57
C PRO A 1260 -27.48 15.26 68.24
N VAL A 1261 -27.75 14.54 67.15
CA VAL A 1261 -27.18 14.79 65.81
C VAL A 1261 -28.30 14.93 64.76
N SER A 1262 -28.08 15.79 63.77
CA SER A 1262 -28.98 15.98 62.61
C SER A 1262 -28.16 16.52 61.43
N LEU A 1263 -28.65 16.35 60.20
CA LEU A 1263 -27.97 16.84 59.00
C LEU A 1263 -27.59 18.32 59.12
N LYS A 1264 -28.53 19.17 59.56
CA LYS A 1264 -28.30 20.61 59.80
C LYS A 1264 -27.18 20.90 60.81
N ARG A 1265 -27.00 20.05 61.82
CA ARG A 1265 -25.93 20.23 62.82
C ARG A 1265 -24.57 19.83 62.30
N VAL A 1266 -24.48 18.81 61.43
CA VAL A 1266 -23.21 18.43 60.81
C VAL A 1266 -22.81 19.47 59.77
N ILE A 1267 -23.75 19.98 58.98
CA ILE A 1267 -23.53 21.10 58.05
C ILE A 1267 -23.03 22.32 58.82
N LYS A 1268 -23.74 22.73 59.88
CA LYS A 1268 -23.30 23.86 60.71
C LYS A 1268 -21.89 23.64 61.28
N ALA A 1269 -21.57 22.44 61.75
CA ALA A 1269 -20.24 22.15 62.26
C ALA A 1269 -19.17 22.24 61.15
N LEU A 1270 -19.47 21.79 59.93
CA LEU A 1270 -18.61 21.96 58.75
C LEU A 1270 -18.42 23.44 58.43
N ASP A 1271 -19.49 24.23 58.41
CA ASP A 1271 -19.44 25.67 58.17
C ASP A 1271 -18.64 26.38 59.26
N ASP A 1272 -18.89 26.08 60.55
CA ASP A 1272 -18.16 26.64 61.69
C ASP A 1272 -16.67 26.27 61.59
N ALA A 1273 -16.33 25.03 61.22
CA ALA A 1273 -14.95 24.57 61.01
C ALA A 1273 -14.28 25.19 59.77
N ALA A 1274 -15.05 25.59 58.77
CA ALA A 1274 -14.59 26.36 57.61
C ALA A 1274 -14.41 27.85 57.95
N THR A 1275 -15.29 28.42 58.78
CA THR A 1275 -15.24 29.83 59.22
C THR A 1275 -14.12 30.09 60.22
N SER A 1276 -13.77 29.08 61.03
CA SER A 1276 -12.61 29.11 61.94
C SER A 1276 -11.24 29.14 61.22
N ARG A 1277 -11.23 29.18 59.89
CA ARG A 1277 -10.03 29.31 59.05
C ARG A 1277 -9.71 30.75 58.64
N ASN A 1278 -10.60 31.71 58.91
CA ASN A 1278 -10.33 33.14 58.72
C ASN A 1278 -9.69 33.76 59.96
#